data_AF-A0A8J4GWB9-F1
#
_entry.id   AF-A0A8J4GWB9-F1
#
_cell.length_a   1.000
_cell.length_b   1.000
_cell.length_c   1.000
_cell.angle_alpha   90.00
_cell.angle_beta   90.00
_cell.angle_gamma   90.00
#
_symmetry.space_group_name_H-M   'P 1'
#
loop_
_entity.id
_entity.type
_entity.pdbx_description
1 polymer ?
#
loop_
_entity_poly.entity_id
_entity_poly.type
_entity_poly.pdbx_seq_one_letter_code
_entity_poly.pdbx_strand_id
1 'polypeptide(L)'
;MSRLTPALALCALLALLHGTQRIAAQATVSALTPVVFYNDALSSDGNDLQRKTTLTNALKALLPSNLLNIVVSRPPFLSLSAKTHIMMSNTFLSMSEGDQDILVSLVDNPGSMMVLLVTLDDAPDDYNQLLTPFLSAYPNCIGSDMKSAATTQFNYSVLPLSIFTGSAAGSRVQTFRCTIGTPWYLASDGSSPLMVFKTPGGGIVKLMGYDFSFGTNSRVNDNAKIVVFAPPSPPPPPPRLPPPPPPRPSPRVPSSPPPVPVVPTQHVLLTDAVSTTGQDSLRKAQLKLTVLSLLGKSSVISVTAPISAATMTVFDNTFNALSQTNKLFLTKQLGGRTPTMLAMVVTPETTSAALSAAVSTLANITVVCSKRTMNGGSLTAAPFSDYSNLLGIPLFTTTMTPANFTSAITCNVGRQVLMVDNSPAEGAVWELRLGAGLLRLVGYDFSSGGYASTFTSPNAMQRLMSTATLAAVYGKDMLPPPPPFSTPSPPSPTSPPPAPFGGRIPRIILLSDSTALPDADLKQSLEDGIDDLGTAAVPWPNPVNGSLVHVAFDTTLSRLPAAQLSILTSLVRSGSTVLSIIFTDGVTDGKLAFLLTSITGAVNLQLYTGPVAENQRINRATDILGDLKSDGWRALNYTRFIKCNLGTVVFSSAIDPSQAVVQELPTLGGGAVHLIGYNFARGGRGDNRKPLTSLAVFAGPLVNMKALTTKPLPPLPRPTPSPPPPPPNTPPKPLFYRPPRPPGAALPPRPRSTPPPPLGPRFDAIWLTDNNTYSTVDANRKQVYSYGIKELDDYNVSIQSTPGNAPVHVVFDNVFLNMSQLMRDDLLTRILIGQTLLTVIITPESTAANLAYIVSQTTTATNVICQRSTFSNGTRFVPNDFIIDDVVGAWRNDGGTTSVGCTGYATVYYGDEDLKPVVAEYTTPGGGKVRFVGYDMSNGARGAGKIAITRLTVYPAPLVPPPVPPSPPPPPPPPPRPPPMPSPRPSPASPPKPRPPSPRPSPPAPPSPPSPRPSPPRPPPPPSPRPSPPAPRRPGLPPPSPPSPPLAFGAKVVLVITDGITSLPPADDTRKKGLNNVLEAYLPGYIAYQPLQYVAGLSSTILFDNTFSRLAFAQADKTILANAVNNGDTVLTVLLTPPSSISSSAVATLVTRLTNYTGVTCTKTVIATSNNDIVRLNRVNSDPFTDAPSTLTSSANTVSITCTGIPDGFYNPIYVTQNSGDAVVVEIITPSYGIIRLVGFDFTRVVQPSASWGALVTYNFRISAGGSS
;
A
#
# COMPACT_ATOMS: atom_id res chain seq x y z
N MET A 1 48.09 44.11 -21.63
CA MET A 1 47.71 44.26 -20.20
C MET A 1 46.32 44.89 -19.96
N SER A 2 45.59 45.40 -20.96
CA SER A 2 44.28 46.08 -20.75
C SER A 2 43.02 45.19 -20.76
N ARG A 3 43.17 43.85 -20.79
CA ARG A 3 42.02 42.90 -20.81
C ARG A 3 41.83 42.10 -19.52
N LEU A 4 42.71 42.24 -18.52
CA LEU A 4 42.59 41.52 -17.24
C LEU A 4 41.79 42.27 -16.17
N THR A 5 41.70 43.59 -16.27
CA THR A 5 40.98 44.44 -15.31
C THR A 5 39.45 44.21 -15.24
N PRO A 6 38.71 44.00 -16.35
CA PRO A 6 37.26 43.80 -16.25
C PRO A 6 36.87 42.43 -15.69
N ALA A 7 37.72 41.40 -15.85
CA ALA A 7 37.46 40.06 -15.32
C ALA A 7 37.65 40.00 -13.79
N LEU A 8 38.66 40.70 -13.27
CA LEU A 8 38.90 40.79 -11.82
C LEU A 8 37.82 41.63 -11.11
N ALA A 9 37.32 42.70 -11.75
CA ALA A 9 36.21 43.50 -11.23
C ALA A 9 34.90 42.70 -11.15
N LEU A 10 34.62 41.86 -12.16
CA LEU A 10 33.43 41.00 -12.16
C LEU A 10 33.51 39.89 -11.10
N CYS A 11 34.69 39.32 -10.87
CA CYS A 11 34.89 38.32 -9.81
C CYS A 11 34.77 38.93 -8.41
N ALA A 12 35.27 40.14 -8.20
CA ALA A 12 35.12 40.86 -6.93
C ALA A 12 33.65 41.23 -6.65
N LEU A 13 32.90 41.64 -7.68
CA LEU A 13 31.47 41.93 -7.57
C LEU A 13 30.63 40.67 -7.27
N LEU A 14 30.96 39.54 -7.90
CA LEU A 14 30.32 38.24 -7.64
C LEU A 14 30.65 37.71 -6.24
N ALA A 15 31.87 37.92 -5.74
CA ALA A 15 32.25 37.57 -4.36
C ALA A 15 31.53 38.44 -3.32
N LEU A 16 31.36 39.74 -3.60
CA LEU A 16 30.57 40.66 -2.76
C LEU A 16 29.08 40.31 -2.77
N LEU A 17 28.51 39.91 -3.91
CA LEU A 17 27.11 39.44 -3.98
C LEU A 17 26.89 38.10 -3.27
N HIS A 18 27.86 37.19 -3.28
CA HIS A 18 27.78 35.94 -2.52
C HIS A 18 27.98 36.16 -1.01
N GLY A 19 28.76 37.18 -0.61
CA GLY A 19 28.91 37.60 0.78
C GLY A 19 27.62 38.20 1.37
N THR A 20 26.91 39.04 0.60
CA THR A 20 25.67 39.69 1.08
C THR A 20 24.48 38.73 1.14
N GLN A 21 24.42 37.70 0.29
CA GLN A 21 23.39 36.66 0.37
C GLN A 21 23.56 35.73 1.58
N ARG A 22 24.79 35.50 2.07
CA ARG A 22 25.04 34.70 3.29
C ARG A 22 24.73 35.44 4.58
N ILE A 23 24.92 36.76 4.62
CA ILE A 23 24.59 37.58 5.80
C ILE A 23 23.06 37.73 5.97
N ALA A 24 22.30 37.77 4.87
CA ALA A 24 20.83 37.82 4.92
C ALA A 24 20.18 36.50 5.39
N ALA A 25 20.82 35.35 5.20
CA ALA A 25 20.32 34.05 5.64
C ALA A 25 20.66 33.72 7.10
N GLN A 26 21.71 34.31 7.68
CA GLN A 26 22.02 34.19 9.12
C GLN A 26 21.23 35.18 9.99
N ALA A 27 20.77 36.31 9.45
CA ALA A 27 20.02 37.31 10.20
C ALA A 27 18.58 36.90 10.59
N THR A 28 17.97 35.90 9.93
CA THR A 28 16.60 35.45 10.25
C THR A 28 16.52 34.41 11.38
N VAL A 29 17.64 33.78 11.76
CA VAL A 29 17.68 32.83 12.89
C VAL A 29 17.98 33.54 14.22
N SER A 30 18.55 34.76 14.20
CA SER A 30 18.85 35.56 15.40
C SER A 30 17.66 36.33 15.99
N ALA A 31 16.44 36.17 15.48
CA ALA A 31 15.26 36.92 15.96
C ALA A 31 14.42 36.18 17.02
N LEU A 32 14.84 34.99 17.47
CA LEU A 32 14.14 34.26 18.53
C LEU A 32 14.57 34.80 19.90
N THR A 33 13.62 35.40 20.61
CA THR A 33 13.81 35.96 21.95
C THR A 33 14.10 34.85 22.96
N PRO A 34 15.04 35.04 23.90
CA PRO A 34 15.41 34.00 24.85
C PRO A 34 14.21 33.55 25.70
N VAL A 35 14.07 32.23 25.85
CA VAL A 35 13.08 31.59 26.72
C VAL A 35 13.78 31.18 28.00
N VAL A 36 13.19 31.51 29.14
CA VAL A 36 13.73 31.16 30.46
C VAL A 36 12.81 30.21 31.18
N PHE A 37 13.39 29.11 31.63
CA PHE A 37 12.73 28.12 32.48
C PHE A 37 13.32 28.17 33.89
N TYR A 38 12.44 28.33 34.88
CA TYR A 38 12.82 28.39 36.29
C TYR A 38 12.70 27.00 36.93
N ASN A 39 13.83 26.38 37.20
CA ASN A 39 13.90 25.08 37.86
C ASN A 39 14.46 25.24 39.27
N ASP A 40 13.57 25.48 40.23
CA ASP A 40 13.88 25.64 41.65
C ASP A 40 13.53 24.35 42.43
N ALA A 41 13.73 23.16 41.86
CA ALA A 41 13.32 21.91 42.49
C ALA A 41 13.62 21.82 44.01
N LEU A 42 12.58 21.57 44.81
CA LEU A 42 12.69 21.25 46.23
C LEU A 42 13.36 19.88 46.34
N SER A 43 14.64 19.82 46.72
CA SER A 43 15.31 18.53 46.92
C SER A 43 14.65 17.66 48.02
N SER A 44 13.88 18.28 48.92
CA SER A 44 13.10 17.60 49.96
C SER A 44 11.77 17.03 49.47
N ASP A 45 11.27 17.46 48.31
CA ASP A 45 10.05 16.94 47.69
C ASP A 45 10.42 16.18 46.41
N GLY A 46 10.48 14.85 46.53
CA GLY A 46 10.82 13.96 45.42
C GLY A 46 9.88 14.11 44.21
N ASN A 47 8.61 14.48 44.45
CA ASN A 47 7.65 14.69 43.38
C ASN A 47 7.91 16.02 42.66
N ASP A 48 8.20 17.10 43.39
CA ASP A 48 8.61 18.38 42.79
C ASP A 48 9.89 18.24 41.96
N LEU A 49 10.90 17.54 42.50
CA LEU A 49 12.15 17.26 41.79
C LEU A 49 11.89 16.45 40.51
N GLN A 50 11.07 15.41 40.58
CA GLN A 50 10.73 14.58 39.41
C GLN A 50 9.94 15.37 38.36
N ARG A 51 8.93 16.16 38.76
CA ARG A 51 8.10 16.98 37.87
C ARG A 51 8.96 18.01 37.12
N LYS A 52 9.77 18.79 37.84
CA LYS A 52 10.64 19.82 37.25
C LYS A 52 11.75 19.23 36.40
N THR A 53 12.31 18.07 36.76
CA THR A 53 13.29 17.35 35.94
C THR A 53 12.66 16.86 34.63
N THR A 54 11.47 16.27 34.70
CA THR A 54 10.73 15.77 33.53
C THR A 54 10.42 16.91 32.56
N LEU A 55 9.92 18.03 33.08
CA LEU A 55 9.65 19.23 32.31
C LEU A 55 10.91 19.83 31.70
N THR A 56 12.01 19.88 32.45
CA THR A 56 13.32 20.35 31.93
C THR A 56 13.75 19.52 30.73
N ASN A 57 13.64 18.19 30.83
CA ASN A 57 14.02 17.29 29.74
C ASN A 57 13.11 17.45 28.53
N ALA A 58 11.80 17.65 28.73
CA ALA A 58 10.85 17.92 27.66
C ALA A 58 11.17 19.23 26.92
N LEU A 59 11.52 20.30 27.65
CA LEU A 59 11.90 21.59 27.06
C LEU A 59 13.23 21.52 26.32
N LYS A 60 14.23 20.82 26.86
CA LYS A 60 15.52 20.57 26.18
C LYS A 60 15.37 19.80 24.86
N ALA A 61 14.41 18.89 24.80
CA ALA A 61 14.10 18.16 23.57
C ALA A 61 13.43 19.04 22.50
N LEU A 62 12.76 20.13 22.91
CA LEU A 62 11.98 20.98 22.01
C LEU A 62 12.72 22.22 21.52
N LEU A 63 13.55 22.79 22.36
CA LEU A 63 14.23 24.05 22.09
C LEU A 63 15.72 23.78 21.87
N PRO A 64 16.32 24.31 20.78
CA PRO A 64 17.75 24.34 20.60
C PRO A 64 18.45 24.86 21.87
N SER A 65 19.57 24.26 22.26
CA SER A 65 20.28 24.56 23.51
C SER A 65 20.72 26.03 23.64
N ASN A 66 20.82 26.76 22.53
CA ASN A 66 21.13 28.19 22.49
C ASN A 66 19.93 29.12 22.71
N LEU A 67 18.69 28.61 22.72
CA LEU A 67 17.46 29.38 22.92
C LEU A 67 16.82 29.19 24.29
N LEU A 68 17.21 28.13 25.01
CA LEU A 68 16.69 27.80 26.34
C LEU A 68 17.72 28.12 27.42
N ASN A 69 17.48 29.20 28.16
CA ASN A 69 18.23 29.50 29.38
C ASN A 69 17.52 28.85 30.57
N ILE A 70 18.12 27.77 31.10
CA ILE A 70 17.60 27.11 32.31
C ILE A 70 18.22 27.80 33.51
N VAL A 71 17.39 28.48 34.30
CA VAL A 71 17.83 29.09 35.55
C VAL A 71 17.58 28.08 36.67
N VAL A 72 18.67 27.52 37.19
CA VAL A 72 18.67 26.60 38.34
C VAL A 72 19.28 27.35 39.52
N SER A 73 18.48 28.11 40.26
CA SER A 73 18.94 28.75 41.50
C SER A 73 17.79 28.95 42.49
N ARG A 74 18.12 28.93 43.78
CA ARG A 74 17.25 29.34 44.89
C ARG A 74 17.93 30.48 45.66
N PRO A 75 17.34 31.68 45.74
CA PRO A 75 16.16 32.11 44.97
C PRO A 75 16.47 32.16 43.45
N PRO A 76 15.45 32.04 42.58
CA PRO A 76 15.64 32.12 41.14
C PRO A 76 16.11 33.53 40.73
N PHE A 77 17.27 33.65 40.10
CA PHE A 77 17.67 34.94 39.50
C PHE A 77 16.77 35.23 38.29
N LEU A 78 16.03 36.35 38.32
CA LEU A 78 15.18 36.74 37.20
C LEU A 78 16.02 37.16 35.99
N SER A 79 15.76 36.54 34.85
CA SER A 79 16.37 36.93 33.59
C SER A 79 15.64 38.12 32.99
N LEU A 80 16.17 39.33 33.21
CA LEU A 80 15.57 40.58 32.73
C LEU A 80 15.47 40.70 31.20
N SER A 81 16.22 39.88 30.45
CA SER A 81 16.25 39.90 28.99
C SER A 81 15.28 38.91 28.31
N ALA A 82 14.64 38.04 29.09
CA ALA A 82 13.73 37.04 28.54
C ALA A 82 12.38 37.67 28.23
N LYS A 83 11.78 37.27 27.10
CA LYS A 83 10.39 37.62 26.78
C LYS A 83 9.42 36.48 27.07
N THR A 84 9.92 35.28 27.37
CA THR A 84 9.07 34.16 27.76
C THR A 84 9.62 33.53 29.03
N HIS A 85 8.78 33.52 30.06
CA HIS A 85 9.07 32.94 31.36
C HIS A 85 8.19 31.70 31.56
N ILE A 86 8.80 30.55 31.84
CA ILE A 86 8.09 29.28 32.10
C ILE A 86 8.44 28.83 33.50
N MET A 87 7.45 28.62 34.35
CA MET A 87 7.65 28.15 35.73
C MET A 87 6.45 27.36 36.26
N MET A 88 6.69 26.61 37.32
CA MET A 88 5.63 25.93 38.08
C MET A 88 4.97 26.92 39.04
N SER A 89 3.70 26.72 39.40
CA SER A 89 2.98 27.61 40.31
C SER A 89 3.64 27.72 41.69
N ASN A 90 4.18 26.62 42.21
CA ASN A 90 4.92 26.61 43.48
C ASN A 90 6.22 27.42 43.42
N THR A 91 6.89 27.47 42.26
CA THR A 91 8.07 28.30 42.03
C THR A 91 7.73 29.78 42.20
N PHE A 92 6.64 30.25 41.60
CA PHE A 92 6.19 31.65 41.72
C PHE A 92 5.86 32.01 43.17
N LEU A 93 5.12 31.15 43.88
CA LEU A 93 4.77 31.37 45.29
C LEU A 93 5.98 31.41 46.23
N SER A 94 7.07 30.72 45.85
CA SER A 94 8.32 30.71 46.62
C SER A 94 9.23 31.93 46.38
N MET A 95 8.93 32.75 45.37
CA MET A 95 9.69 33.98 45.09
C MET A 95 9.44 35.03 46.17
N SER A 96 10.45 35.86 46.46
CA SER A 96 10.28 37.02 47.32
C SER A 96 9.30 38.01 46.69
N GLU A 97 8.58 38.80 47.51
CA GLU A 97 7.62 39.80 47.01
C GLU A 97 8.26 40.75 45.98
N GLY A 98 9.50 41.18 46.22
CA GLY A 98 10.26 42.01 45.28
C GLY A 98 10.57 41.31 43.93
N ASP A 99 10.87 40.01 43.94
CA ASP A 99 11.06 39.25 42.71
C ASP A 99 9.73 39.03 41.97
N GLN A 100 8.64 38.83 42.70
CA GLN A 100 7.30 38.74 42.10
C GLN A 100 6.95 40.05 41.39
N ASP A 101 7.18 41.20 42.02
CA ASP A 101 6.94 42.52 41.42
C ASP A 101 7.78 42.76 40.16
N ILE A 102 9.06 42.38 40.18
CA ILE A 102 9.94 42.48 39.01
C ILE A 102 9.43 41.57 37.88
N LEU A 103 9.05 40.33 38.18
CA LEU A 103 8.53 39.41 37.17
C LEU A 103 7.20 39.91 36.59
N VAL A 104 6.30 40.45 37.42
CA VAL A 104 5.07 41.09 36.97
C VAL A 104 5.37 42.23 36.01
N SER A 105 6.31 43.11 36.35
CA SER A 105 6.74 44.21 35.48
C SER A 105 7.34 43.72 34.15
N LEU A 106 8.12 42.63 34.16
CA LEU A 106 8.70 42.05 32.94
C LEU A 106 7.63 41.45 32.03
N VAL A 107 6.69 40.70 32.62
CA VAL A 107 5.61 40.02 31.91
C VAL A 107 4.57 41.02 31.41
N ASP A 108 4.39 42.16 32.07
CA ASP A 108 3.40 43.16 31.68
C ASP A 108 3.72 43.87 30.35
N ASN A 109 4.96 43.76 29.86
CA ASN A 109 5.38 44.41 28.62
C ASN A 109 4.73 43.79 27.36
N PRO A 110 4.40 44.60 26.32
CA PRO A 110 3.95 44.08 25.04
C PRO A 110 4.97 43.12 24.42
N GLY A 111 4.53 41.92 24.11
CA GLY A 111 5.40 40.90 23.53
C GLY A 111 6.00 39.92 24.54
N SER A 112 5.81 40.16 25.84
CA SER A 112 6.19 39.23 26.90
C SER A 112 5.12 38.18 27.16
N MET A 113 5.55 37.01 27.63
CA MET A 113 4.68 35.88 27.94
C MET A 113 5.14 35.17 29.21
N MET A 114 4.20 34.80 30.05
CA MET A 114 4.42 33.88 31.16
C MET A 114 3.60 32.61 30.96
N VAL A 115 4.20 31.45 31.22
CA VAL A 115 3.53 30.16 31.25
C VAL A 115 3.64 29.58 32.65
N LEU A 116 2.50 29.53 33.34
CA LEU A 116 2.33 28.93 34.66
C LEU A 116 1.81 27.51 34.51
N LEU A 117 2.56 26.56 35.03
CA LEU A 117 2.18 25.14 35.08
C LEU A 117 1.69 24.82 36.50
N VAL A 118 0.46 24.35 36.62
CA VAL A 118 -0.17 24.06 37.92
C VAL A 118 0.05 22.60 38.31
N THR A 119 0.51 22.38 39.54
CA THR A 119 0.63 21.07 40.18
C THR A 119 -0.64 20.72 40.94
N LEU A 120 -1.14 19.49 40.78
CA LEU A 120 -2.37 19.03 41.41
C LEU A 120 -2.26 18.80 42.92
N ASP A 121 -1.10 18.32 43.37
CA ASP A 121 -0.90 17.96 44.78
C ASP A 121 -0.60 19.17 45.67
N ASP A 122 -0.14 20.27 45.06
CA ASP A 122 0.25 21.52 45.72
C ASP A 122 -0.55 22.71 45.15
N ALA A 123 -1.72 22.44 44.58
CA ALA A 123 -2.58 23.48 44.04
C ALA A 123 -2.88 24.48 45.17
N PRO A 124 -2.54 25.77 45.02
CA PRO A 124 -2.95 26.75 46.02
C PRO A 124 -4.46 26.72 46.10
N ASP A 125 -4.98 26.82 47.32
CA ASP A 125 -6.43 26.93 47.56
C ASP A 125 -7.04 28.11 46.79
N ASP A 126 -6.21 29.08 46.34
CA ASP A 126 -6.63 30.25 45.59
C ASP A 126 -5.72 30.59 44.38
N TYR A 127 -6.10 30.14 43.17
CA TYR A 127 -5.49 30.58 41.90
C TYR A 127 -5.54 32.09 41.67
N ASN A 128 -6.45 32.79 42.36
CA ASN A 128 -6.57 34.22 42.21
C ASN A 128 -5.40 34.94 42.88
N GLN A 129 -4.82 34.40 43.96
CA GLN A 129 -3.59 34.96 44.53
C GLN A 129 -2.42 34.90 43.55
N LEU A 130 -2.32 33.81 42.76
CA LEU A 130 -1.30 33.67 41.72
C LEU A 130 -1.45 34.68 40.58
N LEU A 131 -2.69 34.93 40.15
CA LEU A 131 -2.96 35.69 38.93
C LEU A 131 -3.21 37.19 39.17
N THR A 132 -3.71 37.58 40.34
CA THR A 132 -4.04 38.98 40.68
C THR A 132 -2.89 39.95 40.41
N PRO A 133 -1.61 39.63 40.73
CA PRO A 133 -0.50 40.52 40.45
C PRO A 133 -0.37 40.89 38.97
N PHE A 134 -0.73 39.99 38.05
CA PHE A 134 -0.58 40.20 36.59
C PHE A 134 -1.79 40.86 35.93
N LEU A 135 -2.99 40.75 36.53
CA LEU A 135 -4.24 41.09 35.86
C LEU A 135 -4.90 42.38 36.38
N SER A 136 -4.40 42.93 37.50
CA SER A 136 -5.00 44.07 38.20
C SER A 136 -6.49 43.89 38.55
N ALA A 137 -6.97 42.65 38.48
CA ALA A 137 -8.36 42.25 38.68
C ALA A 137 -8.38 40.81 39.19
N TYR A 138 -9.42 40.47 39.95
CA TYR A 138 -9.61 39.13 40.51
C TYR A 138 -10.26 38.21 39.45
N PRO A 139 -9.55 37.18 38.93
CA PRO A 139 -10.05 36.39 37.80
C PRO A 139 -11.05 35.29 38.21
N ASN A 140 -11.34 35.14 39.50
CA ASN A 140 -12.20 34.11 40.10
C ASN A 140 -12.05 32.72 39.44
N CYS A 141 -10.80 32.24 39.36
CA CYS A 141 -10.44 30.97 38.75
C CYS A 141 -10.68 29.80 39.73
N ILE A 142 -11.53 28.85 39.34
CA ILE A 142 -11.76 27.61 40.07
C ILE A 142 -11.14 26.46 39.27
N GLY A 143 -10.22 25.72 39.90
CA GLY A 143 -9.61 24.51 39.33
C GLY A 143 -10.39 23.25 39.68
N SER A 144 -10.54 22.33 38.72
CA SER A 144 -11.14 21.01 38.93
C SER A 144 -10.45 19.94 38.09
N ASP A 145 -10.39 18.70 38.59
CA ASP A 145 -9.89 17.56 37.81
C ASP A 145 -10.75 17.34 36.56
N MET A 146 -10.10 17.12 35.42
CA MET A 146 -10.74 16.84 34.15
C MET A 146 -11.40 15.46 34.19
N LYS A 147 -12.73 15.42 34.28
CA LYS A 147 -13.52 14.17 34.33
C LYS A 147 -13.89 13.61 32.94
N SER A 148 -13.74 14.39 31.88
CA SER A 148 -14.08 14.02 30.49
C SER A 148 -13.13 14.68 29.48
N ALA A 149 -12.92 14.05 28.31
CA ALA A 149 -12.03 14.57 27.28
C ALA A 149 -12.48 15.95 26.75
N ALA A 150 -11.53 16.85 26.50
CA ALA A 150 -11.82 18.16 25.91
C ALA A 150 -12.32 18.00 24.47
N THR A 151 -13.49 18.57 24.15
CA THR A 151 -14.21 18.30 22.88
C THR A 151 -14.17 19.46 21.89
N THR A 152 -13.69 20.65 22.29
CA THR A 152 -13.76 21.85 21.45
C THR A 152 -12.47 22.67 21.51
N GLN A 153 -11.88 22.96 20.35
CA GLN A 153 -10.69 23.82 20.19
C GLN A 153 -11.12 25.18 19.66
N PHE A 154 -10.74 26.27 20.34
CA PHE A 154 -10.87 27.61 19.75
C PHE A 154 -9.75 27.85 18.73
N ASN A 155 -10.13 28.40 17.59
CA ASN A 155 -9.43 28.39 16.30
C ASN A 155 -8.00 28.99 16.34
N TYR A 156 -7.00 28.19 16.70
CA TYR A 156 -5.58 28.39 16.39
C TYR A 156 -4.96 27.05 15.96
N SER A 157 -4.67 26.94 14.67
CA SER A 157 -4.20 25.73 14.00
C SER A 157 -2.74 25.36 14.30
N VAL A 158 -2.42 24.66 15.40
CA VAL A 158 -1.26 23.71 15.44
C VAL A 158 -1.26 22.69 16.63
N LEU A 159 -2.35 22.44 17.38
CA LEU A 159 -2.29 21.48 18.51
C LEU A 159 -3.28 20.30 18.35
N PRO A 160 -2.82 19.03 18.47
CA PRO A 160 -3.70 17.88 18.38
C PRO A 160 -4.50 17.69 19.67
N LEU A 161 -5.79 17.35 19.54
CA LEU A 161 -6.68 16.98 20.65
C LEU A 161 -6.16 15.78 21.48
N SER A 162 -5.24 14.99 20.91
CA SER A 162 -4.72 13.74 21.50
C SER A 162 -4.01 13.92 22.84
N ILE A 163 -3.57 15.14 23.18
CA ILE A 163 -2.92 15.44 24.46
C ILE A 163 -3.94 15.46 25.61
N PHE A 164 -5.24 15.66 25.31
CA PHE A 164 -6.33 15.72 26.30
C PHE A 164 -7.21 14.46 26.32
N THR A 165 -6.89 13.44 25.53
CA THR A 165 -7.66 12.19 25.41
C THR A 165 -6.85 11.01 25.99
N GLY A 166 -6.50 11.09 27.27
CA GLY A 166 -5.86 9.99 27.98
C GLY A 166 -6.86 9.21 28.84
N SER A 167 -7.29 8.03 28.40
CA SER A 167 -7.98 7.05 29.26
C SER A 167 -7.03 6.19 30.10
N ALA A 168 -5.74 6.56 30.17
CA ALA A 168 -4.78 5.87 31.00
C ALA A 168 -4.99 6.31 32.45
N ALA A 169 -5.18 5.33 33.35
CA ALA A 169 -5.54 5.50 34.76
C ALA A 169 -4.49 6.21 35.66
N GLY A 170 -3.75 7.20 35.16
CA GLY A 170 -2.69 7.90 35.91
C GLY A 170 -2.40 9.35 35.53
N SER A 171 -2.77 9.84 34.34
CA SER A 171 -2.55 11.26 33.99
C SER A 171 -3.74 12.10 34.42
N ARG A 172 -3.59 12.88 35.50
CA ARG A 172 -4.60 13.85 35.93
C ARG A 172 -4.32 15.19 35.24
N VAL A 173 -5.32 15.70 34.53
CA VAL A 173 -5.30 17.04 33.93
C VAL A 173 -6.24 17.91 34.75
N GLN A 174 -5.79 19.09 35.16
CA GLN A 174 -6.65 20.09 35.79
C GLN A 174 -7.26 21.00 34.73
N THR A 175 -8.49 21.42 34.98
CA THR A 175 -9.24 22.36 34.15
C THR A 175 -9.65 23.54 35.00
N PHE A 176 -9.75 24.72 34.39
CA PHE A 176 -10.05 25.97 35.06
C PHE A 176 -11.33 26.58 34.51
N ARG A 177 -12.10 27.22 35.39
CA ARG A 177 -13.16 28.16 35.04
C ARG A 177 -12.84 29.49 35.69
N CYS A 178 -12.60 30.52 34.90
CA CYS A 178 -12.31 31.87 35.37
C CYS A 178 -13.35 32.86 34.85
N THR A 179 -13.62 33.93 35.59
CA THR A 179 -14.48 35.04 35.15
C THR A 179 -13.80 35.94 34.12
N ILE A 180 -12.47 35.99 34.15
CA ILE A 180 -11.63 36.76 33.23
C ILE A 180 -10.65 35.78 32.56
N GLY A 181 -10.26 36.06 31.31
CA GLY A 181 -9.38 35.20 30.54
C GLY A 181 -10.10 34.47 29.41
N THR A 182 -9.35 34.07 28.39
CA THR A 182 -9.85 33.35 27.22
C THR A 182 -9.48 31.88 27.35
N PRO A 183 -10.45 30.96 27.41
CA PRO A 183 -10.14 29.53 27.38
C PRO A 183 -9.61 29.15 26.00
N TRP A 184 -8.47 28.46 25.97
CA TRP A 184 -7.90 28.00 24.70
C TRP A 184 -8.47 26.65 24.27
N TYR A 185 -8.85 25.81 25.24
CA TYR A 185 -9.57 24.55 25.03
C TYR A 185 -10.85 24.56 25.87
N LEU A 186 -11.93 23.99 25.36
CA LEU A 186 -13.16 23.84 26.15
C LEU A 186 -13.47 22.35 26.33
N ALA A 187 -13.52 21.92 27.59
CA ALA A 187 -14.13 20.67 27.99
C ALA A 187 -15.66 20.75 27.92
N SER A 188 -16.31 19.60 27.90
CA SER A 188 -17.77 19.49 27.73
C SER A 188 -18.56 20.19 28.84
N ASP A 189 -17.94 20.40 29.99
CA ASP A 189 -18.54 21.07 31.15
C ASP A 189 -18.29 22.60 31.15
N GLY A 190 -17.54 23.12 30.16
CA GLY A 190 -17.18 24.54 30.07
C GLY A 190 -15.87 24.91 30.79
N SER A 191 -15.17 23.94 31.38
CA SER A 191 -13.84 24.15 31.95
C SER A 191 -12.76 24.09 30.87
N SER A 192 -11.59 24.68 31.13
CA SER A 192 -10.46 24.71 30.19
C SER A 192 -9.16 24.26 30.83
N PRO A 193 -8.43 23.29 30.26
CA PRO A 193 -7.09 22.93 30.75
C PRO A 193 -6.02 24.00 30.44
N LEU A 194 -6.37 25.04 29.68
CA LEU A 194 -5.48 26.17 29.34
C LEU A 194 -6.24 27.49 29.28
N MET A 195 -5.96 28.39 30.21
CA MET A 195 -6.51 29.75 30.22
C MET A 195 -5.44 30.75 29.79
N VAL A 196 -5.82 31.73 28.97
CA VAL A 196 -4.93 32.81 28.52
C VAL A 196 -5.47 34.15 28.99
N PHE A 197 -4.63 34.94 29.63
CA PHE A 197 -4.96 36.26 30.15
C PHE A 197 -4.06 37.31 29.51
N LYS A 198 -4.59 38.51 29.32
CA LYS A 198 -3.79 39.68 28.93
C LYS A 198 -3.53 40.52 30.16
N THR A 199 -2.30 40.95 30.34
CA THR A 199 -1.93 41.89 31.39
C THR A 199 -2.28 43.33 30.95
N PRO A 200 -2.38 44.31 31.86
CA PRO A 200 -2.71 45.69 31.53
C PRO A 200 -1.78 46.34 30.49
N GLY A 201 -0.48 46.06 30.55
CA GLY A 201 0.54 46.54 29.63
C GLY A 201 0.63 45.76 28.31
N GLY A 202 -0.19 44.73 28.10
CA GLY A 202 -0.29 43.99 26.83
C GLY A 202 0.58 42.73 26.75
N GLY A 203 1.15 42.30 27.86
CA GLY A 203 1.72 40.97 28.04
C GLY A 203 0.68 39.85 28.08
N ILE A 204 1.14 38.60 28.10
CA ILE A 204 0.29 37.40 28.11
C ILE A 204 0.65 36.48 29.26
N VAL A 205 -0.33 36.05 30.05
CA VAL A 205 -0.16 34.97 31.04
C VAL A 205 -0.96 33.75 30.59
N LYS A 206 -0.34 32.57 30.58
CA LYS A 206 -0.96 31.29 30.27
C LYS A 206 -0.98 30.41 31.52
N LEU A 207 -2.14 29.93 31.91
CA LEU A 207 -2.33 28.99 33.03
C LEU A 207 -2.64 27.60 32.47
N MET A 208 -1.81 26.60 32.79
CA MET A 208 -1.89 25.22 32.26
C MET A 208 -2.06 24.21 33.39
N GLY A 209 -3.06 23.33 33.27
CA GLY A 209 -3.39 22.34 34.29
C GLY A 209 -2.82 20.96 33.96
N TYR A 210 -1.50 20.84 33.80
CA TYR A 210 -0.85 19.57 33.47
C TYR A 210 0.01 19.08 34.62
N ASP A 211 -0.27 17.87 35.09
CA ASP A 211 0.59 17.19 36.05
C ASP A 211 1.62 16.29 35.34
N PHE A 212 2.90 16.61 35.53
CA PHE A 212 4.03 15.87 34.96
C PHE A 212 4.54 14.74 35.87
N SER A 213 3.83 14.41 36.97
CA SER A 213 4.27 13.43 37.97
C SER A 213 4.14 11.96 37.54
N PHE A 214 3.28 11.62 36.57
CA PHE A 214 2.94 10.23 36.25
C PHE A 214 3.42 9.76 34.85
N GLY A 215 4.64 9.22 34.77
CA GLY A 215 5.08 8.40 33.63
C GLY A 215 6.59 8.30 33.46
N THR A 216 7.11 7.09 33.27
CA THR A 216 8.50 6.87 32.82
C THR A 216 8.71 7.51 31.44
N ASN A 217 9.96 7.89 31.15
CA ASN A 217 10.46 8.62 29.96
C ASN A 217 9.89 8.25 28.56
N SER A 218 9.12 7.17 28.43
CA SER A 218 8.54 6.70 27.17
C SER A 218 7.40 7.55 26.59
N ARG A 219 6.69 8.35 27.40
CA ARG A 219 5.53 9.15 26.93
C ARG A 219 5.78 10.65 26.77
N VAL A 220 6.98 11.12 27.09
CA VAL A 220 7.34 12.55 26.95
C VAL A 220 7.32 12.98 25.47
N ASN A 221 7.61 12.06 24.53
CA ASN A 221 7.63 12.36 23.09
C ASN A 221 6.24 12.72 22.51
N ASP A 222 5.15 12.24 23.12
CA ASP A 222 3.77 12.56 22.66
C ASP A 222 3.24 13.86 23.30
N ASN A 223 3.77 14.23 24.48
CA ASN A 223 3.36 15.42 25.24
C ASN A 223 4.22 16.67 24.93
N ALA A 224 5.29 16.52 24.14
CA ALA A 224 6.26 17.57 23.88
C ALA A 224 5.82 18.55 22.77
N LYS A 225 4.64 19.16 22.85
CA LYS A 225 4.38 20.40 22.08
C LYS A 225 3.86 21.48 23.00
N ILE A 226 4.69 21.90 23.95
CA ILE A 226 4.49 23.21 24.61
C ILE A 226 4.78 24.26 23.54
N VAL A 227 3.74 24.71 22.82
CA VAL A 227 3.92 25.70 21.77
C VAL A 227 4.10 27.08 22.38
N VAL A 228 5.35 27.48 22.50
CA VAL A 228 5.76 28.86 22.84
C VAL A 228 5.56 29.73 21.60
N PHE A 229 4.36 30.25 21.39
CA PHE A 229 4.13 31.30 20.40
C PHE A 229 4.53 32.65 20.97
N ALA A 230 5.57 33.30 20.44
CA ALA A 230 5.75 34.73 20.64
C ALA A 230 4.60 35.48 19.95
N PRO A 231 3.95 36.46 20.60
CA PRO A 231 2.92 37.26 19.94
C PRO A 231 3.53 38.05 18.76
N PRO A 232 2.79 38.22 17.65
CA PRO A 232 3.27 39.00 16.51
C PRO A 232 3.49 40.46 16.90
N SER A 233 4.61 41.04 16.45
CA SER A 233 4.90 42.47 16.63
C SER A 233 3.82 43.34 15.97
N PRO A 234 3.43 44.50 16.54
CA PRO A 234 2.48 45.39 15.89
C PRO A 234 3.03 45.88 14.53
N PRO A 235 2.18 45.98 13.51
CA PRO A 235 2.62 46.35 12.16
C PRO A 235 3.17 47.79 12.12
N PRO A 236 4.26 48.05 11.38
CA PRO A 236 4.76 49.41 11.17
C PRO A 236 3.77 50.25 10.34
N PRO A 237 3.70 51.58 10.55
CA PRO A 237 2.80 52.45 9.82
C PRO A 237 3.12 52.46 8.30
N PRO A 238 2.09 52.53 7.43
CA PRO A 238 2.27 52.38 5.99
C PRO A 238 3.10 53.53 5.37
N PRO A 239 4.02 53.23 4.44
CA PRO A 239 4.75 54.27 3.70
C PRO A 239 3.82 55.07 2.78
N ARG A 240 4.03 56.39 2.70
CA ARG A 240 3.31 57.27 1.76
C ARG A 240 3.66 56.92 0.31
N LEU A 241 2.62 56.83 -0.53
CA LEU A 241 2.75 56.55 -1.96
C LEU A 241 3.42 57.72 -2.72
N PRO A 242 4.36 57.44 -3.65
CA PRO A 242 4.87 58.45 -4.58
C PRO A 242 3.85 58.75 -5.71
N PRO A 243 3.89 59.97 -6.29
CA PRO A 243 2.95 60.42 -7.31
C PRO A 243 3.14 59.71 -8.68
N PRO A 244 2.07 59.60 -9.49
CA PRO A 244 2.09 58.84 -10.73
C PRO A 244 2.84 59.56 -11.87
N PRO A 245 3.63 58.84 -12.70
CA PRO A 245 4.29 59.41 -13.87
C PRO A 245 3.32 59.62 -15.06
N PRO A 246 3.60 60.60 -15.94
CA PRO A 246 2.72 60.99 -17.05
C PRO A 246 2.71 59.99 -18.23
N PRO A 247 1.64 60.00 -19.05
CA PRO A 247 1.38 58.95 -20.04
C PRO A 247 2.26 59.05 -21.27
N ARG A 248 2.81 57.90 -21.72
CA ARG A 248 3.46 57.75 -23.03
C ARG A 248 2.53 57.05 -24.04
N PRO A 249 2.72 57.33 -25.35
CA PRO A 249 1.78 56.99 -26.42
C PRO A 249 1.89 55.53 -26.90
N SER A 250 0.74 55.01 -27.36
CA SER A 250 0.51 53.66 -27.91
C SER A 250 1.00 53.50 -29.38
N PRO A 251 0.94 52.31 -30.02
CA PRO A 251 2.06 51.37 -30.10
C PRO A 251 2.47 50.99 -31.54
N ARG A 252 3.71 50.51 -31.72
CA ARG A 252 4.12 49.79 -32.94
C ARG A 252 3.77 48.30 -32.82
N VAL A 253 3.36 47.75 -33.96
CA VAL A 253 2.92 46.39 -34.28
C VAL A 253 3.78 45.29 -33.61
N PRO A 254 3.19 44.28 -32.94
CA PRO A 254 3.95 43.20 -32.33
C PRO A 254 4.28 42.09 -33.33
N SER A 255 5.54 41.65 -33.29
CA SER A 255 6.00 40.35 -33.77
C SER A 255 5.25 39.21 -33.10
N SER A 256 5.13 38.08 -33.80
CA SER A 256 4.51 36.82 -33.36
C SER A 256 4.79 36.50 -31.89
N PRO A 257 3.75 36.14 -31.10
CA PRO A 257 3.90 35.97 -29.66
C PRO A 257 4.80 34.77 -29.35
N PRO A 258 5.70 34.89 -28.35
CA PRO A 258 6.39 33.73 -27.79
C PRO A 258 5.37 32.73 -27.23
N PRO A 259 5.72 31.44 -27.08
CA PRO A 259 4.84 30.44 -26.47
C PRO A 259 4.30 30.99 -25.15
N VAL A 260 2.97 31.01 -25.03
CA VAL A 260 2.27 31.46 -23.82
C VAL A 260 2.89 30.71 -22.64
N PRO A 261 3.43 31.41 -21.62
CA PRO A 261 3.90 30.76 -20.41
C PRO A 261 2.74 29.92 -19.87
N VAL A 262 2.98 28.63 -19.64
CA VAL A 262 1.99 27.76 -19.00
C VAL A 262 1.71 28.35 -17.63
N VAL A 263 0.61 29.09 -17.51
CA VAL A 263 0.13 29.60 -16.23
C VAL A 263 -0.13 28.37 -15.37
N PRO A 264 0.46 28.25 -14.16
CA PRO A 264 0.20 27.12 -13.29
C PRO A 264 -1.32 27.00 -13.14
N THR A 265 -1.85 25.82 -13.46
CA THR A 265 -3.28 25.53 -13.44
C THR A 265 -3.82 25.72 -12.03
N GLN A 266 -4.35 26.92 -11.75
CA GLN A 266 -4.99 27.23 -10.48
C GLN A 266 -6.37 26.59 -10.44
N HIS A 267 -6.61 25.81 -9.40
CA HIS A 267 -7.92 25.26 -9.07
C HIS A 267 -8.77 26.32 -8.38
N VAL A 268 -10.04 26.41 -8.73
CA VAL A 268 -10.96 27.38 -8.14
C VAL A 268 -12.00 26.66 -7.27
N LEU A 269 -11.98 26.96 -5.97
CA LEU A 269 -12.99 26.51 -5.02
C LEU A 269 -14.04 27.61 -4.84
N LEU A 270 -15.28 27.34 -5.28
CA LEU A 270 -16.41 28.25 -5.12
C LEU A 270 -17.03 28.06 -3.74
N THR A 271 -17.07 29.14 -2.96
CA THR A 271 -17.67 29.20 -1.63
C THR A 271 -18.75 30.29 -1.61
N ASP A 272 -19.84 30.13 -0.90
CA ASP A 272 -20.79 31.23 -0.72
C ASP A 272 -20.27 32.27 0.29
N ALA A 273 -20.86 33.46 0.26
CA ALA A 273 -20.48 34.56 1.15
C ALA A 273 -21.05 34.40 2.58
N VAL A 274 -22.08 33.56 2.76
CA VAL A 274 -22.82 33.43 4.01
C VAL A 274 -23.26 31.97 4.19
N SER A 275 -22.57 31.21 5.05
CA SER A 275 -23.02 29.89 5.48
C SER A 275 -24.10 30.04 6.54
N THR A 276 -25.31 29.52 6.30
CA THR A 276 -26.46 29.67 7.21
C THR A 276 -26.51 28.61 8.32
N THR A 277 -25.68 27.56 8.25
CA THR A 277 -25.61 26.51 9.29
C THR A 277 -24.16 26.18 9.65
N GLY A 278 -23.91 25.78 10.90
CA GLY A 278 -22.57 25.43 11.39
C GLY A 278 -21.98 24.15 10.78
N GLN A 279 -22.82 23.25 10.27
CA GLN A 279 -22.36 22.01 9.60
C GLN A 279 -21.85 22.29 8.18
N ASP A 280 -22.53 23.18 7.45
CA ASP A 280 -22.13 23.56 6.09
C ASP A 280 -20.79 24.30 6.06
N SER A 281 -20.56 25.21 7.02
CA SER A 281 -19.26 25.89 7.16
C SER A 281 -18.13 24.91 7.50
N LEU A 282 -18.40 23.90 8.34
CA LEU A 282 -17.46 22.84 8.66
C LEU A 282 -17.08 22.01 7.41
N ARG A 283 -18.06 21.55 6.64
CA ARG A 283 -17.82 20.78 5.40
C ARG A 283 -17.02 21.59 4.38
N LYS A 284 -17.37 22.87 4.20
CA LYS A 284 -16.65 23.78 3.30
C LYS A 284 -15.20 23.99 3.73
N ALA A 285 -14.97 24.16 5.04
CA ALA A 285 -13.62 24.27 5.59
C ALA A 285 -12.82 22.97 5.39
N GLN A 286 -13.43 21.81 5.63
CA GLN A 286 -12.79 20.50 5.44
C GLN A 286 -12.46 20.21 3.98
N LEU A 287 -13.36 20.52 3.04
CA LEU A 287 -13.08 20.40 1.61
C LEU A 287 -11.95 21.34 1.22
N LYS A 288 -11.98 22.60 1.66
CA LYS A 288 -10.91 23.57 1.39
C LYS A 288 -9.56 23.06 1.88
N LEU A 289 -9.50 22.52 3.10
CA LEU A 289 -8.28 21.94 3.66
C LEU A 289 -7.80 20.72 2.86
N THR A 290 -8.73 19.85 2.44
CA THR A 290 -8.42 18.66 1.65
C THR A 290 -7.89 19.02 0.26
N VAL A 291 -8.47 20.02 -0.40
CA VAL A 291 -8.02 20.51 -1.71
C VAL A 291 -6.67 21.23 -1.57
N LEU A 292 -6.47 22.01 -0.50
CA LEU A 292 -5.18 22.67 -0.21
C LEU A 292 -4.06 21.68 0.13
N SER A 293 -4.35 20.60 0.87
CA SER A 293 -3.34 19.59 1.20
C SER A 293 -2.93 18.79 -0.03
N LEU A 294 -3.85 18.55 -0.96
CA LEU A 294 -3.57 17.84 -2.21
C LEU A 294 -2.79 18.67 -3.22
N LEU A 295 -3.18 19.93 -3.44
CA LEU A 295 -2.63 20.75 -4.53
C LEU A 295 -1.51 21.69 -4.10
N GLY A 296 -1.29 21.82 -2.78
CA GLY A 296 -0.46 22.86 -2.21
C GLY A 296 -1.17 24.21 -2.17
N LYS A 297 -0.76 25.04 -1.21
CA LYS A 297 -1.39 26.34 -0.92
C LYS A 297 -1.39 27.33 -2.10
N SER A 298 -0.42 27.22 -3.00
CA SER A 298 -0.26 28.10 -4.17
C SER A 298 -1.20 27.78 -5.35
N SER A 299 -1.85 26.61 -5.33
CA SER A 299 -2.56 26.06 -6.49
C SER A 299 -4.07 26.15 -6.36
N VAL A 300 -4.61 26.68 -5.26
CA VAL A 300 -6.05 26.75 -4.96
C VAL A 300 -6.45 28.19 -4.66
N ILE A 301 -7.44 28.70 -5.39
CA ILE A 301 -8.08 29.99 -5.10
C ILE A 301 -9.50 29.75 -4.63
N SER A 302 -9.82 30.26 -3.44
CA SER A 302 -11.18 30.28 -2.90
C SER A 302 -11.86 31.58 -3.32
N VAL A 303 -12.97 31.52 -4.05
CA VAL A 303 -13.69 32.71 -4.54
C VAL A 303 -15.20 32.56 -4.32
N THR A 304 -15.91 33.68 -4.21
CA THR A 304 -17.38 33.72 -4.06
C THR A 304 -18.13 33.88 -5.38
N ALA A 305 -17.42 34.26 -6.44
CA ALA A 305 -17.94 34.32 -7.80
C ALA A 305 -17.02 33.51 -8.72
N PRO A 306 -17.58 32.73 -9.66
CA PRO A 306 -16.78 31.90 -10.55
C PRO A 306 -15.89 32.74 -11.45
N ILE A 307 -14.66 32.27 -11.64
CA ILE A 307 -13.66 32.82 -12.57
C ILE A 307 -13.26 31.72 -13.55
N SER A 308 -12.65 32.10 -14.68
CA SER A 308 -12.21 31.11 -15.69
C SER A 308 -11.06 30.26 -15.13
N ALA A 309 -11.29 28.96 -14.99
CA ALA A 309 -10.28 27.99 -14.57
C ALA A 309 -10.51 26.64 -15.23
N ALA A 310 -9.45 25.88 -15.49
CA ALA A 310 -9.55 24.54 -16.08
C ALA A 310 -10.32 23.57 -15.17
N THR A 311 -10.24 23.77 -13.85
CA THR A 311 -10.92 22.95 -12.85
C THR A 311 -11.55 23.84 -11.78
N MET A 312 -12.83 23.61 -11.50
CA MET A 312 -13.60 24.29 -10.47
C MET A 312 -14.25 23.26 -9.55
N THR A 313 -14.34 23.53 -8.25
CA THR A 313 -15.15 22.75 -7.30
C THR A 313 -16.18 23.64 -6.63
N VAL A 314 -17.42 23.15 -6.49
CA VAL A 314 -18.52 23.87 -5.83
C VAL A 314 -19.37 22.89 -5.03
N PHE A 315 -19.91 23.30 -3.89
CA PHE A 315 -20.97 22.51 -3.25
C PHE A 315 -22.30 22.80 -3.94
N ASP A 316 -23.18 21.81 -4.03
CA ASP A 316 -24.52 21.96 -4.59
C ASP A 316 -25.35 23.08 -3.94
N ASN A 317 -25.29 23.23 -2.61
CA ASN A 317 -25.93 24.32 -1.89
C ASN A 317 -25.33 25.69 -2.23
N THR A 318 -24.01 25.76 -2.41
CA THR A 318 -23.28 26.96 -2.83
C THR A 318 -23.67 27.31 -4.26
N PHE A 319 -23.76 26.32 -5.16
CA PHE A 319 -24.22 26.50 -6.52
C PHE A 319 -25.65 27.07 -6.53
N ASN A 320 -26.54 26.54 -5.69
CA ASN A 320 -27.91 27.05 -5.56
C ASN A 320 -27.95 28.51 -5.09
N ALA A 321 -27.04 28.90 -4.19
CA ALA A 321 -26.88 30.26 -3.69
C ALA A 321 -26.21 31.23 -4.68
N LEU A 322 -25.57 30.75 -5.75
CA LEU A 322 -24.99 31.62 -6.78
C LEU A 322 -26.06 32.45 -7.48
N SER A 323 -25.73 33.70 -7.80
CA SER A 323 -26.56 34.55 -8.65
C SER A 323 -26.81 33.89 -10.01
N GLN A 324 -27.92 34.24 -10.66
CA GLN A 324 -28.23 33.70 -11.98
C GLN A 324 -27.12 33.99 -13.01
N THR A 325 -26.47 35.15 -12.91
CA THR A 325 -25.30 35.52 -13.72
C THR A 325 -24.13 34.57 -13.51
N ASN A 326 -23.84 34.18 -12.27
CA ASN A 326 -22.76 33.26 -11.94
C ASN A 326 -23.08 31.83 -12.40
N LYS A 327 -24.35 31.40 -12.28
CA LYS A 327 -24.81 30.11 -12.82
C LYS A 327 -24.64 30.05 -14.35
N LEU A 328 -25.09 31.10 -15.05
CA LEU A 328 -24.91 31.22 -16.51
C LEU A 328 -23.44 31.25 -16.93
N PHE A 329 -22.57 31.88 -16.13
CA PHE A 329 -21.12 31.85 -16.38
C PHE A 329 -20.57 30.42 -16.32
N LEU A 330 -20.93 29.64 -15.31
CA LEU A 330 -20.50 28.24 -15.19
C LEU A 330 -21.04 27.38 -16.35
N THR A 331 -22.31 27.54 -16.72
CA THR A 331 -22.90 26.86 -17.88
C THR A 331 -22.13 27.20 -19.17
N LYS A 332 -21.77 28.48 -19.37
CA LYS A 332 -20.99 28.93 -20.53
C LYS A 332 -19.54 28.39 -20.52
N GLN A 333 -18.92 28.28 -19.35
CA GLN A 333 -17.57 27.73 -19.20
C GLN A 333 -17.52 26.23 -19.51
N LEU A 334 -18.55 25.49 -19.08
CA LEU A 334 -18.67 24.06 -19.39
C LEU A 334 -18.97 23.85 -20.88
N GLY A 335 -19.96 24.55 -21.43
CA GLY A 335 -20.30 24.46 -22.86
C GLY A 335 -19.31 25.13 -23.82
N GLY A 336 -18.24 25.74 -23.30
CA GLY A 336 -17.22 26.45 -24.07
C GLY A 336 -16.35 25.53 -24.92
N ARG A 337 -15.41 26.12 -25.67
CA ARG A 337 -14.40 25.37 -26.45
C ARG A 337 -13.23 24.87 -25.60
N THR A 338 -13.00 25.48 -24.44
CA THR A 338 -11.94 25.09 -23.51
C THR A 338 -12.44 23.93 -22.65
N PRO A 339 -11.65 22.85 -22.51
CA PRO A 339 -12.00 21.77 -21.61
C PRO A 339 -11.97 22.28 -20.17
N THR A 340 -13.15 22.51 -19.63
CA THR A 340 -13.37 22.97 -18.26
C THR A 340 -14.05 21.87 -17.48
N MET A 341 -13.58 21.54 -16.29
CA MET A 341 -14.26 20.60 -15.43
C MET A 341 -14.80 21.29 -14.18
N LEU A 342 -16.06 21.00 -13.87
CA LEU A 342 -16.74 21.43 -12.65
C LEU A 342 -17.06 20.20 -11.79
N ALA A 343 -16.45 20.10 -10.62
CA ALA A 343 -16.81 19.12 -9.61
C ALA A 343 -17.88 19.72 -8.68
N MET A 344 -19.08 19.15 -8.66
CA MET A 344 -20.14 19.51 -7.73
C MET A 344 -20.20 18.50 -6.59
N VAL A 345 -19.89 18.94 -5.37
CA VAL A 345 -20.04 18.12 -4.16
C VAL A 345 -21.51 18.14 -3.74
N VAL A 346 -22.15 16.97 -3.78
CA VAL A 346 -23.57 16.79 -3.45
C VAL A 346 -23.70 16.51 -1.97
N THR A 347 -24.26 17.48 -1.25
CA THR A 347 -24.43 17.42 0.21
C THR A 347 -25.70 16.63 0.57
N PRO A 348 -25.80 16.01 1.76
CA PRO A 348 -27.01 15.32 2.21
C PRO A 348 -28.27 16.21 2.28
N GLU A 349 -28.13 17.51 2.42
CA GLU A 349 -29.24 18.46 2.60
C GLU A 349 -29.94 18.84 1.29
N THR A 350 -29.25 18.78 0.15
CA THR A 350 -29.83 19.18 -1.14
C THR A 350 -30.90 18.21 -1.62
N THR A 351 -32.16 18.61 -1.73
CA THR A 351 -33.21 17.70 -2.20
C THR A 351 -32.93 17.19 -3.62
N SER A 352 -33.44 16.01 -3.97
CA SER A 352 -33.33 15.47 -5.35
C SER A 352 -33.85 16.43 -6.41
N ALA A 353 -34.89 17.21 -6.08
CA ALA A 353 -35.43 18.26 -6.96
C ALA A 353 -34.44 19.43 -7.14
N ALA A 354 -33.79 19.88 -6.07
CA ALA A 354 -32.78 20.94 -6.14
C ALA A 354 -31.52 20.47 -6.90
N LEU A 355 -31.09 19.21 -6.69
CA LEU A 355 -30.01 18.61 -7.46
C LEU A 355 -30.36 18.52 -8.96
N SER A 356 -31.56 18.04 -9.28
CA SER A 356 -32.07 17.97 -10.66
C SER A 356 -32.09 19.35 -11.32
N ALA A 357 -32.57 20.38 -10.61
CA ALA A 357 -32.58 21.76 -11.11
C ALA A 357 -31.16 22.32 -11.33
N ALA A 358 -30.24 22.06 -10.41
CA ALA A 358 -28.85 22.49 -10.52
C ALA A 358 -28.15 21.86 -11.73
N VAL A 359 -28.26 20.54 -11.88
CA VAL A 359 -27.68 19.79 -13.00
C VAL A 359 -28.35 20.19 -14.32
N SER A 360 -29.66 20.38 -14.35
CA SER A 360 -30.37 20.86 -15.54
C SER A 360 -29.91 22.25 -15.98
N THR A 361 -29.67 23.15 -15.03
CA THR A 361 -29.17 24.51 -15.29
C THR A 361 -27.75 24.48 -15.89
N LEU A 362 -26.88 23.63 -15.36
CA LEU A 362 -25.51 23.47 -15.88
C LEU A 362 -25.49 22.78 -17.25
N ALA A 363 -26.35 21.78 -17.44
CA ALA A 363 -26.40 20.98 -18.65
C ALA A 363 -27.18 21.61 -19.79
N ASN A 364 -27.99 22.63 -19.50
CA ASN A 364 -28.96 23.23 -20.43
C ASN A 364 -29.90 22.18 -21.08
N ILE A 365 -30.21 21.12 -20.35
CA ILE A 365 -31.15 20.05 -20.71
C ILE A 365 -31.88 19.61 -19.44
N THR A 366 -33.07 19.02 -19.57
CA THR A 366 -33.79 18.48 -18.42
C THR A 366 -33.10 17.22 -17.91
N VAL A 367 -32.48 17.33 -16.73
CA VAL A 367 -31.83 16.24 -16.01
C VAL A 367 -32.62 15.93 -14.74
N VAL A 368 -33.02 14.68 -14.61
CA VAL A 368 -33.66 14.13 -13.42
C VAL A 368 -32.61 13.35 -12.67
N CYS A 369 -32.20 13.88 -11.52
CA CYS A 369 -31.33 13.20 -10.58
C CYS A 369 -32.08 12.86 -9.29
N SER A 370 -31.94 11.63 -8.82
CA SER A 370 -32.29 11.23 -7.46
C SER A 370 -31.03 11.03 -6.64
N LYS A 371 -31.15 11.20 -5.33
CA LYS A 371 -30.10 10.83 -4.39
C LYS A 371 -30.68 10.15 -3.17
N ARG A 372 -29.88 9.32 -2.52
CA ARG A 372 -30.16 8.80 -1.17
C ARG A 372 -28.88 8.75 -0.35
N THR A 373 -28.99 8.98 0.95
CA THR A 373 -27.87 8.78 1.86
C THR A 373 -27.62 7.28 2.03
N MET A 374 -26.37 6.87 1.91
CA MET A 374 -25.93 5.51 2.16
C MET A 374 -25.71 5.30 3.66
N ASN A 375 -26.39 4.32 4.23
CA ASN A 375 -26.20 3.84 5.60
C ASN A 375 -25.39 2.52 5.55
N GLY A 376 -24.15 2.60 5.05
CA GLY A 376 -23.31 1.43 4.78
C GLY A 376 -23.39 0.94 3.32
N GLY A 377 -22.68 -0.15 3.03
CA GLY A 377 -22.54 -0.74 1.69
C GLY A 377 -21.08 -0.76 1.23
N SER A 378 -20.86 -1.09 -0.03
CA SER A 378 -19.56 -0.95 -0.69
C SER A 378 -19.71 -0.19 -2.00
N LEU A 379 -18.61 0.41 -2.46
CA LEU A 379 -18.50 1.12 -3.73
C LEU A 379 -17.50 0.36 -4.59
N THR A 380 -17.82 0.17 -5.86
CA THR A 380 -16.94 -0.45 -6.86
C THR A 380 -16.54 0.62 -7.87
N ALA A 381 -15.28 0.61 -8.32
CA ALA A 381 -14.93 1.38 -9.50
C ALA A 381 -15.76 0.87 -10.69
N ALA A 382 -16.32 1.79 -11.49
CA ALA A 382 -16.97 1.40 -12.74
C ALA A 382 -15.96 0.64 -13.63
N PRO A 383 -16.36 -0.38 -14.41
CA PRO A 383 -15.42 -1.24 -15.16
C PRO A 383 -14.53 -0.51 -16.18
N PHE A 384 -14.85 0.76 -16.48
CA PHE A 384 -14.15 1.63 -17.43
C PHE A 384 -13.41 2.78 -16.74
N SER A 385 -13.48 2.90 -15.41
CA SER A 385 -12.70 3.88 -14.68
C SER A 385 -11.36 3.26 -14.28
N ASP A 386 -10.41 3.32 -15.23
CA ASP A 386 -9.02 2.98 -14.96
C ASP A 386 -8.33 4.16 -14.26
N TYR A 387 -7.94 3.94 -13.01
CA TYR A 387 -7.25 4.93 -12.19
C TYR A 387 -5.82 4.52 -11.85
N SER A 388 -5.32 3.42 -12.41
CA SER A 388 -4.05 2.81 -12.03
C SER A 388 -2.83 3.75 -12.18
N ASN A 389 -2.98 4.82 -12.97
CA ASN A 389 -1.88 5.69 -13.39
C ASN A 389 -1.93 7.11 -12.81
N LEU A 390 -2.95 7.48 -12.02
CA LEU A 390 -3.20 8.89 -11.68
C LEU A 390 -2.51 9.39 -10.41
N LEU A 391 -2.07 8.51 -9.48
CA LEU A 391 -1.52 8.93 -8.17
C LEU A 391 -0.41 8.04 -7.58
N GLY A 392 0.11 7.05 -8.31
CA GLY A 392 1.05 6.07 -7.73
C GLY A 392 0.43 5.18 -6.63
N ILE A 393 -0.90 5.18 -6.52
CA ILE A 393 -1.67 4.32 -5.61
C ILE A 393 -1.96 3.01 -6.37
N PRO A 394 -1.65 1.83 -5.80
CA PRO A 394 -1.94 0.55 -6.45
C PRO A 394 -3.44 0.41 -6.74
N LEU A 395 -3.76 -0.34 -7.80
CA LEU A 395 -5.10 -0.70 -8.28
C LEU A 395 -6.12 -0.70 -7.13
N PHE A 396 -7.17 0.13 -7.25
CA PHE A 396 -8.27 0.13 -6.30
C PHE A 396 -8.71 -1.31 -6.03
N THR A 397 -8.79 -1.69 -4.76
CA THR A 397 -9.50 -2.91 -4.39
C THR A 397 -10.90 -2.81 -4.97
N THR A 398 -11.41 -3.92 -5.51
CA THR A 398 -12.70 -3.94 -6.21
C THR A 398 -13.84 -3.37 -5.36
N THR A 399 -13.74 -3.40 -4.04
CA THR A 399 -14.75 -2.87 -3.11
C THR A 399 -14.17 -1.83 -2.14
N MET A 400 -14.91 -0.74 -1.93
CA MET A 400 -14.60 0.37 -1.02
C MET A 400 -15.73 0.57 -0.03
N THR A 401 -15.49 0.81 1.26
CA THR A 401 -16.58 1.19 2.17
C THR A 401 -16.85 2.71 2.05
N PRO A 402 -18.09 3.15 1.78
CA PRO A 402 -18.45 4.56 1.78
C PRO A 402 -18.31 5.15 3.19
N ALA A 403 -17.90 6.42 3.29
CA ALA A 403 -18.04 7.14 4.56
C ALA A 403 -19.52 7.27 4.94
N ASN A 404 -19.78 7.39 6.24
CA ASN A 404 -21.10 7.75 6.73
C ASN A 404 -21.58 9.02 6.02
N PHE A 405 -22.84 9.02 5.63
CA PHE A 405 -23.50 10.09 4.89
C PHE A 405 -23.09 10.28 3.41
N THR A 406 -22.36 9.33 2.82
CA THR A 406 -22.15 9.30 1.36
C THR A 406 -23.51 9.24 0.65
N SER A 407 -23.79 10.17 -0.24
CA SER A 407 -24.95 10.20 -1.12
C SER A 407 -24.73 9.33 -2.35
N ALA A 408 -25.53 8.28 -2.50
CA ALA A 408 -25.71 7.58 -3.76
C ALA A 408 -26.55 8.44 -4.71
N ILE A 409 -26.04 8.72 -5.91
CA ILE A 409 -26.68 9.58 -6.90
C ILE A 409 -27.13 8.69 -8.08
N THR A 410 -28.28 8.99 -8.67
CA THR A 410 -28.73 8.44 -9.96
C THR A 410 -29.16 9.60 -10.82
N CYS A 411 -28.66 9.72 -12.04
CA CYS A 411 -29.15 10.71 -13.00
C CYS A 411 -29.60 10.02 -14.29
N ASN A 412 -30.63 10.55 -14.95
CA ASN A 412 -31.09 10.03 -16.25
C ASN A 412 -30.11 10.28 -17.41
N VAL A 413 -29.08 11.10 -17.19
CA VAL A 413 -27.98 11.36 -18.13
C VAL A 413 -26.63 11.28 -17.42
N GLY A 414 -25.59 10.99 -18.20
CA GLY A 414 -24.23 10.84 -17.71
C GLY A 414 -23.84 9.39 -17.50
N ARG A 415 -22.69 9.18 -16.86
CA ARG A 415 -22.15 7.86 -16.54
C ARG A 415 -21.71 7.79 -15.08
N GLN A 416 -21.86 6.63 -14.47
CA GLN A 416 -21.29 6.34 -13.15
C GLN A 416 -19.79 6.14 -13.28
N VAL A 417 -19.04 6.65 -12.31
CA VAL A 417 -17.58 6.55 -12.27
C VAL A 417 -17.14 5.70 -11.08
N LEU A 418 -17.90 5.79 -10.00
CA LEU A 418 -17.82 4.96 -8.81
C LEU A 418 -19.24 4.47 -8.51
N MET A 419 -19.48 3.17 -8.67
CA MET A 419 -20.78 2.52 -8.54
C MET A 419 -21.06 2.17 -7.08
N VAL A 420 -22.34 2.12 -6.70
CA VAL A 420 -22.76 1.56 -5.42
C VAL A 420 -23.00 0.07 -5.60
N ASP A 421 -22.36 -0.76 -4.77
CA ASP A 421 -22.52 -2.21 -4.85
C ASP A 421 -23.97 -2.60 -4.62
N ASN A 422 -24.43 -3.56 -5.44
CA ASN A 422 -25.83 -4.00 -5.52
C ASN A 422 -26.80 -2.98 -6.14
N SER A 423 -26.31 -1.90 -6.77
CA SER A 423 -27.17 -0.93 -7.46
C SER A 423 -26.56 -0.51 -8.81
N PRO A 424 -27.02 -1.10 -9.94
CA PRO A 424 -26.50 -0.76 -11.27
C PRO A 424 -26.90 0.65 -11.73
N ALA A 425 -27.84 1.30 -11.02
CA ALA A 425 -28.33 2.63 -11.35
C ALA A 425 -27.70 3.73 -10.48
N GLU A 426 -27.09 3.39 -9.33
CA GLU A 426 -26.55 4.37 -8.41
C GLU A 426 -25.02 4.44 -8.45
N GLY A 427 -24.51 5.66 -8.35
CA GLY A 427 -23.07 5.92 -8.21
C GLY A 427 -22.80 6.99 -7.18
N ALA A 428 -21.72 6.82 -6.41
CA ALA A 428 -21.21 7.87 -5.52
C ALA A 428 -20.51 8.98 -6.32
N VAL A 429 -20.10 8.69 -7.56
CA VAL A 429 -19.51 9.66 -8.50
C VAL A 429 -20.16 9.51 -9.86
N TRP A 430 -20.64 10.63 -10.41
CA TRP A 430 -21.26 10.70 -11.73
C TRP A 430 -20.54 11.71 -12.62
N GLU A 431 -20.49 11.44 -13.92
CA GLU A 431 -19.93 12.33 -14.93
C GLU A 431 -20.91 12.62 -16.05
N LEU A 432 -21.00 13.89 -16.44
CA LEU A 432 -21.79 14.36 -17.57
C LEU A 432 -20.91 15.26 -18.45
N ARG A 433 -20.71 14.88 -19.72
CA ARG A 433 -20.02 15.73 -20.70
C ARG A 433 -20.96 16.81 -21.22
N LEU A 434 -20.53 18.06 -21.15
CA LEU A 434 -21.29 19.24 -21.53
C LEU A 434 -20.47 20.06 -22.52
N GLY A 435 -20.62 19.81 -23.82
CA GLY A 435 -19.72 20.43 -24.83
C GLY A 435 -18.28 19.91 -24.68
N ALA A 436 -17.31 20.83 -24.57
CA ALA A 436 -15.91 20.46 -24.26
C ALA A 436 -15.66 20.26 -22.76
N GLY A 437 -16.60 20.69 -21.91
CA GLY A 437 -16.47 20.57 -20.46
C GLY A 437 -17.00 19.27 -19.87
N LEU A 438 -16.67 19.04 -18.60
CA LEU A 438 -17.07 17.87 -17.81
C LEU A 438 -17.69 18.33 -16.48
N LEU A 439 -18.94 17.95 -16.23
CA LEU A 439 -19.57 18.07 -14.92
C LEU A 439 -19.39 16.75 -14.16
N ARG A 440 -18.78 16.78 -12.98
CA ARG A 440 -18.64 15.62 -12.10
C ARG A 440 -19.43 15.84 -10.82
N LEU A 441 -20.38 14.97 -10.50
CA LEU A 441 -21.12 14.99 -9.23
C LEU A 441 -20.44 14.05 -8.24
N VAL A 442 -20.18 14.52 -7.02
CA VAL A 442 -19.48 13.77 -5.98
C VAL A 442 -20.36 13.70 -4.74
N GLY A 443 -20.90 12.53 -4.42
CA GLY A 443 -21.80 12.34 -3.29
C GLY A 443 -21.12 12.17 -1.93
N TYR A 444 -19.85 12.52 -1.76
CA TYR A 444 -19.13 12.23 -0.52
C TYR A 444 -19.40 13.28 0.56
N ASP A 445 -19.70 12.86 1.80
CA ASP A 445 -19.81 13.78 2.93
C ASP A 445 -18.46 13.97 3.61
N PHE A 446 -17.94 15.21 3.56
CA PHE A 446 -16.68 15.59 4.19
C PHE A 446 -16.80 15.81 5.71
N SER A 447 -18.03 15.85 6.27
CA SER A 447 -18.30 16.15 7.69
C SER A 447 -17.71 15.14 8.67
N SER A 448 -17.65 13.86 8.28
CA SER A 448 -17.23 12.75 9.14
C SER A 448 -15.71 12.64 9.36
N GLY A 449 -14.93 13.63 8.88
CA GLY A 449 -13.52 13.78 9.19
C GLY A 449 -12.66 13.93 7.94
N GLY A 450 -12.64 15.14 7.37
CA GLY A 450 -11.61 15.56 6.43
C GLY A 450 -10.20 15.52 7.07
N TYR A 451 -9.23 15.02 6.32
CA TYR A 451 -7.75 15.09 6.48
C TYR A 451 -7.20 15.40 7.90
N ALA A 452 -7.65 14.70 8.94
CA ALA A 452 -7.06 14.82 10.28
C ALA A 452 -5.93 13.77 10.45
N SER A 453 -4.70 14.25 10.26
CA SER A 453 -3.32 13.79 10.61
C SER A 453 -2.94 12.36 11.03
N THR A 454 -3.78 11.32 11.02
CA THR A 454 -3.35 9.96 11.38
C THR A 454 -3.29 9.03 10.17
N PHE A 455 -2.12 9.00 9.53
CA PHE A 455 -1.74 8.00 8.51
C PHE A 455 -1.53 6.59 9.10
N THR A 456 -1.71 6.40 10.41
CA THR A 456 -1.41 5.15 11.13
C THR A 456 -2.61 4.24 11.34
N SER A 457 -3.82 4.63 10.92
CA SER A 457 -4.98 3.73 10.95
C SER A 457 -5.09 2.96 9.62
N PRO A 458 -5.29 1.62 9.64
CA PRO A 458 -5.57 0.84 8.43
C PRO A 458 -6.84 1.29 7.68
N ASN A 459 -7.68 2.14 8.27
CA ASN A 459 -8.83 2.77 7.63
C ASN A 459 -8.45 4.02 6.78
N ALA A 460 -7.15 4.38 6.71
CA ALA A 460 -6.66 5.48 5.87
C ALA A 460 -6.91 5.28 4.38
N MET A 461 -7.04 4.03 3.90
CA MET A 461 -7.40 3.75 2.50
C MET A 461 -8.73 4.37 2.10
N GLN A 462 -9.78 4.29 2.93
CA GLN A 462 -11.09 4.88 2.60
C GLN A 462 -11.02 6.40 2.40
N ARG A 463 -10.16 7.08 3.19
CA ARG A 463 -9.93 8.53 3.09
C ARG A 463 -9.07 8.89 1.88
N LEU A 464 -8.13 8.03 1.50
CA LEU A 464 -7.31 8.19 0.30
C LEU A 464 -8.17 8.13 -0.97
N MET A 465 -9.31 7.43 -0.95
CA MET A 465 -10.16 7.22 -2.14
C MET A 465 -11.10 8.39 -2.48
N SER A 466 -11.70 9.04 -1.48
CA SER A 466 -12.44 10.31 -1.70
C SER A 466 -11.49 11.44 -2.16
N THR A 467 -10.31 11.48 -1.55
CA THR A 467 -9.17 12.32 -1.92
C THR A 467 -8.68 12.01 -3.34
N ALA A 468 -8.57 10.74 -3.73
CA ALA A 468 -8.18 10.29 -5.07
C ALA A 468 -9.24 10.60 -6.13
N THR A 469 -10.52 10.59 -5.77
CA THR A 469 -11.61 10.97 -6.68
C THR A 469 -11.57 12.47 -7.01
N LEU A 470 -11.21 13.29 -6.00
CA LEU A 470 -10.91 14.71 -6.16
C LEU A 470 -9.56 14.98 -6.82
N ALA A 471 -8.59 14.06 -6.75
CA ALA A 471 -7.28 14.22 -7.40
C ALA A 471 -7.26 13.66 -8.84
N ALA A 472 -8.14 12.71 -9.18
CA ALA A 472 -8.46 12.27 -10.54
C ALA A 472 -9.18 13.36 -11.37
N VAL A 473 -9.27 14.57 -10.83
CA VAL A 473 -9.70 15.81 -11.47
C VAL A 473 -8.54 16.41 -12.31
N TYR A 474 -7.26 16.06 -12.06
CA TYR A 474 -6.15 16.90 -12.52
C TYR A 474 -5.43 16.48 -13.81
N GLY A 475 -6.18 16.31 -14.91
CA GLY A 475 -5.64 16.75 -16.21
C GLY A 475 -5.24 15.69 -17.25
N LYS A 476 -5.89 14.53 -17.29
CA LYS A 476 -5.93 13.70 -18.51
C LYS A 476 -7.38 13.34 -18.86
N ASP A 477 -7.74 13.51 -20.14
CA ASP A 477 -8.97 12.93 -20.68
C ASP A 477 -8.95 11.44 -20.38
N MET A 478 -9.91 10.98 -19.56
CA MET A 478 -9.88 9.59 -19.08
C MET A 478 -10.15 8.55 -20.16
N LEU A 479 -10.60 8.95 -21.36
CA LEU A 479 -10.82 8.07 -22.53
C LEU A 479 -10.84 8.89 -23.84
N PRO A 480 -10.52 8.31 -25.02
CA PRO A 480 -10.64 8.95 -26.33
C PRO A 480 -12.11 9.33 -26.65
N PRO A 481 -12.36 10.35 -27.51
CA PRO A 481 -13.70 10.78 -27.87
C PRO A 481 -14.49 9.66 -28.58
N PRO A 482 -15.81 9.54 -28.38
CA PRO A 482 -16.63 8.62 -29.14
C PRO A 482 -16.56 8.97 -30.65
N PRO A 483 -16.54 7.96 -31.55
CA PRO A 483 -16.51 8.21 -32.98
C PRO A 483 -17.73 9.05 -33.41
N PRO A 484 -17.57 9.99 -34.37
CA PRO A 484 -18.68 10.82 -34.83
C PRO A 484 -19.79 9.96 -35.42
N PHE A 485 -21.03 10.25 -35.04
CA PHE A 485 -22.22 9.64 -35.64
C PHE A 485 -22.24 9.91 -37.15
N SER A 486 -21.87 8.91 -37.94
CA SER A 486 -22.14 8.89 -39.37
C SER A 486 -23.63 8.61 -39.61
N THR A 487 -24.21 9.42 -40.50
CA THR A 487 -25.57 9.36 -41.06
C THR A 487 -26.10 7.94 -41.37
N PRO A 488 -27.43 7.73 -41.34
CA PRO A 488 -28.05 6.41 -41.35
C PRO A 488 -27.82 5.68 -42.68
N SER A 489 -27.23 4.48 -42.60
CA SER A 489 -27.21 3.52 -43.72
C SER A 489 -28.50 2.67 -43.72
N PRO A 490 -28.91 2.14 -44.88
CA PRO A 490 -30.24 1.53 -45.09
C PRO A 490 -30.44 0.25 -44.27
N PRO A 491 -31.70 -0.18 -44.04
CA PRO A 491 -32.00 -1.30 -43.15
C PRO A 491 -31.37 -2.59 -43.69
N SER A 492 -30.40 -3.13 -42.95
CA SER A 492 -29.89 -4.47 -43.17
C SER A 492 -30.88 -5.50 -42.60
N PRO A 493 -30.92 -6.72 -43.17
CA PRO A 493 -32.00 -7.67 -42.95
C PRO A 493 -32.02 -8.17 -41.51
N THR A 494 -33.23 -8.49 -41.05
CA THR A 494 -33.59 -9.03 -39.73
C THR A 494 -32.53 -9.94 -39.14
N SER A 495 -31.95 -9.50 -38.02
CA SER A 495 -31.10 -10.29 -37.13
C SER A 495 -31.77 -11.61 -36.72
N PRO A 496 -31.01 -12.71 -36.63
CA PRO A 496 -31.52 -13.98 -36.10
C PRO A 496 -31.99 -13.82 -34.64
N PRO A 497 -32.91 -14.69 -34.17
CA PRO A 497 -33.52 -14.55 -32.85
C PRO A 497 -32.46 -14.52 -31.73
N PRO A 498 -32.75 -13.82 -30.62
CA PRO A 498 -31.84 -13.72 -29.49
C PRO A 498 -31.44 -15.12 -29.01
N ALA A 499 -30.15 -15.31 -28.70
CA ALA A 499 -29.68 -16.52 -28.04
C ALA A 499 -30.50 -16.75 -26.75
N PRO A 500 -30.86 -18.00 -26.41
CA PRO A 500 -31.83 -18.34 -25.37
C PRO A 500 -31.41 -18.00 -23.92
N PHE A 501 -30.29 -17.30 -23.72
CA PHE A 501 -29.85 -16.84 -22.41
C PHE A 501 -29.37 -15.39 -22.54
N GLY A 502 -30.16 -14.42 -22.07
CA GLY A 502 -29.82 -12.98 -22.09
C GLY A 502 -28.66 -12.58 -21.16
N GLY A 503 -27.68 -13.45 -20.94
CA GLY A 503 -26.51 -13.23 -20.09
C GLY A 503 -25.31 -12.69 -20.89
N ARG A 504 -24.45 -11.89 -20.21
CA ARG A 504 -23.15 -11.47 -20.77
C ARG A 504 -22.27 -12.71 -20.99
N ILE A 505 -21.56 -12.77 -22.12
CA ILE A 505 -20.59 -13.85 -22.41
C ILE A 505 -19.46 -13.77 -21.36
N PRO A 506 -19.14 -14.87 -20.66
CA PRO A 506 -18.06 -14.90 -19.69
C PRO A 506 -16.70 -14.55 -20.32
N ARG A 507 -15.89 -13.76 -19.62
CA ARG A 507 -14.55 -13.39 -20.09
C ARG A 507 -13.61 -14.60 -20.17
N ILE A 508 -13.81 -15.58 -19.29
CA ILE A 508 -13.08 -16.83 -19.24
C ILE A 508 -14.09 -17.95 -19.37
N ILE A 509 -13.90 -18.82 -20.35
CA ILE A 509 -14.72 -20.01 -20.57
C ILE A 509 -13.85 -21.24 -20.33
N LEU A 510 -14.30 -22.13 -19.44
CA LEU A 510 -13.70 -23.45 -19.27
C LEU A 510 -14.44 -24.43 -20.19
N LEU A 511 -13.76 -24.95 -21.19
CA LEU A 511 -14.34 -25.93 -22.11
C LEU A 511 -14.57 -27.25 -21.36
N SER A 512 -15.83 -27.65 -21.27
CA SER A 512 -16.27 -28.86 -20.57
C SER A 512 -16.72 -29.94 -21.55
N ASP A 513 -16.47 -31.20 -21.17
CA ASP A 513 -16.97 -32.36 -21.90
C ASP A 513 -18.39 -32.71 -21.41
N SER A 514 -19.19 -33.34 -22.26
CA SER A 514 -20.54 -33.81 -21.90
C SER A 514 -20.53 -35.08 -21.03
N THR A 515 -19.38 -35.74 -20.88
CA THR A 515 -19.22 -36.98 -20.12
C THR A 515 -18.22 -36.78 -18.99
N ALA A 516 -18.56 -37.21 -17.76
CA ALA A 516 -17.64 -37.17 -16.62
C ALA A 516 -16.34 -37.92 -16.95
N LEU A 517 -15.21 -37.25 -16.75
CA LEU A 517 -13.88 -37.71 -17.15
C LEU A 517 -12.98 -37.92 -15.93
N PRO A 518 -11.85 -38.64 -16.09
CA PRO A 518 -10.83 -38.78 -15.03
C PRO A 518 -10.25 -37.44 -14.54
N ASP A 519 -10.39 -36.37 -15.32
CA ASP A 519 -9.95 -35.02 -14.97
C ASP A 519 -11.07 -34.16 -14.35
N ALA A 520 -12.24 -34.72 -14.05
CA ALA A 520 -13.35 -33.97 -13.47
C ALA A 520 -12.97 -33.29 -12.14
N ASP A 521 -12.22 -33.99 -11.28
CA ASP A 521 -11.73 -33.43 -10.01
C ASP A 521 -10.72 -32.29 -10.23
N LEU A 522 -9.93 -32.37 -11.32
CA LEU A 522 -8.97 -31.34 -11.69
C LEU A 522 -9.65 -30.11 -12.30
N LYS A 523 -10.72 -30.34 -13.07
CA LYS A 523 -11.59 -29.29 -13.61
C LYS A 523 -12.27 -28.52 -12.49
N GLN A 524 -12.87 -29.21 -11.52
CA GLN A 524 -13.45 -28.57 -10.34
C GLN A 524 -12.41 -27.76 -9.57
N SER A 525 -11.22 -28.34 -9.31
CA SER A 525 -10.15 -27.63 -8.59
C SER A 525 -9.64 -26.39 -9.35
N LEU A 526 -9.65 -26.43 -10.68
CA LEU A 526 -9.33 -25.29 -11.53
C LEU A 526 -10.42 -24.22 -11.48
N GLU A 527 -11.70 -24.61 -11.54
CA GLU A 527 -12.85 -23.70 -11.39
C GLU A 527 -12.76 -22.96 -10.06
N ASP A 528 -12.60 -23.68 -8.96
CA ASP A 528 -12.44 -23.10 -7.61
C ASP A 528 -11.25 -22.13 -7.58
N GLY A 529 -10.14 -22.48 -8.22
CA GLY A 529 -8.94 -21.66 -8.31
C GLY A 529 -9.10 -20.39 -9.16
N ILE A 530 -9.92 -20.42 -10.21
CA ILE A 530 -10.21 -19.25 -11.05
C ILE A 530 -11.24 -18.34 -10.35
N ASP A 531 -12.24 -18.92 -9.70
CA ASP A 531 -13.26 -18.20 -8.94
C ASP A 531 -12.64 -17.44 -7.75
N ASP A 532 -11.65 -18.04 -7.08
CA ASP A 532 -10.83 -17.42 -6.04
C ASP A 532 -10.05 -16.17 -6.52
N LEU A 533 -9.81 -16.04 -7.83
CA LEU A 533 -9.19 -14.84 -8.42
C LEU A 533 -10.21 -13.72 -8.71
N GLY A 534 -11.48 -13.91 -8.35
CA GLY A 534 -12.54 -12.93 -8.57
C GLY A 534 -13.06 -12.90 -10.01
N THR A 535 -12.71 -13.89 -10.83
CA THR A 535 -13.22 -14.07 -12.19
C THR A 535 -13.99 -15.37 -12.25
N ALA A 536 -15.32 -15.33 -12.40
CA ALA A 536 -16.10 -16.57 -12.52
C ALA A 536 -15.73 -17.30 -13.83
N ALA A 537 -15.14 -18.49 -13.74
CA ALA A 537 -15.02 -19.39 -14.89
C ALA A 537 -16.36 -20.09 -15.09
N VAL A 538 -16.92 -20.03 -16.31
CA VAL A 538 -18.17 -20.73 -16.60
C VAL A 538 -17.84 -21.96 -17.44
N PRO A 539 -18.18 -23.17 -16.97
CA PRO A 539 -18.09 -24.38 -17.77
C PRO A 539 -19.00 -24.25 -19.00
N TRP A 540 -18.44 -24.40 -20.20
CA TRP A 540 -19.19 -24.26 -21.44
C TRP A 540 -18.85 -25.40 -22.43
N PRO A 541 -19.86 -26.06 -23.00
CA PRO A 541 -19.64 -27.22 -23.87
C PRO A 541 -19.18 -26.86 -25.31
N ASN A 542 -19.08 -25.57 -25.63
CA ASN A 542 -18.76 -25.08 -26.97
C ASN A 542 -17.86 -23.84 -26.87
N PRO A 543 -16.89 -23.64 -27.79
CA PRO A 543 -16.20 -22.36 -27.94
C PRO A 543 -17.19 -21.23 -28.27
N VAL A 544 -17.04 -20.06 -27.64
CA VAL A 544 -17.95 -18.92 -27.81
C VAL A 544 -17.17 -17.69 -28.27
N ASN A 545 -17.67 -17.05 -29.33
CA ASN A 545 -17.10 -15.79 -29.79
C ASN A 545 -17.32 -14.67 -28.75
N GLY A 546 -16.29 -13.86 -28.49
CA GLY A 546 -16.33 -12.76 -27.51
C GLY A 546 -15.78 -13.11 -26.13
N SER A 547 -15.44 -14.36 -25.86
CA SER A 547 -14.66 -14.72 -24.66
C SER A 547 -13.18 -14.40 -24.87
N LEU A 548 -12.55 -13.76 -23.88
CA LEU A 548 -11.14 -13.35 -23.96
C LEU A 548 -10.19 -14.54 -23.83
N VAL A 549 -10.55 -15.52 -23.00
CA VAL A 549 -9.75 -16.72 -22.75
C VAL A 549 -10.63 -17.96 -22.79
N HIS A 550 -10.24 -18.93 -23.61
CA HIS A 550 -10.73 -20.30 -23.51
C HIS A 550 -9.70 -21.14 -22.75
N VAL A 551 -10.13 -21.85 -21.72
CA VAL A 551 -9.31 -22.80 -20.98
C VAL A 551 -9.80 -24.21 -21.31
N ALA A 552 -8.89 -25.13 -21.60
CA ALA A 552 -9.24 -26.52 -21.84
C ALA A 552 -8.18 -27.45 -21.26
N PHE A 553 -8.58 -28.62 -20.77
CA PHE A 553 -7.66 -29.72 -20.59
C PHE A 553 -7.36 -30.35 -21.95
N ASP A 554 -6.15 -30.87 -22.14
CA ASP A 554 -5.78 -31.59 -23.36
C ASP A 554 -6.71 -32.76 -23.68
N THR A 555 -7.15 -33.49 -22.64
CA THR A 555 -8.20 -34.52 -22.67
C THR A 555 -9.50 -34.01 -23.27
N THR A 556 -10.02 -32.88 -22.78
CA THR A 556 -11.21 -32.20 -23.33
C THR A 556 -10.99 -31.82 -24.79
N LEU A 557 -9.87 -31.13 -25.07
CA LEU A 557 -9.56 -30.62 -26.40
C LEU A 557 -9.48 -31.76 -27.43
N SER A 558 -8.96 -32.92 -27.01
CA SER A 558 -8.82 -34.11 -27.84
C SER A 558 -10.14 -34.84 -28.16
N ARG A 559 -11.23 -34.45 -27.50
CA ARG A 559 -12.58 -35.02 -27.66
C ARG A 559 -13.58 -34.02 -28.24
N LEU A 560 -13.23 -32.74 -28.37
CA LEU A 560 -14.08 -31.75 -29.03
C LEU A 560 -14.44 -32.26 -30.45
N PRO A 561 -15.73 -32.27 -30.82
CA PRO A 561 -16.16 -32.53 -32.19
C PRO A 561 -15.42 -31.61 -33.18
N ALA A 562 -15.12 -32.14 -34.37
CA ALA A 562 -14.35 -31.41 -35.39
C ALA A 562 -14.94 -30.02 -35.72
N ALA A 563 -16.27 -29.87 -35.67
CA ALA A 563 -16.94 -28.59 -35.85
C ALA A 563 -16.59 -27.58 -34.75
N GLN A 564 -16.59 -27.99 -33.48
CA GLN A 564 -16.22 -27.12 -32.35
C GLN A 564 -14.73 -26.80 -32.37
N LEU A 565 -13.87 -27.79 -32.66
CA LEU A 565 -12.43 -27.56 -32.80
C LEU A 565 -12.12 -26.57 -33.93
N SER A 566 -12.86 -26.62 -35.03
CA SER A 566 -12.75 -25.64 -36.12
C SER A 566 -13.16 -24.23 -35.69
N ILE A 567 -14.21 -24.08 -34.89
CA ILE A 567 -14.63 -22.77 -34.34
C ILE A 567 -13.55 -22.23 -33.40
N LEU A 568 -13.07 -23.05 -32.46
CA LEU A 568 -12.00 -22.66 -31.54
C LEU A 568 -10.73 -22.24 -32.30
N THR A 569 -10.33 -23.04 -33.29
CA THR A 569 -9.18 -22.73 -34.16
C THR A 569 -9.34 -21.39 -34.85
N SER A 570 -10.53 -21.09 -35.38
CA SER A 570 -10.81 -19.80 -36.00
C SER A 570 -10.68 -18.64 -35.02
N LEU A 571 -11.23 -18.77 -33.81
CA LEU A 571 -11.20 -17.72 -32.78
C LEU A 571 -9.79 -17.45 -32.26
N VAL A 572 -9.00 -18.51 -32.06
CA VAL A 572 -7.61 -18.40 -31.60
C VAL A 572 -6.75 -17.79 -32.70
N ARG A 573 -6.85 -18.28 -33.94
CA ARG A 573 -6.06 -17.74 -35.06
C ARG A 573 -6.41 -16.29 -35.37
N SER A 574 -7.67 -15.86 -35.23
CA SER A 574 -8.03 -14.45 -35.44
C SER A 574 -7.53 -13.51 -34.33
N GLY A 575 -6.89 -14.04 -33.27
CA GLY A 575 -6.53 -13.27 -32.08
C GLY A 575 -7.74 -12.78 -31.28
N SER A 576 -8.94 -13.33 -31.55
CA SER A 576 -10.17 -12.96 -30.85
C SER A 576 -10.26 -13.60 -29.46
N THR A 577 -9.47 -14.65 -29.21
CA THR A 577 -9.35 -15.30 -27.91
C THR A 577 -7.96 -15.90 -27.74
N VAL A 578 -7.50 -16.04 -26.49
CA VAL A 578 -6.32 -16.83 -26.14
C VAL A 578 -6.79 -18.22 -25.70
N LEU A 579 -6.12 -19.27 -26.16
CA LEU A 579 -6.40 -20.64 -25.71
C LEU A 579 -5.33 -21.10 -24.72
N SER A 580 -5.72 -21.35 -23.48
CA SER A 580 -4.86 -21.95 -22.45
C SER A 580 -5.17 -23.43 -22.30
N ILE A 581 -4.18 -24.28 -22.55
CA ILE A 581 -4.30 -25.73 -22.50
C ILE A 581 -3.54 -26.25 -21.28
N ILE A 582 -4.25 -26.95 -20.42
CA ILE A 582 -3.69 -27.67 -19.29
C ILE A 582 -3.38 -29.08 -19.78
N PHE A 583 -2.09 -29.41 -19.91
CA PHE A 583 -1.69 -30.71 -20.42
C PHE A 583 -1.50 -31.71 -19.28
N THR A 584 -2.03 -32.92 -19.48
CA THR A 584 -2.06 -34.02 -18.52
C THR A 584 -1.25 -35.19 -19.08
N ASP A 585 -1.26 -36.35 -18.41
CA ASP A 585 -0.83 -37.62 -19.01
C ASP A 585 -1.94 -38.33 -19.81
N GLY A 586 -3.15 -37.75 -19.84
CA GLY A 586 -4.31 -38.35 -20.50
C GLY A 586 -4.25 -38.30 -22.03
N VAL A 587 -3.34 -37.52 -22.61
CA VAL A 587 -3.15 -37.39 -24.06
C VAL A 587 -1.69 -37.65 -24.43
N THR A 588 -1.46 -38.58 -25.36
CA THR A 588 -0.12 -38.85 -25.89
C THR A 588 0.45 -37.63 -26.61
N ASP A 589 1.76 -37.38 -26.48
CA ASP A 589 2.46 -36.25 -27.11
C ASP A 589 2.17 -36.10 -28.61
N GLY A 590 2.09 -37.21 -29.36
CA GLY A 590 1.77 -37.18 -30.80
C GLY A 590 0.35 -36.67 -31.10
N LYS A 591 -0.64 -37.04 -30.27
CA LYS A 591 -2.02 -36.55 -30.40
C LYS A 591 -2.13 -35.07 -30.01
N LEU A 592 -1.44 -34.66 -28.93
CA LEU A 592 -1.38 -33.26 -28.52
C LEU A 592 -0.69 -32.39 -29.60
N ALA A 593 0.40 -32.88 -30.20
CA ALA A 593 1.10 -32.21 -31.28
C ALA A 593 0.22 -32.04 -32.53
N PHE A 594 -0.56 -33.05 -32.88
CA PHE A 594 -1.53 -32.97 -33.98
C PHE A 594 -2.62 -31.92 -33.72
N LEU A 595 -3.20 -31.90 -32.52
CA LEU A 595 -4.21 -30.91 -32.13
C LEU A 595 -3.64 -29.49 -32.16
N LEU A 596 -2.46 -29.29 -31.59
CA LEU A 596 -1.80 -27.98 -31.57
C LEU A 596 -1.38 -27.52 -32.96
N THR A 597 -0.93 -28.43 -33.83
CA THR A 597 -0.69 -28.15 -35.26
C THR A 597 -1.98 -27.66 -35.94
N SER A 598 -3.11 -28.31 -35.66
CA SER A 598 -4.41 -27.90 -36.22
C SER A 598 -4.85 -26.51 -35.73
N ILE A 599 -4.63 -26.17 -34.46
CA ILE A 599 -5.04 -24.89 -33.88
C ILE A 599 -4.07 -23.77 -34.27
N THR A 600 -2.77 -23.95 -34.06
CA THR A 600 -1.75 -22.92 -34.29
C THR A 600 -1.43 -22.71 -35.77
N GLY A 601 -1.57 -23.78 -36.59
CA GLY A 601 -1.10 -23.81 -37.97
C GLY A 601 0.41 -24.05 -38.11
N ALA A 602 1.12 -24.31 -37.02
CA ALA A 602 2.54 -24.64 -37.06
C ALA A 602 2.76 -25.99 -37.74
N VAL A 603 3.64 -26.06 -38.74
CA VAL A 603 4.07 -27.31 -39.37
C VAL A 603 5.24 -27.92 -38.60
N ASN A 604 5.30 -29.24 -38.51
CA ASN A 604 6.37 -29.99 -37.81
C ASN A 604 6.51 -29.64 -36.31
N LEU A 605 5.39 -29.46 -35.61
CA LEU A 605 5.40 -29.29 -34.17
C LEU A 605 5.87 -30.59 -33.50
N GLN A 606 7.01 -30.53 -32.81
CA GLN A 606 7.53 -31.64 -32.01
C GLN A 606 7.32 -31.30 -30.55
N LEU A 607 6.59 -32.18 -29.86
CA LEU A 607 6.26 -32.04 -28.45
C LEU A 607 6.75 -33.24 -27.68
N TYR A 608 7.27 -32.97 -26.49
CA TYR A 608 7.59 -33.97 -25.49
C TYR A 608 7.09 -33.48 -24.14
N THR A 609 6.29 -34.29 -23.43
CA THR A 609 5.85 -33.98 -22.07
C THR A 609 6.47 -34.92 -21.05
N GLY A 610 6.70 -34.43 -19.83
CA GLY A 610 7.23 -35.25 -18.75
C GLY A 610 6.92 -34.68 -17.36
N PRO A 611 7.04 -35.48 -16.29
CA PRO A 611 6.86 -34.98 -14.93
C PRO A 611 8.04 -34.08 -14.52
N VAL A 612 7.77 -33.04 -13.74
CA VAL A 612 8.77 -32.27 -12.99
C VAL A 612 8.88 -32.87 -11.59
N ALA A 613 10.10 -33.00 -11.05
CA ALA A 613 10.26 -33.56 -9.72
C ALA A 613 9.56 -32.69 -8.66
N GLU A 614 8.92 -33.31 -7.68
CA GLU A 614 8.26 -32.59 -6.59
C GLU A 614 9.26 -31.67 -5.86
N ASN A 615 8.80 -30.50 -5.45
CA ASN A 615 9.57 -29.43 -4.80
C ASN A 615 10.67 -28.77 -5.66
N GLN A 616 10.85 -29.19 -6.92
CA GLN A 616 11.76 -28.56 -7.85
C GLN A 616 11.30 -27.13 -8.12
N ARG A 617 12.21 -26.16 -8.01
CA ARG A 617 11.88 -24.76 -8.24
C ARG A 617 11.57 -24.55 -9.73
N ILE A 618 10.48 -23.84 -10.02
CA ILE A 618 10.07 -23.38 -11.33
C ILE A 618 10.39 -21.89 -11.37
N ASN A 619 11.31 -21.48 -12.23
CA ASN A 619 11.72 -20.11 -12.36
C ASN A 619 11.05 -19.46 -13.57
N ARG A 620 10.95 -18.14 -13.51
CA ARG A 620 10.59 -17.33 -14.68
C ARG A 620 11.76 -17.37 -15.67
N ALA A 621 11.51 -17.84 -16.89
CA ALA A 621 12.55 -17.95 -17.92
C ALA A 621 12.70 -16.65 -18.72
N THR A 622 11.61 -15.91 -18.89
CA THR A 622 11.59 -14.65 -19.66
C THR A 622 10.72 -13.60 -18.98
N ASP A 623 11.26 -12.39 -18.85
CA ASP A 623 10.54 -11.21 -18.41
C ASP A 623 9.73 -10.59 -19.56
N ILE A 624 8.75 -11.34 -20.08
CA ILE A 624 7.91 -10.87 -21.20
C ILE A 624 6.94 -9.77 -20.73
N LEU A 625 6.73 -9.63 -19.42
CA LEU A 625 5.69 -8.79 -18.82
C LEU A 625 6.22 -8.17 -17.53
N GLY A 626 6.61 -6.90 -17.56
CA GLY A 626 7.24 -6.19 -16.45
C GLY A 626 6.43 -6.04 -15.15
N ASP A 627 5.32 -6.78 -14.99
CA ASP A 627 4.40 -6.71 -13.85
C ASP A 627 4.22 -8.04 -13.07
N LEU A 628 4.79 -9.17 -13.53
CA LEU A 628 4.77 -10.40 -12.73
C LEU A 628 5.90 -10.35 -11.70
N LYS A 629 5.60 -9.81 -10.50
CA LYS A 629 6.50 -9.70 -9.33
C LYS A 629 6.93 -11.04 -8.70
N SER A 630 7.05 -12.11 -9.48
CA SER A 630 7.25 -13.46 -8.96
C SER A 630 8.51 -14.11 -9.50
N ASP A 631 9.40 -14.51 -8.58
CA ASP A 631 10.67 -15.19 -8.87
C ASP A 631 10.55 -16.70 -9.08
N GLY A 632 9.32 -17.22 -9.17
CA GLY A 632 9.04 -18.64 -9.36
C GLY A 632 8.13 -19.28 -8.29
N TRP A 633 7.93 -20.59 -8.39
CA TRP A 633 7.22 -21.42 -7.39
C TRP A 633 7.88 -22.81 -7.28
N ARG A 634 7.40 -23.70 -6.42
CA ARG A 634 7.87 -25.09 -6.34
C ARG A 634 6.89 -26.02 -7.04
N ALA A 635 7.41 -26.94 -7.84
CA ALA A 635 6.64 -27.99 -8.49
C ALA A 635 5.94 -28.88 -7.45
N LEU A 636 4.69 -29.26 -7.72
CA LEU A 636 3.92 -30.24 -6.95
C LEU A 636 4.11 -31.64 -7.53
N ASN A 637 3.63 -32.67 -6.83
CA ASN A 637 3.76 -34.11 -7.20
C ASN A 637 3.16 -34.50 -8.57
N TYR A 638 2.56 -33.56 -9.29
CA TYR A 638 2.00 -33.77 -10.63
C TYR A 638 2.27 -32.58 -11.58
N THR A 639 3.19 -31.68 -11.24
CA THR A 639 3.65 -30.67 -12.19
C THR A 639 4.35 -31.37 -13.35
N ARG A 640 4.04 -30.94 -14.57
CA ARG A 640 4.60 -31.47 -15.80
C ARG A 640 5.36 -30.36 -16.53
N PHE A 641 6.31 -30.75 -17.35
CA PHE A 641 6.93 -29.87 -18.31
C PHE A 641 6.59 -30.30 -19.72
N ILE A 642 6.74 -29.37 -20.65
CA ILE A 642 6.66 -29.57 -22.08
C ILE A 642 7.94 -29.05 -22.73
N LYS A 643 8.44 -29.77 -23.73
CA LYS A 643 9.48 -29.31 -24.65
C LYS A 643 8.86 -29.22 -26.03
N CYS A 644 8.64 -28.00 -26.49
CA CYS A 644 8.21 -27.74 -27.87
C CYS A 644 9.34 -27.10 -28.67
N ASN A 645 9.51 -27.53 -29.92
CA ASN A 645 10.46 -26.91 -30.86
C ASN A 645 10.05 -25.49 -31.32
N LEU A 646 8.83 -25.06 -30.98
CA LEU A 646 8.28 -23.74 -31.27
C LEU A 646 7.76 -23.09 -29.99
N GLY A 647 7.79 -21.76 -29.92
CA GLY A 647 7.21 -20.98 -28.84
C GLY A 647 8.22 -20.49 -27.79
N THR A 648 7.76 -19.61 -26.92
CA THR A 648 8.56 -18.96 -25.89
C THR A 648 8.31 -19.62 -24.54
N VAL A 649 9.38 -20.02 -23.86
CA VAL A 649 9.30 -20.57 -22.50
C VAL A 649 9.09 -19.42 -21.52
N VAL A 650 7.94 -19.39 -20.84
CA VAL A 650 7.60 -18.34 -19.87
C VAL A 650 8.08 -18.72 -18.48
N PHE A 651 7.82 -19.96 -18.08
CA PHE A 651 8.29 -20.55 -16.84
C PHE A 651 8.92 -21.91 -17.12
N SER A 652 10.10 -22.15 -16.55
CA SER A 652 10.84 -23.39 -16.72
C SER A 652 11.26 -23.97 -15.39
N SER A 653 11.55 -25.27 -15.41
CA SER A 653 12.30 -25.88 -14.31
C SER A 653 13.63 -25.12 -14.08
N ALA A 654 13.99 -24.92 -12.81
CA ALA A 654 15.27 -24.33 -12.42
C ALA A 654 16.47 -25.24 -12.74
N ILE A 655 16.26 -26.55 -12.90
CA ILE A 655 17.34 -27.51 -13.21
C ILE A 655 17.56 -27.61 -14.71
N ASP A 656 16.50 -27.57 -15.51
CA ASP A 656 16.57 -27.65 -16.97
C ASP A 656 15.66 -26.57 -17.59
N PRO A 657 16.21 -25.45 -18.09
CA PRO A 657 15.42 -24.37 -18.65
C PRO A 657 14.68 -24.76 -19.94
N SER A 658 15.03 -25.88 -20.57
CA SER A 658 14.28 -26.41 -21.71
C SER A 658 13.00 -27.14 -21.27
N GLN A 659 12.86 -27.50 -19.99
CA GLN A 659 11.62 -28.06 -19.42
C GLN A 659 10.67 -26.92 -19.07
N ALA A 660 9.86 -26.50 -20.03
CA ALA A 660 8.87 -25.44 -19.83
C ALA A 660 7.68 -25.95 -19.02
N VAL A 661 7.37 -25.32 -17.89
CA VAL A 661 6.10 -25.55 -17.18
C VAL A 661 5.01 -24.67 -17.77
N VAL A 662 5.37 -23.51 -18.31
CA VAL A 662 4.48 -22.66 -19.11
C VAL A 662 5.19 -22.27 -20.40
N GLN A 663 4.59 -22.61 -21.54
CA GLN A 663 5.11 -22.29 -22.87
C GLN A 663 4.03 -21.60 -23.71
N GLU A 664 4.39 -20.50 -24.38
CA GLU A 664 3.50 -19.76 -25.27
C GLU A 664 3.83 -20.09 -26.74
N LEU A 665 2.84 -20.61 -27.48
CA LEU A 665 2.94 -20.88 -28.91
C LEU A 665 2.22 -19.78 -29.70
N PRO A 666 2.91 -19.08 -30.63
CA PRO A 666 2.23 -18.19 -31.55
C PRO A 666 1.41 -18.98 -32.57
N THR A 667 0.31 -18.40 -33.04
CA THR A 667 -0.49 -18.94 -34.15
C THR A 667 -0.23 -18.17 -35.45
N LEU A 668 -0.50 -18.80 -36.61
CA LEU A 668 -0.32 -18.16 -37.92
C LEU A 668 -1.14 -16.87 -38.12
N GLY A 669 -2.22 -16.67 -37.36
CA GLY A 669 -3.05 -15.47 -37.47
C GLY A 669 -2.80 -14.41 -36.38
N GLY A 670 -1.78 -14.59 -35.55
CA GLY A 670 -1.36 -13.61 -34.54
C GLY A 670 -2.01 -13.77 -33.16
N GLY A 671 -2.88 -14.77 -32.95
CA GLY A 671 -3.26 -15.19 -31.60
C GLY A 671 -2.21 -16.08 -30.94
N ALA A 672 -2.44 -16.44 -29.68
CA ALA A 672 -1.53 -17.23 -28.85
C ALA A 672 -2.22 -18.46 -28.24
N VAL A 673 -1.45 -19.52 -28.05
CA VAL A 673 -1.83 -20.72 -27.30
C VAL A 673 -0.87 -20.90 -26.13
N HIS A 674 -1.37 -20.98 -24.90
CA HIS A 674 -0.57 -21.26 -23.71
C HIS A 674 -0.64 -22.73 -23.35
N LEU A 675 0.50 -23.34 -23.07
CA LEU A 675 0.63 -24.72 -22.60
C LEU A 675 1.07 -24.68 -21.15
N ILE A 676 0.26 -25.24 -20.25
CA ILE A 676 0.47 -25.16 -18.80
C ILE A 676 0.54 -26.57 -18.22
N GLY A 677 1.70 -26.92 -17.67
CA GLY A 677 2.00 -28.20 -17.06
C GLY A 677 1.78 -28.19 -15.57
N TYR A 678 0.62 -27.73 -15.13
CA TYR A 678 0.30 -27.64 -13.71
C TYR A 678 -0.95 -28.43 -13.41
N ASN A 679 -0.85 -29.38 -12.50
CA ASN A 679 -1.99 -30.10 -11.99
C ASN A 679 -2.57 -29.32 -10.81
N PHE A 680 -3.84 -28.92 -10.94
CA PHE A 680 -4.58 -28.16 -9.93
C PHE A 680 -5.07 -29.03 -8.75
N ALA A 681 -4.63 -30.29 -8.64
CA ALA A 681 -4.94 -31.17 -7.54
C ALA A 681 -4.52 -30.54 -6.19
N ARG A 682 -5.53 -30.01 -5.46
CA ARG A 682 -5.48 -29.44 -4.11
C ARG A 682 -4.92 -28.01 -4.00
N GLY A 683 -5.78 -27.03 -4.31
CA GLY A 683 -5.98 -25.81 -3.52
C GLY A 683 -4.74 -25.12 -2.92
N GLY A 684 -3.67 -24.92 -3.70
CA GLY A 684 -2.48 -24.24 -3.21
C GLY A 684 -2.77 -22.78 -2.81
N ARG A 685 -2.62 -22.44 -1.52
CA ARG A 685 -2.53 -21.04 -1.07
C ARG A 685 -1.12 -20.48 -1.33
N GLY A 686 -1.02 -19.18 -1.60
CA GLY A 686 0.26 -18.48 -1.78
C GLY A 686 0.89 -18.65 -3.17
N ASP A 687 2.22 -18.84 -3.22
CA ASP A 687 3.02 -18.96 -4.45
C ASP A 687 2.51 -20.04 -5.43
N ASN A 688 1.72 -21.00 -4.95
CA ASN A 688 1.12 -22.04 -5.77
C ASN A 688 -0.05 -21.56 -6.67
N ARG A 689 -0.50 -20.29 -6.53
CA ARG A 689 -1.52 -19.66 -7.41
C ARG A 689 -0.92 -18.94 -8.62
N LYS A 690 0.41 -18.91 -8.76
CA LYS A 690 1.13 -18.20 -9.83
C LYS A 690 0.76 -18.70 -11.25
N PRO A 691 0.55 -20.00 -11.49
CA PRO A 691 0.05 -20.49 -12.78
C PRO A 691 -1.39 -20.01 -13.08
N LEU A 692 -2.27 -19.94 -12.07
CA LEU A 692 -3.64 -19.43 -12.21
C LEU A 692 -3.67 -17.92 -12.49
N THR A 693 -2.79 -17.15 -11.83
CA THR A 693 -2.61 -15.73 -12.18
C THR A 693 -2.06 -15.60 -13.60
N SER A 694 -1.27 -16.55 -14.08
CA SER A 694 -0.89 -16.57 -15.50
C SER A 694 -2.04 -16.91 -16.47
N LEU A 695 -3.09 -17.59 -16.01
CA LEU A 695 -4.32 -17.75 -16.79
C LEU A 695 -5.14 -16.44 -16.85
N ALA A 696 -5.20 -15.68 -15.75
CA ALA A 696 -6.06 -14.50 -15.64
C ALA A 696 -5.39 -13.18 -16.13
N VAL A 697 -4.09 -12.97 -15.83
CA VAL A 697 -3.36 -11.74 -16.13
C VAL A 697 -3.01 -11.64 -17.63
N PHE A 698 -2.84 -12.76 -18.32
CA PHE A 698 -2.41 -12.80 -19.72
C PHE A 698 -3.54 -12.49 -20.71
N ALA A 699 -4.78 -12.27 -20.25
CA ALA A 699 -5.92 -11.90 -21.10
C ALA A 699 -5.93 -10.42 -21.53
N GLY A 700 -5.28 -9.54 -20.76
CA GLY A 700 -5.44 -8.08 -20.90
C GLY A 700 -4.54 -7.41 -21.94
N PRO A 701 -3.22 -7.68 -22.00
CA PRO A 701 -2.31 -6.90 -22.87
C PRO A 701 -2.17 -7.42 -24.31
N LEU A 702 -2.63 -8.64 -24.62
CA LEU A 702 -2.16 -9.38 -25.80
C LEU A 702 -2.97 -9.20 -27.10
N VAL A 703 -4.08 -8.45 -27.08
CA VAL A 703 -4.83 -8.13 -28.31
C VAL A 703 -4.08 -7.13 -29.23
N ASN A 704 -2.91 -6.64 -28.82
CA ASN A 704 -2.08 -5.69 -29.58
C ASN A 704 -0.73 -6.24 -30.09
N MET A 705 -0.50 -7.55 -30.09
CA MET A 705 0.72 -8.10 -30.71
C MET A 705 0.66 -7.97 -32.25
N LYS A 706 1.68 -7.35 -32.83
CA LYS A 706 1.84 -7.21 -34.28
C LYS A 706 2.29 -8.56 -34.86
N ALA A 707 1.57 -9.07 -35.88
CA ALA A 707 1.88 -10.33 -36.54
C ALA A 707 3.38 -10.46 -36.87
N LEU A 708 3.99 -11.60 -36.52
CA LEU A 708 5.34 -11.93 -36.92
C LEU A 708 5.36 -12.17 -38.44
N THR A 709 5.76 -11.12 -39.15
CA THR A 709 6.11 -11.05 -40.58
C THR A 709 4.96 -10.93 -41.59
N THR A 710 5.01 -9.85 -42.39
CA THR A 710 4.21 -9.65 -43.61
C THR A 710 4.96 -10.10 -44.87
N LYS A 711 6.05 -10.87 -44.72
CA LYS A 711 6.81 -11.38 -45.87
C LYS A 711 6.13 -12.67 -46.34
N PRO A 712 5.49 -12.71 -47.52
CA PRO A 712 4.97 -13.96 -48.05
C PRO A 712 6.13 -14.97 -48.14
N LEU A 713 5.92 -16.15 -47.58
CA LEU A 713 6.81 -17.29 -47.79
C LEU A 713 6.93 -17.52 -49.31
N PRO A 714 8.14 -17.82 -49.84
CA PRO A 714 8.28 -18.22 -51.23
C PRO A 714 7.35 -19.41 -51.50
N PRO A 715 6.70 -19.48 -52.68
CA PRO A 715 5.92 -20.65 -53.04
C PRO A 715 6.82 -21.90 -52.98
N LEU A 716 6.31 -22.95 -52.36
CA LEU A 716 6.98 -24.26 -52.31
C LEU A 716 7.45 -24.67 -53.71
N PRO A 717 8.71 -25.11 -53.88
CA PRO A 717 9.14 -25.69 -55.14
C PRO A 717 8.24 -26.89 -55.44
N ARG A 718 7.66 -26.93 -56.64
CA ARG A 718 7.03 -28.16 -57.15
C ARG A 718 8.06 -29.29 -57.05
N PRO A 719 7.67 -30.51 -56.66
CA PRO A 719 8.58 -31.64 -56.65
C PRO A 719 9.10 -31.82 -58.08
N THR A 720 10.38 -31.52 -58.27
CA THR A 720 11.09 -31.81 -59.50
C THR A 720 11.50 -33.28 -59.44
N PRO A 721 11.32 -34.07 -60.51
CA PRO A 721 11.68 -35.48 -60.52
C PRO A 721 13.18 -35.64 -60.26
N SER A 722 13.54 -36.68 -59.52
CA SER A 722 14.91 -37.05 -59.18
C SER A 722 15.82 -37.04 -60.42
N PRO A 723 16.99 -36.37 -60.40
CA PRO A 723 17.95 -36.45 -61.48
C PRO A 723 18.71 -37.80 -61.44
N PRO A 724 19.06 -38.37 -62.62
CA PRO A 724 19.85 -39.60 -62.71
C PRO A 724 21.30 -39.36 -62.27
N PRO A 725 22.04 -40.42 -61.88
CA PRO A 725 23.36 -40.31 -61.25
C PRO A 725 24.41 -39.71 -62.22
N PRO A 726 25.41 -38.96 -61.69
CA PRO A 726 26.39 -38.27 -62.52
C PRO A 726 27.49 -39.21 -63.05
N PRO A 727 27.95 -39.04 -64.31
CA PRO A 727 29.16 -39.68 -64.79
C PRO A 727 30.44 -38.93 -64.32
N PRO A 728 31.58 -39.64 -64.18
CA PRO A 728 32.80 -39.11 -63.60
C PRO A 728 33.64 -38.35 -64.64
N ASN A 729 34.46 -37.42 -64.15
CA ASN A 729 35.53 -36.65 -64.81
C ASN A 729 35.17 -35.26 -65.34
N THR A 730 35.60 -34.22 -64.62
CA THR A 730 36.36 -33.09 -65.20
C THR A 730 37.02 -32.21 -64.11
N PRO A 731 38.22 -31.64 -64.35
CA PRO A 731 39.12 -31.06 -63.34
C PRO A 731 38.99 -29.52 -63.17
N PRO A 732 39.59 -28.92 -62.12
CA PRO A 732 39.35 -27.54 -61.72
C PRO A 732 40.17 -26.53 -62.55
N LYS A 733 39.62 -25.32 -62.74
CA LYS A 733 40.28 -24.18 -63.41
C LYS A 733 40.00 -22.86 -62.67
N PRO A 734 40.84 -21.83 -62.82
CA PRO A 734 41.75 -21.40 -61.77
C PRO A 734 41.59 -19.93 -61.32
N LEU A 735 42.23 -19.62 -60.20
CA LEU A 735 42.44 -18.29 -59.63
C LEU A 735 43.10 -17.31 -60.62
N PHE A 736 42.58 -16.08 -60.69
CA PHE A 736 43.30 -14.95 -61.28
C PHE A 736 43.31 -13.72 -60.35
N TYR A 737 44.53 -13.30 -60.05
CA TYR A 737 44.95 -12.10 -59.35
C TYR A 737 44.59 -10.80 -60.11
N ARG A 738 44.38 -9.70 -59.38
CA ARG A 738 44.62 -8.34 -59.87
C ARG A 738 45.44 -7.50 -58.86
N PRO A 739 46.28 -6.56 -59.33
CA PRO A 739 47.40 -5.96 -58.58
C PRO A 739 47.07 -4.60 -57.90
N PRO A 740 47.99 -4.04 -57.07
CA PRO A 740 47.68 -3.05 -56.04
C PRO A 740 47.79 -1.58 -56.52
N ARG A 741 47.15 -0.66 -55.80
CA ARG A 741 47.22 0.80 -56.01
C ARG A 741 48.00 1.48 -54.86
N PRO A 742 48.77 2.57 -55.09
CA PRO A 742 49.84 3.07 -54.21
C PRO A 742 49.36 3.89 -52.99
N PRO A 743 50.26 4.20 -52.03
CA PRO A 743 49.91 4.61 -50.67
C PRO A 743 49.63 6.11 -50.55
N GLY A 744 48.50 6.45 -49.92
CA GLY A 744 48.19 7.79 -49.45
C GLY A 744 48.63 7.97 -48.00
N ALA A 745 49.63 8.83 -47.81
CA ALA A 745 50.10 9.53 -46.62
C ALA A 745 49.55 9.14 -45.22
N ALA A 746 50.49 8.80 -44.34
CA ALA A 746 50.30 8.56 -42.93
C ALA A 746 49.82 9.81 -42.17
N LEU A 747 48.72 9.66 -41.43
CA LEU A 747 48.41 10.48 -40.26
C LEU A 747 48.91 9.75 -39.00
N PRO A 748 49.39 10.46 -37.97
CA PRO A 748 49.94 9.85 -36.76
C PRO A 748 48.87 9.00 -36.03
N PRO A 749 49.26 7.89 -35.39
CA PRO A 749 48.31 6.98 -34.76
C PRO A 749 47.58 7.69 -33.62
N ARG A 750 46.26 7.79 -33.77
CA ARG A 750 45.33 8.13 -32.69
C ARG A 750 45.55 7.13 -31.54
N PRO A 751 45.58 7.57 -30.27
CA PRO A 751 45.69 6.66 -29.14
C PRO A 751 44.61 5.58 -29.28
N ARG A 752 45.02 4.31 -29.33
CA ARG A 752 44.06 3.19 -29.35
C ARG A 752 43.21 3.32 -28.09
N SER A 753 41.91 3.54 -28.28
CA SER A 753 40.93 3.35 -27.21
C SER A 753 41.14 1.96 -26.64
N THR A 754 41.22 1.88 -25.31
CA THR A 754 41.27 0.60 -24.61
C THR A 754 40.12 -0.29 -25.08
N PRO A 755 40.33 -1.59 -25.26
CA PRO A 755 39.27 -2.51 -25.63
C PRO A 755 38.13 -2.40 -24.60
N PRO A 756 36.85 -2.43 -25.01
CA PRO A 756 35.76 -2.54 -24.05
C PRO A 756 35.97 -3.80 -23.19
N PRO A 757 35.63 -3.75 -21.89
CA PRO A 757 35.82 -4.89 -21.00
C PRO A 757 35.10 -6.14 -21.54
N PRO A 758 35.63 -7.35 -21.29
CA PRO A 758 35.07 -8.59 -21.80
C PRO A 758 33.61 -8.77 -21.36
N LEU A 759 32.79 -9.33 -22.26
CA LEU A 759 31.38 -9.65 -22.06
C LEU A 759 31.22 -10.77 -21.01
N GLY A 760 31.41 -10.45 -19.74
CA GLY A 760 31.08 -11.32 -18.61
C GLY A 760 29.59 -11.22 -18.22
N PRO A 761 29.09 -12.12 -17.35
CA PRO A 761 27.75 -12.04 -16.78
C PRO A 761 27.55 -10.69 -16.08
N ARG A 762 26.37 -10.09 -16.29
CA ARG A 762 25.98 -8.80 -15.69
C ARG A 762 25.36 -9.07 -14.33
N PHE A 763 25.89 -8.43 -13.29
CA PHE A 763 25.38 -8.51 -11.92
C PHE A 763 24.78 -7.17 -11.50
N ASP A 764 23.83 -7.18 -10.58
CA ASP A 764 23.26 -5.96 -10.02
C ASP A 764 24.25 -5.31 -9.04
N ALA A 765 24.91 -6.13 -8.23
CA ALA A 765 26.02 -5.70 -7.39
C ALA A 765 27.13 -6.77 -7.35
N ILE A 766 28.37 -6.32 -7.18
CA ILE A 766 29.50 -7.21 -6.88
C ILE A 766 30.04 -6.86 -5.50
N TRP A 767 30.08 -7.86 -4.61
CA TRP A 767 30.77 -7.77 -3.34
C TRP A 767 32.21 -8.28 -3.50
N LEU A 768 33.17 -7.34 -3.40
CA LEU A 768 34.59 -7.60 -3.55
C LEU A 768 35.18 -8.14 -2.25
N THR A 769 35.74 -9.35 -2.31
CA THR A 769 36.39 -10.03 -1.18
C THR A 769 37.87 -10.25 -1.44
N ASP A 770 38.69 -10.23 -0.38
CA ASP A 770 40.08 -10.66 -0.45
C ASP A 770 40.21 -12.18 -0.31
N ASN A 771 41.28 -12.76 -0.86
CA ASN A 771 41.63 -14.17 -0.66
C ASN A 771 42.40 -14.42 0.65
N ASN A 772 42.69 -13.36 1.42
CA ASN A 772 43.54 -13.46 2.60
C ASN A 772 42.70 -13.76 3.85
N THR A 773 43.07 -14.79 4.60
CA THR A 773 42.51 -15.11 5.92
C THR A 773 43.00 -14.09 6.96
N TYR A 774 42.23 -13.04 7.20
CA TYR A 774 42.46 -12.12 8.33
C TYR A 774 42.03 -12.77 9.66
N SER A 775 42.21 -12.04 10.77
CA SER A 775 41.82 -12.49 12.11
C SER A 775 40.39 -13.05 12.13
N THR A 776 40.13 -14.01 13.02
CA THR A 776 38.82 -14.68 13.16
C THR A 776 37.64 -13.70 13.29
N VAL A 777 37.88 -12.49 13.82
CA VAL A 777 36.87 -11.43 13.95
C VAL A 777 36.48 -10.83 12.59
N ASP A 778 37.43 -10.57 11.69
CA ASP A 778 37.14 -10.02 10.36
C ASP A 778 36.43 -11.05 9.47
N ALA A 779 36.87 -12.31 9.54
CA ALA A 779 36.21 -13.43 8.85
C ALA A 779 34.75 -13.59 9.31
N ASN A 780 34.48 -13.54 10.62
CA ASN A 780 33.14 -13.62 11.16
C ASN A 780 32.27 -12.43 10.70
N ARG A 781 32.79 -11.20 10.70
CA ARG A 781 32.06 -10.01 10.23
C ARG A 781 31.73 -10.08 8.74
N LYS A 782 32.70 -10.48 7.90
CA LYS A 782 32.49 -10.72 6.47
C LYS A 782 31.42 -11.79 6.25
N GLN A 783 31.43 -12.87 7.05
CA GLN A 783 30.42 -13.92 6.98
C GLN A 783 29.02 -13.43 7.40
N VAL A 784 28.89 -12.65 8.47
CA VAL A 784 27.60 -12.05 8.88
C VAL A 784 27.04 -11.14 7.80
N TYR A 785 27.89 -10.32 7.18
CA TYR A 785 27.50 -9.49 6.05
C TYR A 785 27.03 -10.31 4.85
N SER A 786 27.71 -11.43 4.56
CA SER A 786 27.30 -12.35 3.50
C SER A 786 25.88 -12.90 3.72
N TYR A 787 25.48 -13.14 4.97
CA TYR A 787 24.13 -13.57 5.29
C TYR A 787 23.12 -12.45 5.06
N GLY A 788 23.43 -11.21 5.44
CA GLY A 788 22.56 -10.05 5.17
C GLY A 788 22.39 -9.75 3.67
N ILE A 789 23.43 -9.93 2.85
CA ILE A 789 23.34 -9.85 1.39
C ILE A 789 22.46 -10.99 0.84
N LYS A 790 22.62 -12.21 1.36
CA LYS A 790 21.81 -13.36 0.92
C LYS A 790 20.32 -13.22 1.26
N GLU A 791 19.94 -12.34 2.18
CA GLU A 791 18.53 -12.00 2.45
C GLU A 791 17.94 -10.99 1.44
N LEU A 792 18.75 -10.44 0.54
CA LEU A 792 18.31 -9.60 -0.57
C LEU A 792 18.02 -10.47 -1.79
N ASP A 793 17.00 -11.31 -1.68
CA ASP A 793 16.60 -12.26 -2.73
C ASP A 793 16.22 -11.59 -4.07
N ASP A 794 15.96 -10.27 -4.04
CA ASP A 794 15.57 -9.45 -5.20
C ASP A 794 16.74 -8.98 -6.08
N TYR A 795 18.01 -9.16 -5.66
CA TYR A 795 19.18 -8.64 -6.37
C TYR A 795 20.19 -9.73 -6.76
N ASN A 796 20.67 -9.72 -8.01
CA ASN A 796 21.73 -10.62 -8.47
C ASN A 796 23.10 -10.13 -7.97
N VAL A 797 23.45 -10.46 -6.73
CA VAL A 797 24.72 -10.10 -6.10
C VAL A 797 25.76 -11.21 -6.25
N SER A 798 26.92 -10.88 -6.83
CA SER A 798 28.04 -11.83 -6.96
C SER A 798 29.15 -11.51 -5.97
N ILE A 799 29.71 -12.55 -5.34
CA ILE A 799 30.90 -12.45 -4.49
C ILE A 799 32.11 -12.79 -5.36
N GLN A 800 33.00 -11.83 -5.57
CA GLN A 800 34.16 -11.99 -6.45
C GLN A 800 35.42 -11.34 -5.86
N SER A 801 36.58 -11.84 -6.25
CA SER A 801 37.86 -11.23 -5.90
C SER A 801 38.36 -10.22 -6.94
N THR A 802 37.67 -10.08 -8.08
CA THR A 802 38.01 -9.16 -9.18
C THR A 802 36.86 -8.23 -9.54
N PRO A 803 37.12 -6.99 -10.01
CA PRO A 803 36.07 -6.11 -10.53
C PRO A 803 35.37 -6.76 -11.73
N GLY A 804 34.07 -7.05 -11.62
CA GLY A 804 33.25 -7.56 -12.71
C GLY A 804 32.41 -6.47 -13.38
N ASN A 805 31.37 -6.84 -14.12
CA ASN A 805 30.46 -5.88 -14.75
C ASN A 805 29.20 -5.71 -13.90
N ALA A 806 29.26 -4.81 -12.92
CA ALA A 806 28.12 -4.41 -12.11
C ALA A 806 28.04 -2.88 -11.96
N PRO A 807 26.83 -2.30 -11.88
CA PRO A 807 26.63 -0.88 -11.61
C PRO A 807 26.95 -0.51 -10.15
N VAL A 808 27.07 -1.49 -9.25
CA VAL A 808 27.43 -1.29 -7.84
C VAL A 808 28.54 -2.26 -7.44
N HIS A 809 29.59 -1.73 -6.83
CA HIS A 809 30.63 -2.52 -6.17
C HIS A 809 30.60 -2.23 -4.68
N VAL A 810 30.54 -3.28 -3.86
CA VAL A 810 30.63 -3.19 -2.41
C VAL A 810 31.97 -3.77 -1.98
N VAL A 811 32.71 -3.06 -1.15
CA VAL A 811 34.03 -3.48 -0.68
C VAL A 811 34.18 -3.08 0.78
N PHE A 812 34.88 -3.90 1.57
CA PHE A 812 35.38 -3.39 2.84
C PHE A 812 36.60 -2.52 2.56
N ASP A 813 36.67 -1.32 3.11
CA ASP A 813 37.78 -1.13 4.03
C ASP A 813 39.21 -1.58 3.66
N ASN A 814 39.67 -2.45 4.55
CA ASN A 814 40.85 -3.30 4.46
C ASN A 814 40.97 -4.02 3.10
N VAL A 815 39.88 -4.54 2.53
CA VAL A 815 39.91 -5.20 1.20
C VAL A 815 40.34 -4.19 0.14
N PHE A 816 39.75 -2.99 0.11
CA PHE A 816 40.10 -1.93 -0.84
C PHE A 816 41.57 -1.49 -0.69
N LEU A 817 42.04 -1.32 0.55
CA LEU A 817 43.43 -0.96 0.84
C LEU A 817 44.43 -2.06 0.47
N ASN A 818 44.00 -3.33 0.45
CA ASN A 818 44.83 -4.47 0.10
C ASN A 818 44.68 -4.94 -1.36
N MET A 819 43.77 -4.35 -2.14
CA MET A 819 43.69 -4.60 -3.58
C MET A 819 45.01 -4.25 -4.28
N SER A 820 45.33 -4.99 -5.34
CA SER A 820 46.46 -4.60 -6.20
C SER A 820 46.21 -3.21 -6.77
N GLN A 821 47.29 -2.45 -7.02
CA GLN A 821 47.17 -1.09 -7.57
C GLN A 821 46.38 -1.08 -8.88
N LEU A 822 46.59 -2.08 -9.75
CA LEU A 822 45.85 -2.23 -11.01
C LEU A 822 44.33 -2.40 -10.80
N MET A 823 43.92 -3.20 -9.81
CA MET A 823 42.49 -3.38 -9.52
C MET A 823 41.86 -2.12 -8.93
N ARG A 824 42.60 -1.40 -8.07
CA ARG A 824 42.14 -0.10 -7.57
C ARG A 824 41.99 0.90 -8.69
N ASP A 825 42.97 0.99 -9.59
CA ASP A 825 42.96 1.92 -10.71
C ASP A 825 41.81 1.63 -11.69
N ASP A 826 41.49 0.35 -11.97
CA ASP A 826 40.30 -0.03 -12.77
C ASP A 826 39.00 0.39 -12.08
N LEU A 827 38.84 0.06 -10.80
CA LEU A 827 37.65 0.41 -10.02
C LEU A 827 37.48 1.94 -9.92
N LEU A 828 38.55 2.67 -9.63
CA LEU A 828 38.59 4.13 -9.59
C LEU A 828 38.24 4.74 -10.94
N THR A 829 38.78 4.20 -12.03
CA THR A 829 38.46 4.68 -13.39
C THR A 829 36.97 4.54 -13.67
N ARG A 830 36.34 3.40 -13.33
CA ARG A 830 34.91 3.16 -13.53
C ARG A 830 34.03 4.10 -12.70
N ILE A 831 34.44 4.40 -11.47
CA ILE A 831 33.74 5.38 -10.63
C ILE A 831 33.89 6.78 -11.25
N LEU A 832 35.11 7.17 -11.62
CA LEU A 832 35.38 8.51 -12.17
C LEU A 832 34.61 8.77 -13.45
N ILE A 833 34.33 7.77 -14.28
CA ILE A 833 33.50 7.93 -15.50
C ILE A 833 32.00 7.69 -15.27
N GLY A 834 31.57 7.53 -14.01
CA GLY A 834 30.16 7.36 -13.64
C GLY A 834 29.56 6.00 -14.03
N GLN A 835 30.38 4.99 -14.32
CA GLN A 835 29.92 3.66 -14.69
C GLN A 835 29.48 2.81 -13.51
N THR A 836 30.06 3.05 -12.32
CA THR A 836 29.73 2.29 -11.10
C THR A 836 29.64 3.19 -9.87
N LEU A 837 28.74 2.83 -8.96
CA LEU A 837 28.75 3.26 -7.56
C LEU A 837 29.73 2.37 -6.77
N LEU A 838 30.55 2.97 -5.90
CA LEU A 838 31.37 2.24 -4.93
C LEU A 838 30.83 2.43 -3.52
N THR A 839 30.45 1.35 -2.85
CA THR A 839 30.11 1.36 -1.43
C THR A 839 31.26 0.75 -0.62
N VAL A 840 31.87 1.54 0.25
CA VAL A 840 32.96 1.14 1.15
C VAL A 840 32.38 0.92 2.55
N ILE A 841 32.46 -0.31 3.05
CA ILE A 841 32.09 -0.66 4.42
C ILE A 841 33.30 -0.38 5.32
N ILE A 842 33.08 0.43 6.35
CA ILE A 842 34.13 0.85 7.26
C ILE A 842 34.24 -0.13 8.42
N THR A 843 35.40 -0.79 8.57
CA THR A 843 35.61 -1.73 9.67
C THR A 843 36.03 -1.01 10.94
N PRO A 844 35.85 -1.62 12.12
CA PRO A 844 36.28 -1.02 13.37
C PRO A 844 37.79 -0.73 13.48
N GLU A 845 38.61 -1.36 12.66
CA GLU A 845 40.07 -1.21 12.65
C GLU A 845 40.55 -0.04 11.80
N SER A 846 39.71 0.55 10.95
CA SER A 846 40.19 1.56 10.02
C SER A 846 40.32 2.94 10.64
N THR A 847 41.49 3.54 10.43
CA THR A 847 41.84 4.83 10.99
C THR A 847 41.25 5.97 10.16
N ALA A 848 41.16 7.16 10.76
CA ALA A 848 40.81 8.38 10.00
C ALA A 848 41.76 8.62 8.80
N ALA A 849 43.03 8.20 8.91
CA ALA A 849 44.01 8.28 7.83
C ALA A 849 43.68 7.33 6.67
N ASN A 850 43.23 6.10 6.99
CA ASN A 850 42.77 5.13 5.98
C ASN A 850 41.56 5.68 5.22
N LEU A 851 40.60 6.27 5.94
CA LEU A 851 39.43 6.89 5.32
C LEU A 851 39.82 8.07 4.42
N ALA A 852 40.69 8.96 4.92
CA ALA A 852 41.15 10.11 4.16
C ALA A 852 41.89 9.67 2.89
N TYR A 853 42.68 8.59 2.97
CA TYR A 853 43.34 7.99 1.82
C TYR A 853 42.31 7.50 0.79
N ILE A 854 41.31 6.70 1.18
CA ILE A 854 40.28 6.19 0.25
C ILE A 854 39.48 7.34 -0.39
N VAL A 855 39.09 8.35 0.38
CA VAL A 855 38.36 9.52 -0.15
C VAL A 855 39.25 10.31 -1.11
N SER A 856 40.53 10.55 -0.78
CA SER A 856 41.45 11.28 -1.67
C SER A 856 41.67 10.57 -3.01
N GLN A 857 41.76 9.24 -2.99
CA GLN A 857 41.90 8.42 -4.20
C GLN A 857 40.62 8.43 -5.05
N THR A 858 39.45 8.35 -4.41
CA THR A 858 38.17 8.24 -5.13
C THR A 858 37.61 9.57 -5.61
N THR A 859 37.88 10.68 -4.91
CA THR A 859 37.29 11.99 -5.20
C THR A 859 38.26 13.01 -5.80
N THR A 860 39.55 12.68 -5.88
CA THR A 860 40.66 13.60 -6.22
C THR A 860 40.79 14.82 -5.30
N ALA A 861 40.02 14.87 -4.20
CA ALA A 861 40.09 15.97 -3.24
C ALA A 861 41.42 15.94 -2.49
N THR A 862 42.17 17.03 -2.57
CA THR A 862 43.33 17.28 -1.72
C THR A 862 42.88 17.82 -0.36
N ASN A 863 43.54 17.44 0.74
CA ASN A 863 43.23 17.88 2.12
C ASN A 863 41.90 17.34 2.69
N VAL A 864 41.60 16.07 2.46
CA VAL A 864 40.45 15.41 3.10
C VAL A 864 40.75 15.16 4.57
N ILE A 865 39.96 15.73 5.47
CA ILE A 865 40.01 15.44 6.90
C ILE A 865 38.81 14.56 7.23
N CYS A 866 39.07 13.32 7.62
CA CYS A 866 38.05 12.37 8.08
C CYS A 866 37.97 12.34 9.60
N GLN A 867 36.75 12.21 10.11
CA GLN A 867 36.46 11.95 11.50
C GLN A 867 35.70 10.63 11.63
N ARG A 868 36.04 9.90 12.68
CA ARG A 868 35.37 8.66 13.07
C ARG A 868 35.03 8.75 14.55
N SER A 869 33.78 8.43 14.90
CA SER A 869 33.34 8.36 16.29
C SER A 869 32.34 7.21 16.44
N THR A 870 32.18 6.63 17.62
CA THR A 870 31.21 5.54 17.86
C THR A 870 29.86 6.10 18.23
N PHE A 871 28.77 5.44 17.83
CA PHE A 871 27.42 5.71 18.34
C PHE A 871 27.13 4.88 19.58
N SER A 872 26.28 5.42 20.46
CA SER A 872 25.73 4.70 21.61
C SER A 872 24.90 3.48 21.16
N ASN A 873 24.82 2.44 21.99
CA ASN A 873 23.93 1.31 21.67
C ASN A 873 22.47 1.79 21.73
N GLY A 874 21.67 1.46 20.71
CA GLY A 874 20.26 1.87 20.61
C GLY A 874 19.99 3.17 19.84
N THR A 875 21.02 3.94 19.44
CA THR A 875 20.87 5.16 18.61
C THR A 875 20.05 4.86 17.37
N ARG A 876 19.04 5.68 17.06
CA ARG A 876 18.21 5.50 15.87
C ARG A 876 18.85 6.21 14.69
N PHE A 877 18.85 5.55 13.55
CA PHE A 877 19.33 6.14 12.31
C PHE A 877 18.16 6.58 11.45
N VAL A 878 18.18 7.84 11.05
CA VAL A 878 17.10 8.51 10.32
C VAL A 878 17.63 8.92 8.95
N PRO A 879 16.87 8.70 7.85
CA PRO A 879 17.25 9.24 6.55
C PRO A 879 17.30 10.77 6.62
N ASN A 880 18.23 11.35 5.87
CA ASN A 880 18.27 12.80 5.71
C ASN A 880 17.00 13.28 4.99
N ASP A 881 16.42 14.41 5.42
CA ASP A 881 15.11 14.94 4.99
C ASP A 881 14.93 15.08 3.46
N PHE A 882 16.04 15.12 2.72
CA PHE A 882 16.04 15.16 1.25
C PHE A 882 15.86 13.78 0.57
N ILE A 883 15.71 12.71 1.35
CA ILE A 883 15.59 11.33 0.87
C ILE A 883 14.21 10.79 1.28
N ILE A 884 13.19 11.13 0.50
CA ILE A 884 11.78 10.79 0.78
C ILE A 884 11.42 9.34 0.35
N ASP A 885 12.26 8.70 -0.47
CA ASP A 885 11.94 7.42 -1.14
C ASP A 885 12.84 6.23 -0.74
N ASP A 886 13.51 6.24 0.42
CA ASP A 886 14.29 5.07 0.85
C ASP A 886 13.42 3.99 1.52
N VAL A 887 13.64 2.73 1.13
CA VAL A 887 12.86 1.55 1.53
C VAL A 887 13.13 1.16 2.98
N VAL A 888 14.26 1.61 3.55
CA VAL A 888 14.65 1.27 4.93
C VAL A 888 14.11 2.33 5.89
N GLY A 889 12.99 2.01 6.56
CA GLY A 889 12.50 2.79 7.68
C GLY A 889 13.54 2.91 8.80
N ALA A 890 13.40 3.93 9.67
CA ALA A 890 14.41 4.22 10.69
C ALA A 890 14.70 3.01 11.60
N TRP A 891 15.98 2.64 11.74
CA TRP A 891 16.44 1.46 12.48
C TRP A 891 17.34 1.84 13.66
N ARG A 892 17.67 0.88 14.54
CA ARG A 892 18.48 1.12 15.75
C ARG A 892 19.89 0.54 15.61
N ASN A 893 20.86 1.15 16.29
CA ASN A 893 22.21 0.65 16.46
C ASN A 893 22.20 -0.54 17.43
N ASP A 894 22.82 -1.66 17.05
CA ASP A 894 22.99 -2.86 17.89
C ASP A 894 24.35 -2.88 18.64
N GLY A 895 25.05 -1.74 18.66
CA GLY A 895 26.37 -1.55 19.25
C GLY A 895 27.49 -1.68 18.22
N GLY A 896 28.50 -0.80 18.30
CA GLY A 896 29.69 -0.81 17.45
C GLY A 896 29.62 0.08 16.19
N THR A 897 28.44 0.52 15.74
CA THR A 897 28.32 1.44 14.60
C THR A 897 29.15 2.71 14.84
N THR A 898 29.92 3.13 13.83
CA THR A 898 30.75 4.35 13.88
C THR A 898 30.27 5.39 12.90
N SER A 899 30.16 6.64 13.32
CA SER A 899 29.99 7.75 12.40
C SER A 899 31.17 7.86 11.45
N VAL A 900 30.91 8.11 10.18
CA VAL A 900 31.94 8.34 9.16
C VAL A 900 31.62 9.64 8.45
N GLY A 901 32.49 10.63 8.59
CA GLY A 901 32.36 11.90 7.89
C GLY A 901 33.72 12.50 7.56
N CYS A 902 33.93 12.88 6.31
CA CYS A 902 35.12 13.62 5.88
C CYS A 902 34.74 14.85 5.09
N THR A 903 35.52 15.92 5.15
CA THR A 903 35.24 17.18 4.43
C THR A 903 34.69 16.99 3.01
N GLY A 904 33.57 17.66 2.68
CA GLY A 904 32.98 17.65 1.33
C GLY A 904 31.94 16.56 1.04
N TYR A 905 31.39 15.89 2.05
CA TYR A 905 30.38 14.84 1.91
C TYR A 905 28.93 15.33 1.99
N ALA A 906 28.02 14.55 1.42
CA ALA A 906 26.59 14.63 1.69
C ALA A 906 26.18 13.51 2.67
N THR A 907 25.50 13.87 3.76
CA THR A 907 24.95 12.89 4.70
C THR A 907 23.71 12.22 4.13
N VAL A 908 23.70 10.89 4.08
CA VAL A 908 22.54 10.09 3.64
C VAL A 908 21.71 9.65 4.84
N TYR A 909 22.37 9.17 5.89
CA TYR A 909 21.77 8.79 7.16
C TYR A 909 22.55 9.40 8.32
N TYR A 910 21.85 9.88 9.33
CA TYR A 910 22.45 10.37 10.56
C TYR A 910 21.87 9.67 11.81
N GLY A 911 22.68 9.60 12.87
CA GLY A 911 22.20 9.20 14.19
C GLY A 911 21.37 10.29 14.84
N ASP A 912 20.26 9.93 15.46
CA ASP A 912 19.33 10.84 16.14
C ASP A 912 19.93 11.54 17.36
N GLU A 913 20.91 10.92 18.03
CA GLU A 913 21.56 11.48 19.22
C GLU A 913 22.44 12.72 18.91
N ASP A 914 23.18 12.72 17.79
CA ASP A 914 24.23 13.73 17.53
C ASP A 914 24.21 14.32 16.10
N LEU A 915 23.27 13.91 15.23
CA LEU A 915 23.25 14.22 13.78
C LEU A 915 24.52 13.80 13.02
N LYS A 916 25.37 12.96 13.63
CA LYS A 916 26.58 12.46 12.98
C LYS A 916 26.20 11.51 11.84
N PRO A 917 26.91 11.57 10.70
CA PRO A 917 26.63 10.70 9.56
C PRO A 917 27.01 9.25 9.84
N VAL A 918 26.10 8.33 9.53
CA VAL A 918 26.36 6.89 9.48
C VAL A 918 26.72 6.48 8.07
N VAL A 919 26.11 7.16 7.10
CA VAL A 919 26.33 6.97 5.68
C VAL A 919 26.67 8.31 5.06
N ALA A 920 27.89 8.42 4.53
CA ALA A 920 28.39 9.60 3.83
C ALA A 920 28.54 9.28 2.34
N GLU A 921 28.02 10.16 1.47
CA GLU A 921 28.12 10.03 0.01
C GLU A 921 28.96 11.17 -0.56
N TYR A 922 29.87 10.82 -1.46
CA TYR A 922 30.74 11.72 -2.21
C TYR A 922 30.44 11.59 -3.70
N THR A 923 30.43 12.72 -4.39
CA THR A 923 30.38 12.73 -5.86
C THR A 923 31.79 12.99 -6.38
N THR A 924 32.28 12.06 -7.19
CA THR A 924 33.58 12.17 -7.85
C THR A 924 33.53 13.19 -8.98
N PRO A 925 34.68 13.74 -9.45
CA PRO A 925 34.70 14.78 -10.48
C PRO A 925 33.98 14.43 -11.78
N GLY A 926 33.96 13.16 -12.20
CA GLY A 926 33.22 12.73 -13.39
C GLY A 926 31.85 12.13 -13.10
N GLY A 927 31.27 12.44 -11.93
CA GLY A 927 29.86 12.22 -11.63
C GLY A 927 29.51 10.87 -11.01
N GLY A 928 30.46 9.92 -10.92
CA GLY A 928 30.24 8.71 -10.14
C GLY A 928 30.17 9.00 -8.65
N LYS A 929 29.56 8.08 -7.90
CA LYS A 929 29.30 8.24 -6.47
C LYS A 929 30.11 7.23 -5.66
N VAL A 930 30.54 7.65 -4.48
CA VAL A 930 31.24 6.81 -3.50
C VAL A 930 30.51 6.96 -2.17
N ARG A 931 30.13 5.84 -1.57
CA ARG A 931 29.40 5.80 -0.31
C ARG A 931 30.24 5.13 0.75
N PHE A 932 30.32 5.72 1.93
CA PHE A 932 30.95 5.14 3.10
C PHE A 932 29.89 4.75 4.11
N VAL A 933 29.93 3.52 4.61
CA VAL A 933 28.97 2.97 5.57
C VAL A 933 29.70 2.59 6.84
N GLY A 934 29.46 3.35 7.90
CA GLY A 934 30.14 3.23 9.19
C GLY A 934 29.50 2.21 10.13
N TYR A 935 29.33 0.96 9.73
CA TYR A 935 28.57 -0.01 10.53
C TYR A 935 29.45 -1.17 11.02
N ASP A 936 29.53 -1.39 12.35
CA ASP A 936 30.19 -2.57 12.92
C ASP A 936 29.19 -3.73 12.97
N MET A 937 29.56 -4.83 12.31
CA MET A 937 28.71 -5.99 12.15
C MET A 937 28.93 -7.07 13.22
N SER A 938 29.63 -6.73 14.30
CA SER A 938 30.02 -7.67 15.35
C SER A 938 28.85 -8.33 16.10
N ASN A 939 27.67 -7.68 16.20
CA ASN A 939 26.57 -8.12 17.06
C ASN A 939 25.20 -8.42 16.39
N GLY A 940 25.18 -8.81 15.11
CA GLY A 940 23.97 -9.43 14.51
C GLY A 940 23.13 -8.58 13.55
N ALA A 941 23.78 -7.71 12.78
CA ALA A 941 23.09 -6.76 11.90
C ALA A 941 22.64 -7.33 10.56
N ARG A 942 21.45 -7.92 10.52
CA ARG A 942 20.74 -8.24 9.25
C ARG A 942 20.39 -6.98 8.44
N GLY A 943 20.21 -5.83 9.10
CA GLY A 943 19.83 -4.56 8.44
C GLY A 943 20.93 -3.91 7.61
N ALA A 944 22.22 -4.11 7.95
CA ALA A 944 23.35 -3.45 7.28
C ALA A 944 23.56 -3.91 5.83
N GLY A 945 23.33 -5.21 5.55
CA GLY A 945 23.35 -5.77 4.20
C GLY A 945 22.35 -5.07 3.27
N LYS A 946 21.15 -4.75 3.79
CA LYS A 946 20.12 -4.02 3.05
C LYS A 946 20.57 -2.60 2.72
N ILE A 947 21.07 -1.84 3.70
CA ILE A 947 21.47 -0.42 3.56
C ILE A 947 22.58 -0.20 2.52
N ALA A 948 23.53 -1.13 2.43
CA ALA A 948 24.62 -1.01 1.47
C ALA A 948 24.17 -1.15 0.00
N ILE A 949 23.00 -1.75 -0.23
CA ILE A 949 22.52 -2.20 -1.54
C ILE A 949 21.18 -1.53 -1.93
N THR A 950 20.41 -0.97 -0.99
CA THR A 950 19.03 -0.46 -1.22
C THR A 950 18.86 0.70 -2.21
N ARG A 951 19.94 1.28 -2.75
CA ARG A 951 19.86 2.35 -3.77
C ARG A 951 20.25 1.93 -5.18
N LEU A 952 20.10 0.64 -5.51
CA LEU A 952 20.33 0.07 -6.84
C LEU A 952 19.43 0.63 -7.96
N THR A 953 18.37 1.37 -7.64
CA THR A 953 17.38 1.89 -8.60
C THR A 953 17.71 3.25 -9.22
N VAL A 954 18.85 3.88 -8.88
CA VAL A 954 19.30 5.05 -9.66
C VAL A 954 19.99 4.55 -10.92
N TYR A 955 19.20 4.40 -11.99
CA TYR A 955 19.72 4.27 -13.35
C TYR A 955 20.85 5.29 -13.56
N PRO A 956 22.05 4.91 -14.05
CA PRO A 956 23.00 5.90 -14.50
C PRO A 956 22.27 6.80 -15.51
N ALA A 957 22.38 8.12 -15.34
CA ALA A 957 21.84 9.07 -16.29
C ALA A 957 22.30 8.61 -17.70
N PRO A 958 21.39 8.51 -18.69
CA PRO A 958 21.75 8.06 -20.02
C PRO A 958 22.99 8.82 -20.50
N LEU A 959 24.06 8.09 -20.84
CA LEU A 959 25.29 8.68 -21.36
C LEU A 959 24.88 9.68 -22.46
N VAL A 960 25.18 10.96 -22.25
CA VAL A 960 24.92 11.99 -23.26
C VAL A 960 25.68 11.54 -24.52
N PRO A 961 25.00 11.22 -25.63
CA PRO A 961 25.68 10.79 -26.83
C PRO A 961 26.66 11.90 -27.27
N PRO A 962 27.87 11.54 -27.74
CA PRO A 962 28.83 12.53 -28.21
C PRO A 962 28.16 13.45 -29.23
N PRO A 963 28.45 14.77 -29.20
CA PRO A 963 27.80 15.75 -30.07
C PRO A 963 27.89 15.29 -31.52
N VAL A 964 26.71 15.13 -32.14
CA VAL A 964 26.58 14.73 -33.54
C VAL A 964 27.37 15.73 -34.38
N PRO A 965 28.27 15.29 -35.29
CA PRO A 965 28.96 16.18 -36.20
C PRO A 965 27.96 17.08 -36.92
N PRO A 966 28.24 18.39 -37.13
CA PRO A 966 27.31 19.30 -37.75
C PRO A 966 26.85 18.76 -39.10
N SER A 967 25.53 18.63 -39.26
CA SER A 967 24.89 18.15 -40.47
C SER A 967 25.34 19.00 -41.68
N PRO A 968 25.68 18.39 -42.82
CA PRO A 968 26.01 19.14 -44.02
C PRO A 968 24.84 20.03 -44.45
N PRO A 969 25.11 21.24 -44.98
CA PRO A 969 24.07 22.19 -45.35
C PRO A 969 23.10 21.58 -46.37
N PRO A 970 21.78 21.85 -46.23
CA PRO A 970 20.77 21.28 -47.10
C PRO A 970 21.00 21.70 -48.56
N PRO A 971 20.83 20.77 -49.52
CA PRO A 971 20.96 21.09 -50.93
C PRO A 971 19.92 22.14 -51.36
N PRO A 972 20.27 23.04 -52.30
CA PRO A 972 19.39 24.12 -52.73
C PRO A 972 18.05 23.59 -53.28
N PRO A 973 16.94 24.31 -53.03
CA PRO A 973 15.61 23.86 -53.43
C PRO A 973 15.50 23.72 -54.96
N PRO A 974 14.81 22.68 -55.46
CA PRO A 974 14.61 22.48 -56.88
C PRO A 974 13.78 23.62 -57.50
N PRO A 975 14.04 23.99 -58.76
CA PRO A 975 13.36 25.09 -59.43
C PRO A 975 11.84 24.85 -59.53
N PRO A 976 11.02 25.91 -59.47
CA PRO A 976 9.56 25.82 -59.46
C PRO A 976 9.03 25.16 -60.74
N ARG A 977 8.11 24.20 -60.56
CA ARG A 977 7.43 23.53 -61.67
C ARG A 977 6.54 24.52 -62.45
N PRO A 978 6.40 24.34 -63.78
CA PRO A 978 5.52 25.17 -64.60
C PRO A 978 4.05 25.10 -64.13
N PRO A 979 3.28 26.19 -64.35
CA PRO A 979 1.88 26.25 -63.93
C PRO A 979 1.01 25.22 -64.66
N PRO A 980 0.02 24.62 -63.97
CA PRO A 980 -0.89 23.65 -64.56
C PRO A 980 -1.79 24.30 -65.61
N MET A 981 -1.94 23.62 -66.76
CA MET A 981 -2.84 24.02 -67.83
C MET A 981 -4.32 24.02 -67.37
N PRO A 982 -5.18 24.85 -67.99
CA PRO A 982 -6.57 25.03 -67.56
C PRO A 982 -7.41 23.77 -67.74
N SER A 983 -8.20 23.45 -66.70
CA SER A 983 -9.20 22.40 -66.69
C SER A 983 -10.30 22.65 -67.75
N PRO A 984 -10.70 21.65 -68.55
CA PRO A 984 -11.79 21.80 -69.51
C PRO A 984 -13.15 21.96 -68.82
N ARG A 985 -13.98 22.80 -69.45
CA ARG A 985 -15.32 23.26 -69.05
C ARG A 985 -16.30 22.10 -68.78
N PRO A 986 -17.26 22.24 -67.84
CA PRO A 986 -18.27 21.21 -67.59
C PRO A 986 -19.18 21.04 -68.80
N SER A 987 -19.29 19.80 -69.30
CA SER A 987 -20.23 19.43 -70.37
C SER A 987 -21.58 19.00 -69.76
N PRO A 988 -22.73 19.21 -70.45
CA PRO A 988 -24.07 19.06 -69.88
C PRO A 988 -24.42 17.63 -69.48
N ALA A 989 -25.27 17.52 -68.45
CA ALA A 989 -25.79 16.26 -67.93
C ALA A 989 -26.42 15.39 -69.03
N SER A 990 -25.92 14.17 -69.20
CA SER A 990 -26.48 13.16 -70.09
C SER A 990 -27.58 12.36 -69.37
N PRO A 991 -28.63 11.94 -70.10
CA PRO A 991 -29.77 11.21 -69.54
C PRO A 991 -29.37 9.82 -69.00
N PRO A 992 -30.17 9.26 -68.06
CA PRO A 992 -29.82 8.03 -67.33
C PRO A 992 -29.62 6.84 -68.28
N LYS A 993 -28.47 6.18 -68.16
CA LYS A 993 -28.15 4.93 -68.87
C LYS A 993 -28.98 3.75 -68.34
N PRO A 994 -29.40 2.80 -69.20
CA PRO A 994 -30.32 1.72 -68.85
C PRO A 994 -29.73 0.71 -67.85
N ARG A 995 -30.62 0.19 -66.99
CA ARG A 995 -30.38 -0.89 -66.03
C ARG A 995 -29.84 -2.16 -66.73
N PRO A 996 -28.82 -2.84 -66.18
CA PRO A 996 -28.40 -4.16 -66.64
C PRO A 996 -29.53 -5.20 -66.48
N PRO A 997 -29.63 -6.20 -67.38
CA PRO A 997 -30.69 -7.20 -67.36
C PRO A 997 -30.59 -8.14 -66.15
N SER A 998 -31.76 -8.41 -65.58
CA SER A 998 -31.98 -9.36 -64.48
C SER A 998 -31.52 -10.77 -64.83
N PRO A 999 -30.76 -11.46 -63.97
CA PRO A 999 -30.39 -12.86 -64.17
C PRO A 999 -31.64 -13.77 -64.17
N ARG A 1000 -31.61 -14.75 -65.08
CA ARG A 1000 -32.69 -15.67 -65.44
C ARG A 1000 -33.12 -16.56 -64.25
N PRO A 1001 -34.42 -16.91 -64.11
CA PRO A 1001 -34.89 -17.80 -63.05
C PRO A 1001 -34.38 -19.23 -63.23
N SER A 1002 -33.87 -19.82 -62.16
CA SER A 1002 -33.58 -21.25 -62.07
C SER A 1002 -34.90 -22.07 -61.98
N PRO A 1003 -34.91 -23.35 -62.43
CA PRO A 1003 -36.13 -24.17 -62.51
C PRO A 1003 -36.79 -24.43 -61.14
N PRO A 1004 -38.11 -24.63 -61.12
CA PRO A 1004 -38.87 -24.86 -59.88
C PRO A 1004 -38.51 -26.22 -59.26
N ALA A 1005 -38.22 -26.20 -57.96
CA ALA A 1005 -38.14 -27.42 -57.15
C ALA A 1005 -39.55 -28.01 -56.92
N PRO A 1006 -39.67 -29.34 -56.81
CA PRO A 1006 -40.93 -30.04 -56.63
C PRO A 1006 -41.63 -29.71 -55.29
N PRO A 1007 -42.96 -29.85 -55.21
CA PRO A 1007 -43.76 -29.42 -54.06
C PRO A 1007 -43.48 -30.28 -52.83
N SER A 1008 -43.17 -29.63 -51.71
CA SER A 1008 -43.17 -30.24 -50.38
C SER A 1008 -44.62 -30.38 -49.85
N PRO A 1009 -44.91 -31.43 -49.04
CA PRO A 1009 -46.26 -31.79 -48.63
C PRO A 1009 -46.88 -30.79 -47.63
N PRO A 1010 -48.23 -30.75 -47.52
CA PRO A 1010 -48.96 -29.77 -46.73
C PRO A 1010 -48.74 -29.92 -45.22
N SER A 1011 -48.58 -28.77 -44.54
CA SER A 1011 -48.57 -28.65 -43.09
C SER A 1011 -49.91 -29.12 -42.50
N PRO A 1012 -49.93 -30.05 -41.52
CA PRO A 1012 -51.16 -30.45 -40.84
C PRO A 1012 -51.73 -29.30 -40.00
N ARG A 1013 -53.05 -29.13 -40.13
CA ARG A 1013 -53.91 -28.17 -39.44
C ARG A 1013 -53.83 -28.34 -37.91
N PRO A 1014 -53.98 -27.26 -37.11
CA PRO A 1014 -53.96 -27.34 -35.65
C PRO A 1014 -55.07 -28.27 -35.13
N SER A 1015 -54.70 -29.26 -34.33
CA SER A 1015 -55.63 -30.09 -33.57
C SER A 1015 -56.30 -29.27 -32.45
N PRO A 1016 -57.61 -29.46 -32.20
CA PRO A 1016 -58.33 -28.75 -31.14
C PRO A 1016 -57.82 -29.13 -29.73
N PRO A 1017 -58.07 -28.27 -28.71
CA PRO A 1017 -57.59 -28.49 -27.34
C PRO A 1017 -58.19 -29.78 -26.75
N ARG A 1018 -57.34 -30.61 -26.15
CA ARG A 1018 -57.77 -31.83 -25.45
C ARG A 1018 -58.38 -31.50 -24.08
N PRO A 1019 -59.49 -32.14 -23.66
CA PRO A 1019 -60.09 -31.96 -22.34
C PRO A 1019 -59.18 -32.47 -21.20
N PRO A 1020 -59.37 -31.99 -19.96
CA PRO A 1020 -58.59 -32.43 -18.80
C PRO A 1020 -58.86 -33.91 -18.47
N PRO A 1021 -57.81 -34.73 -18.22
CA PRO A 1021 -57.97 -36.11 -17.79
C PRO A 1021 -58.39 -36.24 -16.31
N PRO A 1022 -59.13 -37.32 -15.96
CA PRO A 1022 -59.78 -37.53 -14.67
C PRO A 1022 -58.84 -38.02 -13.54
N PRO A 1023 -59.22 -37.85 -12.27
CA PRO A 1023 -58.43 -38.29 -11.12
C PRO A 1023 -58.31 -39.82 -11.07
N SER A 1024 -57.08 -40.31 -10.93
CA SER A 1024 -56.69 -41.74 -10.90
C SER A 1024 -55.94 -42.03 -9.58
N PRO A 1025 -55.90 -43.30 -9.10
CA PRO A 1025 -56.43 -43.68 -7.80
C PRO A 1025 -55.38 -43.78 -6.70
N ARG A 1026 -55.88 -43.77 -5.46
CA ARG A 1026 -55.15 -43.90 -4.20
C ARG A 1026 -54.49 -45.28 -4.05
N PRO A 1027 -53.17 -45.38 -3.88
CA PRO A 1027 -52.51 -46.65 -3.51
C PRO A 1027 -52.70 -46.97 -2.02
N SER A 1028 -52.97 -48.25 -1.76
CA SER A 1028 -53.04 -48.92 -0.45
C SER A 1028 -51.67 -48.96 0.28
N PRO A 1029 -51.66 -49.13 1.61
CA PRO A 1029 -50.51 -48.79 2.46
C PRO A 1029 -49.39 -49.85 2.49
N PRO A 1030 -48.10 -49.45 2.43
CA PRO A 1030 -46.98 -50.32 2.77
C PRO A 1030 -46.77 -50.42 4.29
N ALA A 1031 -46.33 -51.61 4.72
CA ALA A 1031 -46.00 -52.01 6.08
C ALA A 1031 -45.02 -51.05 6.82
N PRO A 1032 -45.05 -51.00 8.17
CA PRO A 1032 -44.29 -50.05 8.97
C PRO A 1032 -42.79 -50.36 8.93
N ARG A 1033 -42.02 -49.53 8.23
CA ARG A 1033 -40.56 -49.46 8.36
C ARG A 1033 -40.17 -48.37 9.35
N ARG A 1034 -39.17 -48.72 10.16
CA ARG A 1034 -38.58 -47.97 11.29
C ARG A 1034 -38.41 -46.47 11.04
N PRO A 1035 -38.49 -45.63 12.10
CA PRO A 1035 -38.22 -44.19 12.03
C PRO A 1035 -36.81 -43.94 11.49
N GLY A 1036 -36.73 -43.59 10.21
CA GLY A 1036 -35.53 -43.08 9.56
C GLY A 1036 -35.31 -41.62 9.97
N LEU A 1037 -34.05 -41.31 10.28
CA LEU A 1037 -33.56 -40.00 10.72
C LEU A 1037 -34.02 -38.87 9.79
N PRO A 1038 -34.30 -37.67 10.34
CA PRO A 1038 -34.66 -36.50 9.54
C PRO A 1038 -33.50 -36.11 8.60
N PRO A 1039 -33.82 -35.63 7.38
CA PRO A 1039 -32.82 -35.15 6.43
C PRO A 1039 -32.00 -33.99 7.02
N PRO A 1040 -30.69 -33.90 6.69
CA PRO A 1040 -29.82 -32.84 7.20
C PRO A 1040 -30.34 -31.48 6.76
N SER A 1041 -30.44 -30.57 7.74
CA SER A 1041 -30.84 -29.18 7.52
C SER A 1041 -29.91 -28.49 6.51
N PRO A 1042 -30.44 -27.61 5.65
CA PRO A 1042 -29.61 -26.82 4.73
C PRO A 1042 -28.57 -25.98 5.49
N PRO A 1043 -27.38 -25.74 4.91
CA PRO A 1043 -26.32 -24.97 5.55
C PRO A 1043 -26.79 -23.55 5.88
N SER A 1044 -26.46 -23.10 7.09
CA SER A 1044 -26.82 -21.78 7.59
C SER A 1044 -26.23 -20.66 6.71
N PRO A 1045 -26.95 -19.56 6.48
CA PRO A 1045 -26.45 -18.41 5.72
C PRO A 1045 -25.19 -17.79 6.39
N PRO A 1046 -24.28 -17.18 5.60
CA PRO A 1046 -23.07 -16.55 6.13
C PRO A 1046 -23.40 -15.44 7.12
N LEU A 1047 -22.67 -15.41 8.24
CA LEU A 1047 -22.85 -14.45 9.33
C LEU A 1047 -22.68 -13.00 8.84
N ALA A 1048 -23.59 -12.11 9.24
CA ALA A 1048 -23.54 -10.69 8.91
C ALA A 1048 -22.32 -9.99 9.55
N PHE A 1049 -21.69 -9.05 8.84
CA PHE A 1049 -20.62 -8.20 9.37
C PHE A 1049 -21.10 -7.45 10.62
N GLY A 1050 -20.46 -7.73 11.77
CA GLY A 1050 -20.89 -7.29 13.11
C GLY A 1050 -21.32 -8.42 14.05
N ALA A 1051 -21.37 -9.67 13.57
CA ALA A 1051 -21.61 -10.83 14.43
C ALA A 1051 -20.44 -11.03 15.40
N LYS A 1052 -20.76 -11.24 16.68
CA LYS A 1052 -19.77 -11.63 17.71
C LYS A 1052 -19.15 -12.95 17.28
N VAL A 1053 -17.83 -13.06 17.32
CA VAL A 1053 -17.08 -14.22 16.80
C VAL A 1053 -16.74 -15.20 17.93
N VAL A 1054 -16.73 -14.72 19.18
CA VAL A 1054 -16.29 -15.48 20.33
C VAL A 1054 -17.33 -15.44 21.44
N LEU A 1055 -17.78 -16.62 21.89
CA LEU A 1055 -18.55 -16.78 23.12
C LEU A 1055 -17.61 -17.11 24.28
N VAL A 1056 -17.57 -16.30 25.33
CA VAL A 1056 -16.96 -16.68 26.60
C VAL A 1056 -18.08 -17.06 27.55
N ILE A 1057 -18.22 -18.35 27.83
CA ILE A 1057 -19.18 -18.86 28.80
C ILE A 1057 -18.56 -18.69 30.18
N THR A 1058 -19.09 -17.77 30.97
CA THR A 1058 -18.65 -17.53 32.34
C THR A 1058 -19.74 -17.93 33.32
N ASP A 1059 -19.35 -18.34 34.53
CA ASP A 1059 -20.30 -18.30 35.65
C ASP A 1059 -20.71 -16.84 35.89
N GLY A 1060 -22.00 -16.59 36.15
CA GLY A 1060 -22.51 -15.26 36.49
C GLY A 1060 -21.70 -14.61 37.62
N ILE A 1061 -21.59 -13.28 37.60
CA ILE A 1061 -20.63 -12.48 38.38
C ILE A 1061 -20.83 -12.62 39.91
N THR A 1062 -21.94 -13.21 40.38
CA THR A 1062 -22.38 -13.08 41.78
C THR A 1062 -21.91 -14.17 42.76
N SER A 1063 -21.10 -15.17 42.38
CA SER A 1063 -20.65 -16.21 43.35
C SER A 1063 -19.36 -16.98 42.99
N LEU A 1064 -18.34 -16.28 42.49
CA LEU A 1064 -17.05 -16.89 42.20
C LEU A 1064 -16.08 -16.81 43.39
N PRO A 1065 -15.31 -17.88 43.68
CA PRO A 1065 -14.13 -17.76 44.51
C PRO A 1065 -13.24 -16.60 44.00
N PRO A 1066 -12.64 -15.77 44.87
CA PRO A 1066 -11.86 -14.60 44.44
C PRO A 1066 -10.75 -14.91 43.41
N ALA A 1067 -10.16 -16.10 43.51
CA ALA A 1067 -9.19 -16.58 42.53
C ALA A 1067 -9.80 -16.73 41.13
N ASP A 1068 -11.01 -17.29 41.00
CA ASP A 1068 -11.70 -17.47 39.72
C ASP A 1068 -12.06 -16.13 39.07
N ASP A 1069 -12.57 -15.19 39.87
CA ASP A 1069 -12.90 -13.84 39.41
C ASP A 1069 -11.66 -13.11 38.87
N THR A 1070 -10.52 -13.25 39.57
CA THR A 1070 -9.24 -12.66 39.15
C THR A 1070 -8.77 -13.20 37.79
N ARG A 1071 -8.87 -14.51 37.54
CA ARG A 1071 -8.43 -15.09 36.24
C ARG A 1071 -9.39 -14.74 35.12
N LYS A 1072 -10.69 -14.70 35.40
CA LYS A 1072 -11.68 -14.27 34.41
C LYS A 1072 -11.48 -12.80 34.03
N LYS A 1073 -11.18 -11.93 34.99
CA LYS A 1073 -10.77 -10.54 34.72
C LYS A 1073 -9.48 -10.47 33.91
N GLY A 1074 -8.48 -11.28 34.25
CA GLY A 1074 -7.22 -11.38 33.48
C GLY A 1074 -7.46 -11.78 32.02
N LEU A 1075 -8.24 -12.83 31.78
CA LEU A 1075 -8.64 -13.24 30.43
C LEU A 1075 -9.42 -12.14 29.72
N ASN A 1076 -10.40 -11.52 30.38
CA ASN A 1076 -11.20 -10.44 29.81
C ASN A 1076 -10.30 -9.29 29.33
N ASN A 1077 -9.35 -8.86 30.16
CA ASN A 1077 -8.41 -7.80 29.79
C ASN A 1077 -7.55 -8.18 28.58
N VAL A 1078 -7.11 -9.43 28.46
CA VAL A 1078 -6.35 -9.92 27.30
C VAL A 1078 -7.25 -9.95 26.06
N LEU A 1079 -8.46 -10.49 26.16
CA LEU A 1079 -9.38 -10.59 25.04
C LEU A 1079 -9.82 -9.21 24.55
N GLU A 1080 -10.17 -8.27 25.42
CA GLU A 1080 -10.51 -6.88 25.06
C GLU A 1080 -9.32 -6.13 24.43
N ALA A 1081 -8.10 -6.40 24.89
CA ALA A 1081 -6.90 -5.78 24.31
C ALA A 1081 -6.63 -6.23 22.86
N TYR A 1082 -6.99 -7.47 22.49
CA TYR A 1082 -6.67 -8.04 21.17
C TYR A 1082 -7.87 -8.19 20.23
N LEU A 1083 -9.10 -8.28 20.77
CA LEU A 1083 -10.34 -8.46 20.02
C LEU A 1083 -11.44 -7.50 20.50
N PRO A 1084 -11.19 -6.17 20.55
CA PRO A 1084 -12.18 -5.22 21.03
C PRO A 1084 -13.45 -5.30 20.17
N GLY A 1085 -14.59 -5.53 20.82
CA GLY A 1085 -15.91 -5.57 20.16
C GLY A 1085 -16.33 -6.91 19.54
N TYR A 1086 -15.52 -7.98 19.60
CA TYR A 1086 -15.83 -9.28 18.99
C TYR A 1086 -16.31 -10.36 19.98
N ILE A 1087 -16.42 -10.02 21.27
CA ILE A 1087 -16.64 -10.99 22.35
C ILE A 1087 -18.07 -10.88 22.89
N ALA A 1088 -18.71 -12.03 23.10
CA ALA A 1088 -19.94 -12.18 23.86
C ALA A 1088 -19.62 -12.84 25.20
N TYR A 1089 -19.99 -12.19 26.32
CA TYR A 1089 -20.06 -12.85 27.61
C TYR A 1089 -21.48 -13.36 27.81
N GLN A 1090 -21.66 -14.67 28.00
CA GLN A 1090 -22.96 -15.23 28.35
C GLN A 1090 -22.83 -16.06 29.63
N PRO A 1091 -23.72 -15.82 30.61
CA PRO A 1091 -23.73 -16.61 31.83
C PRO A 1091 -24.29 -18.01 31.54
N LEU A 1092 -23.43 -19.02 31.57
CA LEU A 1092 -23.79 -20.45 31.59
C LEU A 1092 -24.76 -20.92 30.49
N GLN A 1093 -24.84 -20.22 29.36
CA GLN A 1093 -25.68 -20.58 28.22
C GLN A 1093 -24.86 -20.56 26.94
N TYR A 1094 -24.93 -21.65 26.17
CA TYR A 1094 -24.36 -21.68 24.84
C TYR A 1094 -25.30 -20.98 23.85
N VAL A 1095 -24.72 -20.20 22.94
CA VAL A 1095 -25.45 -19.53 21.86
C VAL A 1095 -24.97 -20.13 20.54
N ALA A 1096 -25.91 -20.75 19.81
CA ALA A 1096 -25.63 -21.37 18.52
C ALA A 1096 -25.18 -20.35 17.45
N GLY A 1097 -24.45 -20.82 16.44
CA GLY A 1097 -23.97 -19.99 15.32
C GLY A 1097 -22.68 -19.22 15.59
N LEU A 1098 -21.98 -19.52 16.69
CA LEU A 1098 -20.72 -18.91 17.04
C LEU A 1098 -19.55 -19.83 16.69
N SER A 1099 -18.60 -19.26 15.97
CA SER A 1099 -17.48 -19.97 15.37
C SER A 1099 -16.46 -20.46 16.42
N SER A 1100 -16.35 -19.74 17.55
CA SER A 1100 -15.49 -20.10 18.69
C SER A 1100 -16.19 -19.99 20.03
N THR A 1101 -15.97 -20.97 20.91
CA THR A 1101 -16.44 -20.95 22.29
C THR A 1101 -15.27 -21.13 23.25
N ILE A 1102 -15.16 -20.25 24.25
CA ILE A 1102 -14.20 -20.35 25.36
C ILE A 1102 -14.94 -20.69 26.64
N LEU A 1103 -14.42 -21.67 27.36
CA LEU A 1103 -14.94 -22.12 28.63
C LEU A 1103 -13.78 -22.33 29.62
N PHE A 1104 -14.01 -22.04 30.89
CA PHE A 1104 -13.12 -22.53 31.95
C PHE A 1104 -13.54 -23.93 32.36
N ASP A 1105 -12.58 -24.82 32.59
CA ASP A 1105 -12.87 -26.21 32.97
C ASP A 1105 -13.82 -26.33 34.19
N ASN A 1106 -13.81 -25.38 35.15
CA ASN A 1106 -14.69 -25.40 36.33
C ASN A 1106 -16.13 -25.07 35.94
N THR A 1107 -16.32 -24.21 34.95
CA THR A 1107 -17.63 -23.85 34.42
C THR A 1107 -18.37 -25.07 33.86
N PHE A 1108 -17.68 -26.02 33.22
CA PHE A 1108 -18.33 -27.27 32.76
C PHE A 1108 -18.82 -28.17 33.89
N SER A 1109 -18.12 -28.16 35.03
CA SER A 1109 -18.47 -29.01 36.16
C SER A 1109 -19.65 -28.47 36.97
N ARG A 1110 -19.98 -27.18 36.83
CA ARG A 1110 -21.04 -26.54 37.62
C ARG A 1110 -22.41 -27.10 37.27
N LEU A 1111 -23.24 -27.30 38.31
CA LEU A 1111 -24.64 -27.71 38.18
C LEU A 1111 -25.48 -26.65 37.45
N ALA A 1112 -25.12 -25.37 37.61
CA ALA A 1112 -25.81 -24.25 36.98
C ALA A 1112 -25.60 -24.17 35.46
N PHE A 1113 -24.56 -24.83 34.91
CA PHE A 1113 -24.48 -25.05 33.47
C PHE A 1113 -25.38 -26.24 33.15
N ALA A 1114 -26.59 -25.97 32.66
CA ALA A 1114 -27.62 -26.99 32.54
C ALA A 1114 -27.15 -28.14 31.63
N GLN A 1115 -27.60 -29.36 31.95
CA GLN A 1115 -27.23 -30.55 31.16
C GLN A 1115 -27.68 -30.42 29.69
N ALA A 1116 -28.78 -29.71 29.43
CA ALA A 1116 -29.23 -29.38 28.08
C ALA A 1116 -28.19 -28.55 27.32
N ASP A 1117 -27.69 -27.45 27.90
CA ASP A 1117 -26.69 -26.59 27.24
C ASP A 1117 -25.34 -27.29 27.06
N LYS A 1118 -24.93 -28.15 28.01
CA LYS A 1118 -23.75 -29.02 27.84
C LYS A 1118 -23.90 -29.96 26.64
N THR A 1119 -25.10 -30.49 26.44
CA THR A 1119 -25.41 -31.38 25.31
C THR A 1119 -25.41 -30.60 24.00
N ILE A 1120 -25.97 -29.38 23.98
CA ILE A 1120 -25.95 -28.51 22.79
C ILE A 1120 -24.51 -28.14 22.43
N LEU A 1121 -23.70 -27.73 23.41
CA LEU A 1121 -22.29 -27.42 23.18
C LEU A 1121 -21.52 -28.66 22.67
N ALA A 1122 -21.77 -29.84 23.25
CA ALA A 1122 -21.16 -31.09 22.78
C ALA A 1122 -21.54 -31.39 21.32
N ASN A 1123 -22.80 -31.21 20.95
CA ASN A 1123 -23.26 -31.40 19.57
C ASN A 1123 -22.63 -30.37 18.62
N ALA A 1124 -22.58 -29.10 19.01
CA ALA A 1124 -21.97 -28.04 18.20
C ALA A 1124 -20.48 -28.29 17.96
N VAL A 1125 -19.74 -28.73 18.99
CA VAL A 1125 -18.34 -29.12 18.85
C VAL A 1125 -18.22 -30.33 17.93
N ASN A 1126 -19.01 -31.38 18.15
CA ASN A 1126 -18.95 -32.58 17.34
C ASN A 1126 -19.28 -32.32 15.87
N ASN A 1127 -20.26 -31.48 15.57
CA ASN A 1127 -20.63 -31.15 14.20
C ASN A 1127 -19.61 -30.23 13.49
N GLY A 1128 -18.60 -29.72 14.22
CA GLY A 1128 -17.67 -28.72 13.69
C GLY A 1128 -18.28 -27.32 13.61
N ASP A 1129 -19.46 -27.09 14.20
CA ASP A 1129 -20.13 -25.78 14.23
C ASP A 1129 -19.34 -24.76 15.06
N THR A 1130 -18.55 -25.22 16.04
CA THR A 1130 -17.72 -24.37 16.90
C THR A 1130 -16.43 -25.08 17.34
N VAL A 1131 -15.34 -24.32 17.46
CA VAL A 1131 -14.12 -24.79 18.15
C VAL A 1131 -14.25 -24.45 19.63
N LEU A 1132 -14.17 -25.46 20.50
CA LEU A 1132 -14.21 -25.26 21.95
C LEU A 1132 -12.79 -25.17 22.51
N THR A 1133 -12.45 -24.01 23.06
CA THR A 1133 -11.23 -23.82 23.84
C THR A 1133 -11.55 -23.90 25.33
N VAL A 1134 -10.92 -24.84 26.02
CA VAL A 1134 -11.07 -25.03 27.47
C VAL A 1134 -9.81 -24.53 28.16
N LEU A 1135 -9.95 -23.47 28.94
CA LEU A 1135 -8.88 -22.95 29.79
C LEU A 1135 -8.84 -23.79 31.07
N LEU A 1136 -7.71 -24.47 31.29
CA LEU A 1136 -7.54 -25.33 32.44
C LEU A 1136 -7.06 -24.54 33.65
N THR A 1137 -7.80 -24.67 34.73
CA THR A 1137 -7.42 -24.16 36.03
C THR A 1137 -6.44 -25.12 36.71
N PRO A 1138 -5.56 -24.64 37.62
CA PRO A 1138 -4.64 -25.51 38.36
C PRO A 1138 -5.39 -26.64 39.10
N PRO A 1139 -4.71 -27.77 39.38
CA PRO A 1139 -5.33 -28.99 39.89
C PRO A 1139 -6.12 -28.82 41.19
N SER A 1140 -5.77 -27.83 42.01
CA SER A 1140 -6.45 -27.56 43.28
C SER A 1140 -7.90 -27.09 43.11
N SER A 1141 -8.26 -26.48 41.98
CA SER A 1141 -9.64 -26.06 41.73
C SER A 1141 -10.49 -27.13 41.06
N ILE A 1142 -9.89 -28.09 40.34
CA ILE A 1142 -10.62 -29.15 39.62
C ILE A 1142 -9.76 -30.40 39.47
N SER A 1143 -10.33 -31.53 39.86
CA SER A 1143 -9.71 -32.85 39.68
C SER A 1143 -9.49 -33.19 38.21
N SER A 1144 -8.42 -33.92 37.92
CA SER A 1144 -8.14 -34.41 36.57
C SER A 1144 -9.26 -35.33 36.02
N SER A 1145 -10.00 -35.99 36.91
CA SER A 1145 -11.21 -36.77 36.59
C SER A 1145 -12.34 -35.93 36.00
N ALA A 1146 -12.47 -34.66 36.38
CA ALA A 1146 -13.49 -33.79 35.81
C ALA A 1146 -13.15 -33.36 34.38
N VAL A 1147 -11.85 -33.16 34.07
CA VAL A 1147 -11.41 -32.93 32.68
C VAL A 1147 -11.55 -34.19 31.84
N ALA A 1148 -11.24 -35.37 32.40
CA ALA A 1148 -11.52 -36.64 31.74
C ALA A 1148 -13.02 -36.81 31.42
N THR A 1149 -13.90 -36.42 32.36
CA THR A 1149 -15.35 -36.45 32.17
C THR A 1149 -15.81 -35.45 31.10
N LEU A 1150 -15.24 -34.24 31.08
CA LEU A 1150 -15.47 -33.23 30.04
C LEU A 1150 -15.10 -33.78 28.66
N VAL A 1151 -13.87 -34.28 28.50
CA VAL A 1151 -13.40 -34.81 27.22
C VAL A 1151 -14.23 -36.02 26.80
N THR A 1152 -14.50 -36.97 27.70
CA THR A 1152 -15.37 -38.13 27.44
C THR A 1152 -16.75 -37.68 26.94
N ARG A 1153 -17.38 -36.70 27.59
CA ARG A 1153 -18.71 -36.22 27.22
C ARG A 1153 -18.74 -35.47 25.89
N LEU A 1154 -17.71 -34.70 25.60
CA LEU A 1154 -17.65 -33.93 24.35
C LEU A 1154 -17.27 -34.79 23.15
N THR A 1155 -16.38 -35.77 23.33
CA THR A 1155 -15.85 -36.60 22.24
C THR A 1155 -16.53 -37.95 22.10
N ASN A 1156 -17.25 -38.41 23.12
CA ASN A 1156 -17.71 -39.80 23.26
C ASN A 1156 -16.60 -40.87 23.27
N TYR A 1157 -15.32 -40.48 23.42
CA TYR A 1157 -14.24 -41.46 23.62
C TYR A 1157 -14.41 -42.17 24.97
N THR A 1158 -14.31 -43.51 24.96
CA THR A 1158 -14.44 -44.33 26.17
C THR A 1158 -13.07 -44.53 26.81
N GLY A 1159 -13.04 -44.60 28.15
CA GLY A 1159 -11.79 -44.83 28.87
C GLY A 1159 -10.82 -43.63 28.88
N VAL A 1160 -11.30 -42.42 28.59
CA VAL A 1160 -10.45 -41.23 28.67
C VAL A 1160 -10.03 -41.01 30.11
N THR A 1161 -8.73 -40.95 30.36
CA THR A 1161 -8.17 -40.51 31.64
C THR A 1161 -7.20 -39.39 31.40
N CYS A 1162 -7.40 -38.25 32.07
CA CYS A 1162 -6.52 -37.11 31.98
C CYS A 1162 -5.74 -36.92 33.30
N THR A 1163 -4.50 -36.46 33.19
CA THR A 1163 -3.66 -36.00 34.29
C THR A 1163 -3.37 -34.50 34.08
N LYS A 1164 -3.30 -33.77 35.20
CA LYS A 1164 -2.91 -32.35 35.23
C LYS A 1164 -1.76 -32.19 36.20
N THR A 1165 -0.66 -31.60 35.74
CA THR A 1165 0.51 -31.35 36.58
C THR A 1165 0.84 -29.87 36.53
N VAL A 1166 1.02 -29.22 37.69
CA VAL A 1166 1.51 -27.82 37.71
C VAL A 1166 3.01 -27.86 37.51
N ILE A 1167 3.50 -27.13 36.52
CA ILE A 1167 4.91 -27.15 36.11
C ILE A 1167 5.71 -26.06 36.83
N ALA A 1168 5.07 -24.92 37.10
CA ALA A 1168 5.70 -23.78 37.77
C ALA A 1168 4.69 -23.12 38.72
N THR A 1169 5.11 -22.77 39.93
CA THR A 1169 4.27 -22.13 40.96
C THR A 1169 4.87 -20.84 41.51
N SER A 1170 6.16 -20.58 41.29
CA SER A 1170 6.81 -19.36 41.78
C SER A 1170 6.69 -18.22 40.77
N ASN A 1171 6.68 -16.98 41.29
CA ASN A 1171 6.62 -15.76 40.48
C ASN A 1171 7.84 -15.55 39.58
N ASN A 1172 8.90 -16.34 39.76
CA ASN A 1172 10.18 -16.16 39.08
C ASN A 1172 10.47 -17.29 38.07
N ASP A 1173 9.65 -18.34 38.02
CA ASP A 1173 9.87 -19.46 37.12
C ASP A 1173 9.40 -19.11 35.70
N ILE A 1174 10.37 -18.93 34.80
CA ILE A 1174 10.10 -18.70 33.38
C ILE A 1174 9.96 -20.06 32.70
N VAL A 1175 8.72 -20.47 32.42
CA VAL A 1175 8.47 -21.63 31.54
C VAL A 1175 8.61 -21.16 30.09
N ARG A 1176 9.55 -21.76 29.36
CA ARG A 1176 9.69 -21.61 27.91
C ARG A 1176 8.93 -22.71 27.21
N LEU A 1177 8.15 -22.35 26.21
CA LEU A 1177 7.41 -23.32 25.41
C LEU A 1177 7.96 -23.40 24.00
N ASN A 1178 8.07 -24.62 23.50
CA ASN A 1178 8.39 -24.91 22.11
C ASN A 1178 7.13 -25.41 21.41
N ARG A 1179 6.91 -24.90 20.20
CA ARG A 1179 5.93 -25.48 19.28
C ARG A 1179 6.44 -26.83 18.81
N VAL A 1180 5.66 -27.89 18.99
CA VAL A 1180 6.02 -29.27 18.59
C VAL A 1180 5.34 -29.73 17.32
N ASN A 1181 4.20 -29.15 16.99
CA ASN A 1181 3.48 -29.53 15.77
C ASN A 1181 3.56 -28.40 14.73
N SER A 1182 4.03 -28.76 13.54
CA SER A 1182 4.02 -27.90 12.36
C SER A 1182 2.60 -27.85 11.80
N ASP A 1183 1.69 -27.25 12.56
CA ASP A 1183 0.39 -26.89 12.01
C ASP A 1183 0.61 -26.02 10.74
N PRO A 1184 -0.06 -26.27 9.61
CA PRO A 1184 0.06 -25.51 8.35
C PRO A 1184 -0.03 -23.98 8.48
N PHE A 1185 -0.50 -23.45 9.61
CA PHE A 1185 -0.49 -22.01 9.87
C PHE A 1185 0.88 -21.54 10.42
N THR A 1186 1.63 -20.80 9.59
CA THR A 1186 2.99 -20.28 9.85
C THR A 1186 3.06 -19.16 10.89
N ASP A 1187 1.93 -18.66 11.37
CA ASP A 1187 1.86 -17.41 12.15
C ASP A 1187 1.92 -17.61 13.67
N ALA A 1188 1.78 -18.84 14.18
CA ALA A 1188 1.91 -19.10 15.60
C ALA A 1188 3.38 -19.00 16.05
N PRO A 1189 3.70 -18.24 17.11
CA PRO A 1189 5.08 -18.03 17.53
C PRO A 1189 5.76 -19.36 17.86
N SER A 1190 6.99 -19.53 17.39
CA SER A 1190 7.81 -20.74 17.61
C SER A 1190 8.15 -20.94 19.09
N THR A 1191 8.19 -19.85 19.85
CA THR A 1191 8.43 -19.85 21.30
C THR A 1191 7.49 -18.88 22.02
N LEU A 1192 6.90 -19.32 23.14
CA LEU A 1192 6.24 -18.43 24.10
C LEU A 1192 7.15 -18.25 25.30
N THR A 1193 7.61 -17.01 25.53
CA THR A 1193 8.41 -16.64 26.69
C THR A 1193 7.51 -16.05 27.77
N SER A 1194 7.60 -16.62 28.98
CA SER A 1194 6.95 -16.20 30.24
C SER A 1194 5.45 -16.51 30.39
N SER A 1195 5.14 -17.52 31.20
CA SER A 1195 3.86 -17.71 31.89
C SER A 1195 4.18 -18.02 33.35
N ALA A 1196 3.65 -17.24 34.28
CA ALA A 1196 3.55 -17.67 35.67
C ALA A 1196 2.39 -18.68 35.74
N ASN A 1197 2.62 -19.85 36.34
CA ASN A 1197 1.66 -20.95 36.48
C ASN A 1197 1.21 -21.61 35.16
N THR A 1198 2.03 -22.54 34.66
CA THR A 1198 1.69 -23.42 33.54
C THR A 1198 1.23 -24.79 34.06
N VAL A 1199 0.17 -25.34 33.46
CA VAL A 1199 -0.36 -26.68 33.72
C VAL A 1199 -0.06 -27.57 32.52
N SER A 1200 0.63 -28.69 32.72
CA SER A 1200 0.72 -29.73 31.71
C SER A 1200 -0.45 -30.67 31.78
N ILE A 1201 -0.80 -31.23 30.62
CA ILE A 1201 -1.99 -32.02 30.41
C ILE A 1201 -1.59 -33.25 29.61
N THR A 1202 -1.96 -34.41 30.10
CA THR A 1202 -1.84 -35.66 29.35
C THR A 1202 -3.17 -36.39 29.44
N CYS A 1203 -3.73 -36.79 28.31
CA CYS A 1203 -4.94 -37.61 28.29
C CYS A 1203 -4.65 -38.91 27.54
N THR A 1204 -5.02 -40.04 28.13
CA THR A 1204 -4.99 -41.37 27.51
C THR A 1204 -6.42 -41.82 27.22
N GLY A 1205 -6.59 -42.89 26.43
CA GLY A 1205 -7.93 -43.33 26.00
C GLY A 1205 -8.50 -42.52 24.82
N ILE A 1206 -7.70 -41.65 24.22
CA ILE A 1206 -8.00 -40.95 22.97
C ILE A 1206 -7.23 -41.68 21.86
N PRO A 1207 -7.85 -42.01 20.70
CA PRO A 1207 -7.16 -42.67 19.60
C PRO A 1207 -5.93 -41.91 19.12
N ASP A 1208 -4.89 -42.65 18.69
CA ASP A 1208 -3.67 -42.05 18.14
C ASP A 1208 -4.00 -41.16 16.92
N GLY A 1209 -3.36 -40.00 16.85
CA GLY A 1209 -3.62 -38.97 15.82
C GLY A 1209 -4.79 -38.03 16.12
N PHE A 1210 -5.63 -38.35 17.12
CA PHE A 1210 -6.70 -37.47 17.60
C PHE A 1210 -6.29 -36.65 18.83
N TYR A 1211 -5.11 -36.91 19.39
CA TYR A 1211 -4.49 -36.12 20.45
C TYR A 1211 -3.21 -35.46 19.92
N ASN A 1212 -3.28 -34.15 19.68
CA ASN A 1212 -2.24 -33.38 19.00
C ASN A 1212 -1.68 -32.29 19.91
N PRO A 1213 -0.50 -32.48 20.52
CA PRO A 1213 0.15 -31.43 21.30
C PRO A 1213 0.63 -30.31 20.37
N ILE A 1214 0.27 -29.06 20.67
CA ILE A 1214 0.71 -27.88 19.90
C ILE A 1214 1.96 -27.29 20.55
N TYR A 1215 1.89 -27.03 21.86
CA TYR A 1215 2.98 -26.45 22.64
C TYR A 1215 3.36 -27.40 23.77
N VAL A 1216 4.66 -27.63 23.89
CA VAL A 1216 5.26 -28.37 25.00
C VAL A 1216 6.23 -27.49 25.76
N THR A 1217 6.47 -27.83 27.02
CA THR A 1217 7.56 -27.21 27.77
C THR A 1217 8.91 -27.56 27.14
N GLN A 1218 9.82 -26.59 27.08
CA GLN A 1218 11.15 -26.79 26.53
C GLN A 1218 11.97 -27.82 27.34
N ASN A 1219 11.74 -27.92 28.65
CA ASN A 1219 12.56 -28.73 29.55
C ASN A 1219 11.99 -30.14 29.80
N SER A 1220 10.67 -30.28 29.95
CA SER A 1220 10.05 -31.58 30.23
C SER A 1220 9.37 -32.23 29.03
N GLY A 1221 9.13 -31.48 27.94
CA GLY A 1221 8.38 -31.98 26.79
C GLY A 1221 6.89 -32.18 27.08
N ASP A 1222 6.42 -31.73 28.24
CA ASP A 1222 5.04 -31.89 28.65
C ASP A 1222 4.12 -30.97 27.85
N ALA A 1223 3.01 -31.49 27.36
CA ALA A 1223 2.05 -30.71 26.57
C ALA A 1223 1.29 -29.71 27.45
N VAL A 1224 1.28 -28.46 27.01
CA VAL A 1224 0.63 -27.32 27.69
C VAL A 1224 -0.57 -26.83 26.89
N VAL A 1225 -0.51 -26.95 25.57
CA VAL A 1225 -1.63 -26.72 24.66
C VAL A 1225 -1.81 -27.96 23.81
N VAL A 1226 -3.02 -28.52 23.82
CA VAL A 1226 -3.34 -29.77 23.14
C VAL A 1226 -4.64 -29.60 22.38
N GLU A 1227 -4.69 -30.15 21.17
CA GLU A 1227 -5.92 -30.37 20.43
C GLU A 1227 -6.39 -31.81 20.54
N ILE A 1228 -7.67 -31.97 20.78
CA ILE A 1228 -8.37 -33.23 20.75
C ILE A 1228 -9.40 -33.13 19.62
N ILE A 1229 -9.19 -33.93 18.58
CA ILE A 1229 -10.14 -34.06 17.47
C ILE A 1229 -11.26 -35.00 17.93
N THR A 1230 -12.52 -34.68 17.70
CA THR A 1230 -13.64 -35.58 18.03
C THR A 1230 -13.87 -36.61 16.92
N PRO A 1231 -14.66 -37.69 17.13
CA PRO A 1231 -14.94 -38.68 16.08
C PRO A 1231 -15.56 -38.11 14.81
N SER A 1232 -16.23 -36.96 14.93
CA SER A 1232 -16.89 -36.24 13.84
C SER A 1232 -16.07 -35.03 13.36
N TYR A 1233 -14.75 -35.03 13.63
CA TYR A 1233 -13.79 -33.99 13.24
C TYR A 1233 -14.02 -32.61 13.89
N GLY A 1234 -14.78 -32.56 14.98
CA GLY A 1234 -14.82 -31.41 15.87
C GLY A 1234 -13.47 -31.15 16.55
N ILE A 1235 -13.19 -29.93 17.00
CA ILE A 1235 -11.92 -29.59 17.67
C ILE A 1235 -12.18 -29.09 19.09
N ILE A 1236 -11.56 -29.75 20.06
CA ILE A 1236 -11.47 -29.32 21.46
C ILE A 1236 -10.03 -28.95 21.75
N ARG A 1237 -9.76 -27.73 22.18
CA ARG A 1237 -8.42 -27.29 22.57
C ARG A 1237 -8.34 -27.14 24.07
N LEU A 1238 -7.40 -27.84 24.71
CA LEU A 1238 -7.11 -27.71 26.13
C LEU A 1238 -5.89 -26.80 26.31
N VAL A 1239 -6.03 -25.76 27.13
CA VAL A 1239 -5.03 -24.70 27.31
C VAL A 1239 -4.66 -24.58 28.78
N GLY A 1240 -3.44 -24.98 29.14
CA GLY A 1240 -2.94 -25.00 30.52
C GLY A 1240 -2.26 -23.71 30.99
N PHE A 1241 -2.87 -22.54 30.81
CA PHE A 1241 -2.30 -21.25 31.26
C PHE A 1241 -3.16 -20.55 32.30
N ASP A 1242 -2.51 -20.00 33.32
CA ASP A 1242 -3.13 -19.10 34.28
C ASP A 1242 -2.98 -17.63 33.85
N PHE A 1243 -4.08 -17.01 33.42
CA PHE A 1243 -4.10 -15.62 32.98
C PHE A 1243 -4.08 -14.58 34.12
N THR A 1244 -4.08 -15.00 35.39
CA THR A 1244 -4.11 -14.07 36.55
C THR A 1244 -2.88 -13.18 36.66
N ARG A 1245 -1.73 -13.62 36.13
CA ARG A 1245 -0.42 -12.98 36.34
C ARG A 1245 0.25 -12.57 35.02
N VAL A 1246 -0.51 -12.38 33.95
CA VAL A 1246 0.02 -11.77 32.72
C VAL A 1246 0.25 -10.28 33.02
N VAL A 1247 1.42 -9.95 33.59
CA VAL A 1247 1.76 -8.60 34.08
C VAL A 1247 1.83 -7.59 32.93
N GLN A 1248 2.08 -8.05 31.70
CA GLN A 1248 1.87 -7.30 30.46
C GLN A 1248 1.54 -8.30 29.35
N PRO A 1249 0.45 -8.13 28.57
CA PRO A 1249 0.20 -8.96 27.41
C PRO A 1249 1.29 -8.67 26.37
N SER A 1250 2.32 -9.54 26.31
CA SER A 1250 3.32 -9.46 25.26
C SER A 1250 2.66 -9.78 23.92
N ALA A 1251 3.19 -9.25 22.82
CA ALA A 1251 2.69 -9.52 21.47
C ALA A 1251 2.55 -11.02 21.16
N SER A 1252 3.35 -11.87 21.81
CA SER A 1252 3.31 -13.34 21.71
C SER A 1252 2.03 -13.95 22.27
N TRP A 1253 1.50 -13.43 23.38
CA TRP A 1253 0.23 -13.88 23.96
C TRP A 1253 -0.96 -13.44 23.12
N GLY A 1254 -0.90 -12.21 22.59
CA GLY A 1254 -1.84 -11.75 21.58
C GLY A 1254 -1.86 -12.67 20.37
N ALA A 1255 -0.69 -13.00 19.83
CA ALA A 1255 -0.58 -13.91 18.68
C ALA A 1255 -1.17 -15.29 18.97
N LEU A 1256 -0.94 -15.88 20.14
CA LEU A 1256 -1.54 -17.17 20.53
C LEU A 1256 -3.07 -17.07 20.64
N VAL A 1257 -3.56 -16.03 21.31
CA VAL A 1257 -4.99 -15.77 21.51
C VAL A 1257 -5.66 -15.54 20.16
N THR A 1258 -5.11 -14.68 19.30
CA THR A 1258 -5.59 -14.43 17.92
C THR A 1258 -5.49 -15.67 17.03
N TYR A 1259 -4.42 -16.47 17.15
CA TYR A 1259 -4.28 -17.75 16.45
C TYR A 1259 -5.40 -18.72 16.82
N ASN A 1260 -5.76 -18.79 18.11
CA ASN A 1260 -6.88 -19.63 18.56
C ASN A 1260 -8.21 -19.25 17.87
N PHE A 1261 -8.38 -17.98 17.50
CA PHE A 1261 -9.60 -17.45 16.89
C PHE A 1261 -9.63 -17.46 15.36
N ARG A 1262 -8.47 -17.46 14.70
CA ARG A 1262 -8.39 -17.53 13.24
C ARG A 1262 -8.85 -18.89 12.70
N ILE A 1263 -8.57 -19.96 13.44
CA ILE A 1263 -8.96 -21.32 13.06
C ILE A 1263 -10.48 -21.51 13.20
N SER A 1264 -11.07 -20.87 14.20
CA SER A 1264 -12.48 -21.06 14.55
C SER A 1264 -13.45 -20.27 13.69
N ALA A 1265 -13.05 -19.10 13.14
CA ALA A 1265 -13.87 -18.21 12.31
C ALA A 1265 -14.33 -18.77 10.94
N GLY A 1266 -14.32 -20.09 10.73
CA GLY A 1266 -14.91 -20.69 9.55
C GLY A 1266 -14.25 -20.23 8.26
N GLY A 1267 -12.93 -20.12 8.26
CA GLY A 1267 -12.18 -20.41 7.04
C GLY A 1267 -12.34 -21.89 6.71
N SER A 1268 -13.54 -22.28 6.28
CA SER A 1268 -13.73 -23.50 5.51
C SER A 1268 -12.86 -23.34 4.27
N SER A 1269 -11.66 -23.91 4.36
CA SER A 1269 -10.79 -24.19 3.23
C SER A 1269 -11.15 -25.53 2.66
#